data_AF-A0A2T0TEA1-F1
#
_entry.id   AF-A0A2T0TEA1-F1
#
_cell.length_a   1.000
_cell.length_b   1.000
_cell.length_c   1.000
_cell.angle_alpha   90.00
_cell.angle_beta   90.00
_cell.angle_gamma   90.00
#
_symmetry.space_group_name_H-M   'P 1'
#
loop_
_entity.id
_entity.type
_entity.pdbx_description
1 polymer ?
#
loop_
_entity_poly.entity_id
_entity_poly.type
_entity_poly.pdbx_seq_one_letter_code
_entity_poly.pdbx_strand_id
1 'polypeptide(L)'
;MPALFDVAPAAPERTLVDVLAETARTHPQAFALDDGTTALTYRGLLAAVDELRQKLAADGIGLGDKVGVRVPSGTVDLYVSILAVLAAGAAYVPVDAEDPDERADVVFTEADVCAVLGADRELVLRGTPLGLVGEPDPDDDAWVIFTSGSTGRPKGVAVTHRAAAAFVDAEARLFLADDPIGPDDRVLAGLSVAFDASCEEMWLAWRHGACLVPAPRSLVRTGMDLGPWLVEQEITVVSTVPTLAALWPTEALDDVRLLIFGGEACPPELAERLAVEGREVWNTYGPTEATVVACAARLTGEGPVRIGLPLDGWELAVVDERGEVVPMGGTGQLVIGGVGLARYLDPVKDAEKYAPLPALGWDRAYRSGDLVRAEAEGLLFLGRADEQIKLGGRRIELGEVDAALQALPNVAGAAAAVRTNKAGTQLLVGYVVSDEFDQADAVERLRAALPAALVPLLAVVDTLPTKTSGKVDRDALPWPLPSLDAAGPVVRMHGTQAWLADLWGQLLGSPATSPADDFFASGGGSLAGAQLVSLIRARFPSCSVSDIYSYPALGALAARLDEYAAETASVREVAPTPRSTQALQTLLMVPLFTLVGLRWTVALAAINNVLALTGTYTWAPTISWAWVAVGWALVISPPGRLAIAAGGARLLLRDVRPGTYPRGGSVHTRLWAAERLAELSGATNLAGSWVTHYARALGAKVAPGVDLHSLPPVTGMLKLGKNSAIEPEVDLSGHWLDGDRLHIGKIRVGAGAAVGARSTLFPGARIGKRAEIAPGSGVVGSVPTGQRWSGVPAMKDGRSSHRWPKARPPRSRRWSLAYGVTSFGLSALSAVTALPALLLVGYFLSSTTGPADALGTALLTVPVATLAWMASYALVVLVSVRLLSIGLREGYHPVHGRIAWQAWTTERLMNMARGGLFPLYASLFTPVWLRALGMKVGRHVEASTVVALPKMTTVGDGAFLADDTMVASYELGGGWLRIAAARIGKRAFLGNSGMTAPGRSVPNRGLVGVLSSTPKRAKAGSSYLGMPPIKLPRTVEAGDDSRTFAPPRRLVVARALVELCRIVPVMASLALAVLALAGFEFLAANGFWAAALGGGVLLLTAGVVACAVAVVAKWSLVGKFRAREYPLWSAFVWRNELADTFVEVLAVPWLVGSVSGTPLMALWQRAMGARVGRGVWCETYWLPEADLVRLDQGATVNRGCVVQTHLFHDRILRMDQVTLCAGATLGPHGIVLPGSTIGAHTTVGPASLVMRGEDVPSGTRWLGNPISAWR
;
A
#
# COMPACT_ATOMS: atom_id res chain seq x y z
N MET A 1 57.53 -6.08 -2.54
CA MET A 1 56.87 -7.16 -3.31
C MET A 1 56.50 -6.59 -4.67
N PRO A 2 56.71 -7.30 -5.79
CA PRO A 2 56.23 -6.87 -7.10
C PRO A 2 54.69 -6.82 -7.11
N ALA A 3 54.10 -5.91 -7.90
CA ALA A 3 52.66 -5.76 -8.06
C ALA A 3 52.08 -6.81 -9.03
N LEU A 4 52.20 -8.08 -8.64
CA LEU A 4 51.61 -9.25 -9.31
C LEU A 4 50.51 -9.80 -8.42
N PHE A 5 49.32 -10.04 -8.99
CA PHE A 5 48.16 -10.57 -8.30
C PHE A 5 47.72 -11.85 -9.02
N ASP A 6 47.91 -12.98 -8.34
CA ASP A 6 47.53 -14.32 -8.80
C ASP A 6 46.54 -14.92 -7.78
N VAL A 7 45.64 -15.78 -8.25
CA VAL A 7 44.51 -16.36 -7.50
C VAL A 7 44.33 -17.84 -7.85
N ALA A 8 43.26 -18.47 -7.34
CA ALA A 8 43.01 -19.87 -7.62
C ALA A 8 42.85 -20.12 -9.13
N PRO A 9 43.21 -21.33 -9.61
CA PRO A 9 43.06 -21.68 -11.01
C PRO A 9 41.59 -21.65 -11.46
N ALA A 10 41.39 -21.47 -12.76
CA ALA A 10 40.06 -21.52 -13.38
C ALA A 10 39.33 -22.85 -13.10
N ALA A 11 38.00 -22.82 -13.17
CA ALA A 11 37.18 -24.03 -13.12
C ALA A 11 37.49 -24.97 -14.31
N PRO A 12 37.12 -26.27 -14.23
CA PRO A 12 37.26 -27.19 -15.36
C PRO A 12 36.61 -26.67 -16.64
N GLU A 13 37.28 -26.90 -17.77
CA GLU A 13 36.82 -26.45 -19.10
C GLU A 13 35.44 -27.02 -19.44
N ARG A 14 34.53 -26.13 -19.85
CA ARG A 14 33.16 -26.44 -20.29
C ARG A 14 32.57 -25.28 -21.08
N THR A 15 31.41 -25.49 -21.68
CA THR A 15 30.68 -24.45 -22.40
C THR A 15 29.58 -23.81 -21.55
N LEU A 16 29.08 -22.66 -22.01
CA LEU A 16 27.87 -22.02 -21.48
C LEU A 16 26.63 -22.91 -21.61
N VAL A 17 26.56 -23.72 -22.67
CA VAL A 17 25.45 -24.66 -22.89
C VAL A 17 25.48 -25.75 -21.82
N ASP A 18 26.67 -26.23 -21.43
CA ASP A 18 26.83 -27.18 -20.33
C ASP A 18 26.35 -26.61 -18.99
N VAL A 19 26.67 -25.35 -18.70
CA VAL A 19 26.21 -24.64 -17.49
C VAL A 19 24.68 -24.60 -17.42
N LEU A 20 24.03 -24.23 -18.53
CA LEU A 20 22.56 -24.15 -18.59
C LEU A 20 21.93 -25.54 -18.49
N ALA A 21 22.48 -26.54 -19.19
CA ALA A 21 21.97 -27.91 -19.18
C ALA A 21 22.07 -28.55 -17.78
N GLU A 22 23.19 -28.34 -17.09
CA GLU A 22 23.39 -28.78 -15.70
C GLU A 22 22.35 -28.14 -14.76
N THR A 23 22.14 -26.83 -14.88
CA THR A 23 21.19 -26.10 -14.04
C THR A 23 19.76 -26.55 -14.30
N ALA A 24 19.36 -26.67 -15.57
CA ALA A 24 18.03 -27.09 -15.96
C ALA A 24 17.70 -28.53 -15.53
N ARG A 25 18.70 -29.42 -15.52
CA ARG A 25 18.57 -30.77 -14.97
C ARG A 25 18.34 -30.76 -13.46
N THR A 26 18.95 -29.83 -12.75
CA THR A 26 18.87 -29.70 -11.29
C THR A 26 17.58 -28.98 -10.85
N HIS A 27 17.13 -27.97 -11.59
CA HIS A 27 15.99 -27.12 -11.26
C HIS A 27 14.91 -27.04 -12.36
N PRO A 28 14.40 -28.17 -12.89
CA PRO A 28 13.58 -28.19 -14.11
C PRO A 28 12.23 -27.47 -14.00
N GLN A 29 11.72 -27.28 -12.77
CA GLN A 29 10.43 -26.63 -12.50
C GLN A 29 10.57 -25.23 -11.91
N ALA A 30 11.79 -24.76 -11.66
CA ALA A 30 12.03 -23.38 -11.25
C ALA A 30 11.82 -22.45 -12.45
N PHE A 31 11.42 -21.20 -12.18
CA PHE A 31 11.31 -20.18 -13.21
C PHE A 31 12.72 -19.76 -13.65
N ALA A 32 12.97 -19.80 -14.97
CA ALA A 32 14.24 -19.39 -15.57
C ALA A 32 14.16 -17.98 -16.17
N LEU A 33 12.98 -17.61 -16.67
CA LEU A 33 12.75 -16.36 -17.37
C LEU A 33 11.30 -15.91 -17.18
N ASP A 34 11.07 -14.64 -16.83
CA ASP A 34 9.75 -14.09 -16.54
C ASP A 34 9.69 -12.61 -16.92
N ASP A 35 9.01 -12.26 -18.02
CA ASP A 35 8.83 -10.87 -18.47
C ASP A 35 7.57 -10.20 -17.91
N GLY A 36 6.91 -10.83 -16.93
CA GLY A 36 5.66 -10.38 -16.32
C GLY A 36 4.40 -10.76 -17.11
N THR A 37 4.54 -11.14 -18.38
CA THR A 37 3.44 -11.68 -19.21
C THR A 37 3.60 -13.17 -19.48
N THR A 38 4.84 -13.60 -19.71
CA THR A 38 5.23 -14.96 -20.04
C THR A 38 6.31 -15.40 -19.06
N ALA A 39 6.03 -16.48 -18.32
CA ALA A 39 6.97 -17.09 -17.40
C ALA A 39 7.31 -18.51 -17.87
N LEU A 40 8.61 -18.76 -18.11
CA LEU A 40 9.15 -20.04 -18.53
C LEU A 40 9.91 -20.69 -17.37
N THR A 41 9.62 -21.95 -17.10
CA THR A 41 10.48 -22.78 -16.24
C THR A 41 11.74 -23.19 -17.00
N TYR A 42 12.80 -23.64 -16.32
CA TYR A 42 14.01 -24.15 -17.01
C TYR A 42 13.68 -25.23 -18.06
N ARG A 43 12.73 -26.13 -17.76
CA ARG A 43 12.24 -27.10 -18.75
C ARG A 43 11.53 -26.43 -19.93
N GLY A 44 10.70 -25.43 -19.67
CA GLY A 44 10.00 -24.68 -20.71
C GLY A 44 10.95 -23.86 -21.58
N LEU A 45 11.97 -23.25 -20.96
CA LEU A 45 13.02 -22.50 -21.63
C LEU A 45 13.82 -23.40 -22.57
N LEU A 46 14.31 -24.55 -22.10
CA LEU A 46 15.04 -25.50 -22.96
C LEU A 46 14.18 -26.00 -24.13
N ALA A 47 12.88 -26.21 -23.93
CA ALA A 47 11.99 -26.59 -25.02
C ALA A 47 11.85 -25.48 -26.08
N ALA A 48 11.69 -24.23 -25.66
CA ALA A 48 11.62 -23.08 -26.56
C ALA A 48 12.94 -22.82 -27.30
N VAL A 49 14.07 -23.02 -26.59
CA VAL A 49 15.42 -22.94 -27.16
C VAL A 49 15.63 -24.03 -28.19
N ASP A 50 15.27 -25.28 -27.91
CA ASP A 50 15.42 -26.39 -28.87
C ASP A 50 14.52 -26.22 -30.11
N GLU A 51 13.29 -25.71 -29.94
CA GLU A 51 12.40 -25.40 -31.07
C GLU A 51 13.04 -24.37 -32.02
N LEU A 52 13.58 -23.28 -31.48
CA LEU A 52 14.24 -22.25 -32.29
C LEU A 52 15.58 -22.74 -32.86
N ARG A 53 16.36 -23.51 -32.09
CA ARG A 53 17.60 -24.15 -32.55
C ARG A 53 17.36 -25.05 -33.76
N GLN A 54 16.29 -25.85 -33.74
CA GLN A 54 15.91 -26.70 -34.88
C GLN A 54 15.56 -25.87 -36.12
N LYS A 55 14.90 -24.72 -35.94
CA LYS A 55 14.62 -23.79 -37.04
C LYS A 55 15.91 -23.21 -37.63
N LEU A 56 16.84 -22.75 -36.78
CA LEU A 56 18.16 -22.26 -37.21
C LEU A 56 18.92 -23.32 -38.00
N ALA A 57 18.94 -24.56 -37.49
CA ALA A 57 19.60 -25.69 -38.15
C ALA A 57 18.95 -26.06 -39.50
N ALA A 58 17.62 -25.90 -39.65
CA ALA A 58 16.92 -26.14 -40.91
C ALA A 58 17.32 -25.12 -42.00
N ASP A 59 17.72 -23.92 -41.60
CA ASP A 59 18.25 -22.86 -42.47
C ASP A 59 19.78 -22.94 -42.63
N GLY A 60 20.41 -24.01 -42.10
CA GLY A 60 21.84 -24.32 -42.27
C GLY A 60 22.78 -23.67 -41.26
N ILE A 61 22.25 -22.95 -40.27
CA ILE A 61 23.05 -22.28 -39.23
C ILE A 61 23.55 -23.32 -38.22
N GLY A 62 24.85 -23.29 -37.91
CA GLY A 62 25.45 -24.20 -36.94
C GLY A 62 26.84 -23.77 -36.44
N LEU A 63 27.74 -24.74 -36.26
CA LEU A 63 29.06 -24.54 -35.67
C LEU A 63 29.90 -23.52 -36.42
N GLY A 64 30.39 -22.50 -35.70
CA GLY A 64 31.28 -21.45 -36.21
C GLY A 64 30.57 -20.32 -36.97
N ASP A 65 29.25 -20.42 -37.18
CA ASP A 65 28.46 -19.33 -37.75
C ASP A 65 28.32 -18.16 -36.76
N LYS A 66 28.08 -16.96 -37.29
CA LYS A 66 27.77 -15.76 -36.50
C LYS A 66 26.36 -15.28 -36.84
N VAL A 67 25.51 -15.15 -35.82
CA VAL A 67 24.11 -14.74 -35.98
C VAL A 67 23.88 -13.41 -35.30
N GLY A 68 23.46 -12.41 -36.06
CA GLY A 68 23.02 -11.13 -35.52
C GLY A 68 21.75 -11.29 -34.69
N VAL A 69 21.70 -10.71 -33.50
CA VAL A 69 20.50 -10.70 -32.65
C VAL A 69 20.04 -9.26 -32.47
N ARG A 70 18.87 -8.95 -33.01
CA ARG A 70 18.22 -7.63 -32.95
C ARG A 70 16.76 -7.76 -32.54
N VAL A 71 16.55 -8.41 -31.40
CA VAL A 71 15.22 -8.63 -30.80
C VAL A 71 14.95 -7.55 -29.76
N PRO A 72 13.74 -6.96 -29.68
CA PRO A 72 13.41 -5.99 -28.65
C PRO A 72 13.68 -6.50 -27.22
N SER A 73 14.34 -5.68 -26.40
CA SER A 73 14.57 -5.98 -24.99
C SER A 73 13.29 -5.93 -24.15
N GLY A 74 13.30 -6.60 -23.00
CA GLY A 74 12.17 -6.63 -22.07
C GLY A 74 11.17 -7.76 -22.31
N THR A 75 11.45 -8.68 -23.24
CA THR A 75 10.61 -9.85 -23.50
C THR A 75 11.39 -11.15 -23.39
N VAL A 76 10.69 -12.27 -23.25
CA VAL A 76 11.31 -13.59 -23.26
C VAL A 76 12.02 -13.94 -24.59
N ASP A 77 11.57 -13.38 -25.71
CA ASP A 77 12.01 -13.77 -27.06
C ASP A 77 13.49 -13.46 -27.31
N LEU A 78 14.00 -12.36 -26.75
CA LEU A 78 15.40 -11.96 -26.88
C LEU A 78 16.33 -13.04 -26.28
N TYR A 79 16.05 -13.47 -25.06
CA TYR A 79 16.89 -14.42 -24.34
C TYR A 79 16.76 -15.83 -24.90
N VAL A 80 15.56 -16.23 -25.37
CA VAL A 80 15.37 -17.49 -26.11
C VAL A 80 16.20 -17.48 -27.40
N SER A 81 16.26 -16.34 -28.10
CA SER A 81 17.05 -16.20 -29.33
C SER A 81 18.55 -16.35 -29.09
N ILE A 82 19.08 -15.67 -28.06
CA ILE A 82 20.49 -15.80 -27.66
C ILE A 82 20.83 -17.26 -27.33
N LEU A 83 20.03 -17.90 -26.48
CA LEU A 83 20.28 -19.28 -26.08
C LEU A 83 20.14 -20.28 -27.23
N ALA A 84 19.24 -20.03 -28.19
CA ALA A 84 19.08 -20.89 -29.37
C ALA A 84 20.26 -20.78 -30.34
N VAL A 85 20.83 -19.59 -30.51
CA VAL A 85 22.06 -19.38 -31.30
C VAL A 85 23.24 -20.12 -30.65
N LEU A 86 23.44 -19.96 -29.34
CA LEU A 86 24.47 -20.70 -28.59
C LEU A 86 24.26 -22.22 -28.68
N ALA A 87 23.02 -22.69 -28.52
CA ALA A 87 22.69 -24.12 -28.62
C ALA A 87 22.84 -24.68 -30.05
N ALA A 88 22.85 -23.83 -31.08
CA ALA A 88 23.16 -24.25 -32.46
C ALA A 88 24.67 -24.36 -32.71
N GLY A 89 25.52 -23.94 -31.76
CA GLY A 89 26.98 -23.88 -31.93
C GLY A 89 27.46 -22.59 -32.62
N ALA A 90 26.58 -21.60 -32.78
CA ALA A 90 26.90 -20.32 -33.40
C ALA A 90 27.15 -19.24 -32.34
N ALA A 91 27.95 -18.24 -32.70
CA ALA A 91 28.18 -17.06 -31.87
C ALA A 91 27.11 -16.00 -32.12
N TYR A 92 26.54 -15.44 -31.05
CA TYR A 92 25.59 -14.33 -31.22
C TYR A 92 26.31 -12.98 -31.29
N VAL A 93 25.81 -12.11 -32.17
CA VAL A 93 26.29 -10.74 -32.36
C VAL A 93 25.14 -9.78 -32.02
N PRO A 94 25.07 -9.26 -30.78
CA PRO A 94 23.93 -8.47 -30.35
C PRO A 94 24.02 -7.02 -30.83
N VAL A 95 22.90 -6.50 -31.32
CA VAL A 95 22.68 -5.06 -31.55
C VAL A 95 21.37 -4.68 -30.86
N ASP A 96 21.38 -3.59 -30.10
CA ASP A 96 20.16 -3.11 -29.42
C ASP A 96 19.09 -2.79 -30.48
N ALA A 97 17.85 -3.24 -30.25
CA ALA A 97 16.76 -3.00 -31.21
C ALA A 97 16.45 -1.50 -31.38
N GLU A 98 16.80 -0.68 -30.40
CA GLU A 98 16.69 0.79 -30.47
C GLU A 98 17.87 1.46 -31.21
N ASP A 99 18.95 0.74 -31.52
CA ASP A 99 20.06 1.31 -32.30
C ASP A 99 19.65 1.51 -33.78
N PRO A 100 20.12 2.58 -34.45
CA PRO A 100 19.79 2.86 -35.85
C PRO A 100 20.13 1.71 -36.79
N ASP A 101 19.31 1.51 -37.83
CA ASP A 101 19.50 0.46 -38.84
C ASP A 101 20.91 0.53 -39.47
N GLU A 102 21.41 1.73 -39.76
CA GLU A 102 22.75 1.94 -40.33
C GLU A 102 23.86 1.42 -39.41
N ARG A 103 23.73 1.60 -38.10
CA ARG A 103 24.68 1.09 -37.11
C ARG A 103 24.60 -0.43 -37.03
N ALA A 104 23.39 -0.99 -37.03
CA ALA A 104 23.19 -2.44 -37.05
C ALA A 104 23.82 -3.06 -38.30
N ASP A 105 23.63 -2.43 -39.46
CA ASP A 105 24.23 -2.87 -40.72
C ASP A 105 25.76 -2.86 -40.66
N VAL A 106 26.37 -1.77 -40.17
CA VAL A 106 27.82 -1.70 -39.99
C VAL A 106 28.33 -2.81 -39.07
N VAL A 107 27.70 -3.01 -37.91
CA VAL A 107 28.09 -4.06 -36.95
C VAL A 107 27.98 -5.45 -37.58
N PHE A 108 26.86 -5.75 -38.23
CA PHE A 108 26.60 -7.05 -38.84
C PHE A 108 27.51 -7.34 -40.03
N THR A 109 27.88 -6.32 -40.81
CA THR A 109 28.85 -6.47 -41.91
C THR A 109 30.26 -6.68 -41.38
N GLU A 110 30.72 -5.87 -40.41
CA GLU A 110 32.06 -6.02 -39.81
C GLU A 110 32.20 -7.34 -39.04
N ALA A 111 31.10 -7.86 -38.50
CA ALA A 111 31.05 -9.16 -37.84
C ALA A 111 30.89 -10.34 -38.80
N ASP A 112 30.67 -10.12 -40.11
CA ASP A 112 30.39 -11.17 -41.08
C ASP A 112 29.28 -12.15 -40.62
N VAL A 113 28.12 -11.61 -40.21
CA VAL A 113 26.98 -12.44 -39.77
C VAL A 113 26.31 -13.13 -40.95
N CYS A 114 26.02 -14.43 -40.84
CA CYS A 114 25.35 -15.19 -41.88
C CYS A 114 23.82 -15.00 -41.86
N ALA A 115 23.26 -14.66 -40.70
CA ALA A 115 21.83 -14.40 -40.52
C ALA A 115 21.56 -13.38 -39.39
N VAL A 116 20.36 -12.79 -39.37
CA VAL A 116 19.89 -11.89 -38.31
C VAL A 116 18.54 -12.38 -37.79
N LEU A 117 18.42 -12.53 -36.46
CA LEU A 117 17.17 -12.73 -35.75
C LEU A 117 16.59 -11.38 -35.31
N GLY A 118 15.45 -11.01 -35.89
CA GLY A 118 14.73 -9.77 -35.60
C GLY A 118 13.55 -9.96 -34.63
N ALA A 119 12.70 -8.94 -34.54
CA ALA A 119 11.44 -9.01 -33.79
C ALA A 119 10.61 -10.26 -34.17
N ASP A 120 9.81 -10.76 -33.23
CA ASP A 120 9.01 -11.98 -33.38
C ASP A 120 9.82 -13.26 -33.76
N ARG A 121 11.15 -13.24 -33.55
CA ARG A 121 12.08 -14.33 -33.92
C ARG A 121 12.07 -14.65 -35.42
N GLU A 122 11.85 -13.62 -36.24
CA GLU A 122 12.01 -13.68 -37.70
C GLU A 122 13.50 -13.80 -38.05
N LEU A 123 13.84 -14.76 -38.91
CA LEU A 123 15.21 -15.01 -39.34
C LEU A 123 15.39 -14.48 -40.77
N VAL A 124 16.40 -13.64 -40.97
CA VAL A 124 16.78 -13.10 -42.28
C VAL A 124 18.21 -13.51 -42.60
N LEU A 125 18.40 -14.29 -43.67
CA LEU A 125 19.73 -14.66 -44.15
C LEU A 125 20.42 -13.46 -44.82
N ARG A 126 21.68 -13.20 -44.46
CA ARG A 126 22.55 -12.20 -45.10
C ARG A 126 23.67 -12.84 -45.94
N GLY A 127 24.11 -14.03 -45.54
CA GLY A 127 25.15 -14.81 -46.20
C GLY A 127 24.75 -16.27 -46.34
N THR A 128 25.69 -17.13 -46.72
CA THR A 128 25.51 -18.58 -46.74
C THR A 128 26.08 -19.18 -45.45
N PRO A 129 25.25 -19.76 -44.57
CA PRO A 129 25.73 -20.47 -43.39
C PRO A 129 26.69 -21.62 -43.72
N LEU A 130 27.56 -21.99 -42.78
CA LEU A 130 28.55 -23.05 -42.99
C LEU A 130 27.93 -24.44 -43.14
N GLY A 131 26.72 -24.67 -42.59
CA GLY A 131 26.02 -25.96 -42.67
C GLY A 131 26.58 -27.05 -41.76
N LEU A 132 27.40 -26.68 -40.77
CA LEU A 132 28.04 -27.62 -39.85
C LEU A 132 27.15 -27.86 -38.62
N VAL A 133 26.62 -29.07 -38.48
CA VAL A 133 25.77 -29.43 -37.34
C VAL A 133 26.61 -30.07 -36.23
N GLY A 134 26.52 -29.55 -35.01
CA GLY A 134 27.13 -30.14 -33.82
C GLY A 134 26.85 -29.33 -32.56
N GLU A 135 27.48 -29.73 -31.44
CA GLU A 135 27.47 -29.00 -30.16
C GLU A 135 28.74 -28.15 -30.05
N PRO A 136 28.70 -26.97 -29.42
CA PRO A 136 29.87 -26.09 -29.30
C PRO A 136 30.98 -26.73 -28.46
N ASP A 137 32.23 -26.46 -28.83
CA ASP A 137 33.43 -26.77 -28.06
C ASP A 137 33.85 -25.56 -27.18
N PRO A 138 34.55 -25.75 -26.05
CA PRO A 138 35.08 -24.64 -25.26
C PRO A 138 35.87 -23.58 -26.05
N ASP A 139 36.56 -23.94 -27.13
CA ASP A 139 37.33 -22.98 -27.93
C ASP A 139 36.49 -22.22 -29.00
N ASP A 140 35.23 -22.58 -29.20
CA ASP A 140 34.31 -21.87 -30.10
C ASP A 140 33.89 -20.51 -29.53
N ASP A 141 33.63 -19.55 -30.43
CA ASP A 141 33.09 -18.23 -30.06
C ASP A 141 31.68 -18.37 -29.46
N ALA A 142 31.46 -17.83 -28.27
CA ALA A 142 30.13 -17.71 -27.68
C ALA A 142 29.43 -16.43 -28.14
N TRP A 143 30.15 -15.31 -28.16
CA TRP A 143 29.60 -14.01 -28.58
C TRP A 143 30.64 -13.08 -29.16
N VAL A 144 30.16 -12.11 -29.96
CA VAL A 144 30.96 -10.99 -30.46
C VAL A 144 30.28 -9.67 -30.13
N ILE A 145 30.90 -8.87 -29.25
CA ILE A 145 30.36 -7.57 -28.82
C ILE A 145 31.21 -6.43 -29.39
N PHE A 146 30.56 -5.39 -29.91
CA PHE A 146 31.22 -4.25 -30.55
C PHE A 146 31.39 -3.07 -29.60
N THR A 147 32.59 -2.49 -29.55
CA THR A 147 32.93 -1.30 -28.76
C THR A 147 33.32 -0.10 -29.65
N SER A 148 33.25 1.13 -29.13
CA SER A 148 33.60 2.36 -29.86
C SER A 148 35.10 2.42 -30.16
N GLY A 149 35.45 2.95 -31.34
CA GLY A 149 36.83 3.01 -31.81
C GLY A 149 37.38 4.42 -31.93
N SER A 150 38.63 4.62 -31.50
CA SER A 150 39.43 5.84 -31.70
C SER A 150 39.51 6.38 -33.15
N THR A 151 39.17 5.56 -34.15
CA THR A 151 39.16 5.89 -35.59
C THR A 151 37.75 6.13 -36.15
N GLY A 152 36.70 6.08 -35.31
CA GLY A 152 35.29 6.21 -35.72
C GLY A 152 34.64 4.92 -36.24
N ARG A 153 35.38 3.81 -36.40
CA ARG A 153 34.81 2.48 -36.73
C ARG A 153 34.68 1.58 -35.49
N PRO A 154 33.55 0.88 -35.29
CA PRO A 154 33.34 0.02 -34.13
C PRO A 154 34.20 -1.24 -34.22
N LYS A 155 34.65 -1.77 -33.09
CA LYS A 155 35.60 -2.90 -33.00
C LYS A 155 34.94 -4.12 -32.35
N GLY A 156 34.86 -5.24 -33.06
CA GLY A 156 34.29 -6.49 -32.55
C GLY A 156 35.27 -7.26 -31.67
N VAL A 157 34.82 -7.63 -30.46
CA VAL A 157 35.55 -8.46 -29.49
C VAL A 157 34.85 -9.80 -29.40
N ALA A 158 35.53 -10.87 -29.80
CA ALA A 158 35.04 -12.23 -29.76
C ALA A 158 35.51 -12.93 -28.48
N VAL A 159 34.56 -13.51 -27.76
CA VAL A 159 34.77 -14.25 -26.50
C VAL A 159 34.40 -15.71 -26.73
N THR A 160 35.27 -16.62 -26.30
CA THR A 160 35.04 -18.07 -26.42
C THR A 160 34.14 -18.60 -25.32
N HIS A 161 33.54 -19.77 -25.55
CA HIS A 161 32.77 -20.49 -24.55
C HIS A 161 33.58 -20.78 -23.27
N ARG A 162 34.85 -21.13 -23.40
CA ARG A 162 35.78 -21.37 -22.28
C ARG A 162 35.94 -20.11 -21.41
N ALA A 163 36.23 -18.96 -22.02
CA ALA A 163 36.41 -17.71 -21.30
C ALA A 163 35.11 -17.30 -20.58
N ALA A 164 33.98 -17.40 -21.28
CA ALA A 164 32.67 -17.07 -20.73
C ALA A 164 32.26 -18.02 -19.59
N ALA A 165 32.40 -19.33 -19.75
CA ALA A 165 32.04 -20.30 -18.71
C ALA A 165 32.94 -20.18 -17.47
N ALA A 166 34.24 -19.92 -17.66
CA ALA A 166 35.15 -19.65 -16.56
C ALA A 166 34.75 -18.40 -15.77
N PHE A 167 34.30 -17.33 -16.45
CA PHE A 167 33.79 -16.11 -15.84
C PHE A 167 32.57 -16.41 -14.97
N VAL A 168 31.59 -17.13 -15.53
CA VAL A 168 30.37 -17.54 -14.81
C VAL A 168 30.69 -18.36 -13.56
N ASP A 169 31.65 -19.27 -13.64
CA ASP A 169 32.05 -20.10 -12.50
C ASP A 169 32.87 -19.35 -11.45
N ALA A 170 33.65 -18.34 -11.84
CA ALA A 170 34.38 -17.49 -10.92
C ALA A 170 33.41 -16.60 -10.12
N GLU A 171 32.46 -15.94 -10.77
CA GLU A 171 31.44 -15.13 -10.09
C GLU A 171 30.54 -15.94 -9.16
N ALA A 172 30.15 -17.13 -9.58
CA ALA A 172 29.33 -18.04 -8.78
C ALA A 172 29.99 -18.46 -7.45
N ARG A 173 31.33 -18.39 -7.36
CA ARG A 173 32.09 -18.61 -6.11
C ARG A 173 32.31 -17.33 -5.31
N LEU A 174 32.20 -16.16 -5.94
CA LEU A 174 32.51 -14.88 -5.34
C LEU A 174 31.34 -14.30 -4.54
N PHE A 175 30.15 -14.27 -5.14
CA PHE A 175 29.02 -13.54 -4.57
C PHE A 175 28.21 -14.38 -3.60
N LEU A 176 27.84 -13.79 -2.45
CA LEU A 176 26.99 -14.41 -1.44
C LEU A 176 27.45 -15.84 -1.03
N ALA A 177 28.76 -16.06 -0.88
CA ALA A 177 29.31 -17.39 -0.58
C ALA A 177 28.69 -18.04 0.69
N ASP A 178 28.29 -17.22 1.66
CA ASP A 178 27.63 -17.67 2.90
C ASP A 178 26.11 -17.89 2.75
N ASP A 179 25.46 -17.30 1.74
CA ASP A 179 24.02 -17.41 1.45
C ASP A 179 23.76 -17.47 -0.07
N PRO A 180 24.14 -18.55 -0.77
CA PRO A 180 24.23 -18.57 -2.24
C PRO A 180 22.95 -18.21 -2.98
N ILE A 181 23.08 -17.67 -4.20
CA ILE A 181 21.97 -17.48 -5.15
C ILE A 181 21.33 -18.84 -5.48
N GLY A 182 20.00 -18.88 -5.55
CA GLY A 182 19.23 -20.09 -5.82
C GLY A 182 17.88 -19.85 -6.52
N PRO A 183 17.03 -20.90 -6.63
CA PRO A 183 15.80 -20.85 -7.45
C PRO A 183 14.69 -19.90 -7.01
N ASP A 184 14.79 -19.36 -5.79
CA ASP A 184 13.85 -18.37 -5.27
C ASP A 184 14.30 -16.92 -5.57
N ASP A 185 15.50 -16.73 -6.14
CA ASP A 185 16.02 -15.42 -6.53
C ASP A 185 15.52 -14.95 -7.89
N ARG A 186 15.49 -13.62 -8.03
CA ARG A 186 15.07 -12.92 -9.23
C ARG A 186 16.14 -11.90 -9.59
N VAL A 187 16.77 -12.09 -10.74
CA VAL A 187 17.85 -11.25 -11.26
C VAL A 187 17.26 -10.25 -12.25
N LEU A 188 17.53 -8.96 -12.06
CA LEU A 188 17.17 -7.93 -13.03
C LEU A 188 17.95 -8.15 -14.33
N ALA A 189 17.25 -8.09 -15.47
CA ALA A 189 17.90 -7.89 -16.77
C ALA A 189 17.53 -6.50 -17.30
N GLY A 190 18.40 -5.52 -17.04
CA GLY A 190 18.17 -4.11 -17.34
C GLY A 190 19.18 -3.51 -18.33
N LEU A 191 20.35 -4.14 -18.52
CA LEU A 191 21.39 -3.61 -19.39
C LEU A 191 21.13 -3.94 -20.86
N SER A 192 21.80 -3.22 -21.76
CA SER A 192 21.72 -3.56 -23.20
C SER A 192 22.38 -4.91 -23.43
N VAL A 193 21.80 -5.75 -24.27
CA VAL A 193 22.50 -6.92 -24.81
C VAL A 193 23.71 -6.56 -25.69
N ALA A 194 23.78 -5.32 -26.20
CA ALA A 194 24.97 -4.81 -26.88
C ALA A 194 26.11 -4.45 -25.90
N PHE A 195 25.89 -4.57 -24.58
CA PHE A 195 26.92 -4.43 -23.55
C PHE A 195 27.17 -5.78 -22.89
N ASP A 196 28.44 -6.10 -22.71
CA ASP A 196 28.91 -7.34 -22.11
C ASP A 196 28.48 -7.52 -20.65
N ALA A 197 28.21 -6.44 -19.92
CA ALA A 197 27.61 -6.49 -18.59
C ALA A 197 26.21 -7.15 -18.57
N SER A 198 25.48 -7.21 -19.69
CA SER A 198 24.24 -8.02 -19.76
C SER A 198 24.51 -9.53 -19.66
N CYS A 199 25.72 -9.98 -20.01
CA CYS A 199 26.14 -11.37 -19.81
C CYS A 199 26.20 -11.73 -18.33
N GLU A 200 26.66 -10.81 -17.48
CA GLU A 200 26.64 -10.97 -16.02
C GLU A 200 25.19 -11.17 -15.53
N GLU A 201 24.24 -10.31 -15.93
CA GLU A 201 22.82 -10.43 -15.56
C GLU A 201 22.24 -11.81 -15.94
N MET A 202 22.46 -12.24 -17.19
CA MET A 202 21.95 -13.50 -17.72
C MET A 202 22.51 -14.71 -16.96
N TRP A 203 23.83 -14.77 -16.78
CA TRP A 203 24.49 -15.95 -16.24
C TRP A 203 24.50 -15.99 -14.71
N LEU A 204 24.38 -14.85 -14.01
CA LEU A 204 24.03 -14.84 -12.58
C LEU A 204 22.70 -15.55 -12.32
N ALA A 205 21.71 -15.39 -13.20
CA ALA A 205 20.44 -16.10 -13.07
C ALA A 205 20.61 -17.60 -13.39
N TRP A 206 21.11 -17.90 -14.59
CA TRP A 206 21.08 -19.25 -15.14
C TRP A 206 22.11 -20.21 -14.55
N ARG A 207 23.19 -19.71 -13.93
CA ARG A 207 24.15 -20.55 -13.22
C ARG A 207 23.63 -21.07 -11.88
N HIS A 208 22.68 -20.35 -11.30
CA HIS A 208 22.16 -20.58 -9.94
C HIS A 208 20.74 -21.17 -9.90
N GLY A 209 20.11 -21.38 -11.06
CA GLY A 209 18.73 -21.83 -11.12
C GLY A 209 17.71 -20.75 -10.78
N ALA A 210 18.15 -19.49 -10.68
CA ALA A 210 17.32 -18.33 -10.40
C ALA A 210 16.53 -17.89 -11.64
N CYS A 211 15.60 -16.95 -11.46
CA CYS A 211 14.80 -16.40 -12.55
C CYS A 211 15.41 -15.10 -13.07
N LEU A 212 15.68 -15.03 -14.38
CA LEU A 212 15.99 -13.76 -15.04
C LEU A 212 14.68 -12.99 -15.31
N VAL A 213 14.65 -11.70 -14.99
CA VAL A 213 13.45 -10.85 -15.12
C VAL A 213 13.75 -9.66 -16.04
N PRO A 214 13.34 -9.72 -17.32
CA PRO A 214 13.56 -8.64 -18.29
C PRO A 214 12.80 -7.36 -17.93
N ALA A 215 13.53 -6.26 -17.78
CA ALA A 215 12.93 -4.93 -17.66
C ALA A 215 12.70 -4.30 -19.05
N PRO A 216 11.53 -3.71 -19.32
CA PRO A 216 11.32 -2.92 -20.53
C PRO A 216 12.33 -1.79 -20.63
N ARG A 217 12.87 -1.53 -21.83
CA ARG A 217 13.89 -0.49 -22.03
C ARG A 217 13.44 0.91 -21.66
N SER A 218 12.18 1.22 -21.96
CA SER A 218 11.54 2.48 -21.56
C SER A 218 11.66 2.72 -20.06
N LEU A 219 11.47 1.68 -19.24
CA LEU A 219 11.55 1.74 -17.78
C LEU A 219 12.99 1.96 -17.30
N VAL A 220 13.97 1.21 -17.83
CA VAL A 220 15.39 1.36 -17.44
C VAL A 220 15.90 2.77 -17.72
N ARG A 221 15.48 3.38 -18.84
CA ARG A 221 15.89 4.74 -19.24
C ARG A 221 15.42 5.83 -18.28
N THR A 222 14.30 5.65 -17.58
CA THR A 222 13.81 6.61 -16.58
C THR A 222 14.70 6.68 -15.34
N GLY A 223 15.44 5.61 -15.03
CA GLY A 223 16.24 5.46 -13.83
C GLY A 223 15.43 5.37 -12.53
N MET A 224 14.67 6.42 -12.20
CA MET A 224 13.88 6.53 -10.96
C MET A 224 12.71 5.53 -10.88
N ASP A 225 12.03 5.26 -12.00
CA ASP A 225 10.83 4.39 -12.01
C ASP A 225 11.18 2.90 -11.98
N LEU A 226 12.45 2.57 -12.26
CA LEU A 226 12.94 1.20 -12.10
C LEU A 226 12.87 0.77 -10.64
N GLY A 227 13.11 1.66 -9.67
CA GLY A 227 13.05 1.34 -8.23
C GLY A 227 11.72 0.70 -7.79
N PRO A 228 10.56 1.36 -8.00
CA PRO A 228 9.25 0.76 -7.73
C PRO A 228 9.01 -0.56 -8.47
N TRP A 229 9.49 -0.69 -9.71
CA TRP A 229 9.36 -1.92 -10.49
C TRP A 229 10.22 -3.06 -9.92
N LEU A 230 11.44 -2.78 -9.42
CA LEU A 230 12.27 -3.78 -8.71
C LEU A 230 11.48 -4.40 -7.55
N VAL A 231 10.72 -3.57 -6.83
CA VAL A 231 9.87 -4.02 -5.72
C VAL A 231 8.66 -4.82 -6.21
N GLU A 232 8.00 -4.37 -7.27
CA GLU A 232 6.84 -5.08 -7.85
C GLU A 232 7.23 -6.46 -8.39
N GLN A 233 8.37 -6.55 -9.05
CA GLN A 233 8.90 -7.78 -9.62
C GLN A 233 9.69 -8.62 -8.61
N GLU A 234 9.71 -8.25 -7.33
CA GLU A 234 10.40 -8.97 -6.26
C GLU A 234 11.88 -9.27 -6.57
N ILE A 235 12.60 -8.32 -7.19
CA ILE A 235 14.00 -8.47 -7.59
C ILE A 235 14.91 -8.63 -6.36
N THR A 236 15.79 -9.63 -6.37
CA THR A 236 16.73 -9.94 -5.27
C THR A 236 18.20 -9.75 -5.64
N VAL A 237 18.53 -9.73 -6.94
CA VAL A 237 19.89 -9.52 -7.44
C VAL A 237 19.87 -8.46 -8.53
N VAL A 238 20.77 -7.49 -8.43
CA VAL A 238 20.91 -6.40 -9.41
C VAL A 238 22.39 -6.24 -9.76
N SER A 239 22.72 -6.37 -11.04
CA SER A 239 23.96 -5.80 -11.59
C SER A 239 23.62 -4.52 -12.35
N THR A 240 24.38 -3.46 -12.11
CA THR A 240 24.14 -2.17 -12.76
C THR A 240 25.34 -1.24 -12.70
N VAL A 241 25.20 -0.03 -13.26
CA VAL A 241 26.19 1.03 -13.15
C VAL A 241 25.91 1.92 -11.93
N PRO A 242 26.95 2.42 -11.23
CA PRO A 242 26.80 3.34 -10.10
C PRO A 242 25.82 4.49 -10.35
N THR A 243 25.86 5.13 -11.53
CA THR A 243 24.98 6.25 -11.86
C THR A 243 23.50 5.87 -11.82
N LEU A 244 23.13 4.67 -12.26
CA LEU A 244 21.73 4.24 -12.27
C LEU A 244 21.27 3.90 -10.85
N ALA A 245 22.11 3.20 -10.07
CA ALA A 245 21.83 2.91 -8.67
C ALA A 245 21.79 4.16 -7.78
N ALA A 246 22.51 5.23 -8.16
CA ALA A 246 22.48 6.49 -7.45
C ALA A 246 21.08 7.13 -7.44
N LEU A 247 20.30 6.89 -8.50
CA LEU A 247 18.93 7.39 -8.67
C LEU A 247 17.93 6.63 -7.80
N TRP A 248 18.18 5.37 -7.48
CA TRP A 248 17.20 4.57 -6.75
C TRP A 248 17.14 4.97 -5.27
N PRO A 249 15.94 5.11 -4.70
CA PRO A 249 15.79 5.23 -3.27
C PRO A 249 16.27 3.92 -2.61
N THR A 250 16.99 4.00 -1.49
CA THR A 250 17.54 2.82 -0.82
C THR A 250 16.47 1.77 -0.51
N GLU A 251 15.23 2.19 -0.27
CA GLU A 251 14.07 1.34 0.03
C GLU A 251 13.61 0.50 -1.16
N ALA A 252 13.87 0.94 -2.40
CA ALA A 252 13.59 0.13 -3.59
C ALA A 252 14.51 -1.10 -3.68
N LEU A 253 15.67 -1.03 -3.02
CA LEU A 253 16.66 -2.09 -3.00
C LEU A 253 16.51 -3.02 -1.79
N ASP A 254 15.55 -2.80 -0.88
CA ASP A 254 15.41 -3.57 0.37
C ASP A 254 15.39 -5.09 0.17
N ASP A 255 14.79 -5.56 -0.93
CA ASP A 255 14.71 -6.98 -1.27
C ASP A 255 15.92 -7.48 -2.08
N VAL A 256 16.75 -6.54 -2.58
CA VAL A 256 18.01 -6.80 -3.26
C VAL A 256 19.07 -7.14 -2.21
N ARG A 257 19.49 -8.40 -2.21
CA ARG A 257 20.53 -8.94 -1.33
C ARG A 257 21.93 -8.92 -1.95
N LEU A 258 22.02 -8.86 -3.28
CA LEU A 258 23.27 -8.68 -4.01
C LEU A 258 23.15 -7.51 -4.98
N LEU A 259 24.01 -6.52 -4.82
CA LEU A 259 24.13 -5.37 -5.71
C LEU A 259 25.55 -5.30 -6.27
N ILE A 260 25.67 -5.38 -7.58
CA ILE A 260 26.95 -5.35 -8.28
C ILE A 260 27.04 -4.05 -9.06
N PHE A 261 28.15 -3.33 -8.88
CA PHE A 261 28.49 -2.14 -9.61
C PHE A 261 29.62 -2.42 -10.57
N GLY A 262 29.37 -2.19 -11.85
CA GLY A 262 30.37 -2.31 -12.89
C GLY A 262 30.31 -1.13 -13.85
N GLY A 263 31.29 -1.04 -14.73
CA GLY A 263 31.25 -0.11 -15.84
C GLY A 263 31.64 1.34 -15.50
N GLU A 264 31.48 1.86 -14.28
CA GLU A 264 31.91 3.23 -13.88
C GLU A 264 32.67 3.24 -12.56
N ALA A 265 33.37 4.34 -12.27
CA ALA A 265 33.92 4.55 -10.94
C ALA A 265 32.78 4.74 -9.93
N CYS A 266 32.72 3.89 -8.90
CA CYS A 266 31.72 4.00 -7.84
C CYS A 266 32.08 5.14 -6.87
N PRO A 267 31.18 6.12 -6.65
CA PRO A 267 31.41 7.17 -5.64
C PRO A 267 31.46 6.58 -4.23
N PRO A 268 32.38 7.02 -3.35
CA PRO A 268 32.43 6.58 -1.96
C PRO A 268 31.11 6.75 -1.21
N GLU A 269 30.40 7.86 -1.45
CA GLU A 269 29.12 8.17 -0.81
C GLU A 269 28.02 7.17 -1.22
N LEU A 270 28.10 6.63 -2.45
CA LEU A 270 27.16 5.62 -2.92
C LEU A 270 27.43 4.27 -2.26
N ALA A 271 28.71 3.90 -2.11
CA ALA A 271 29.13 2.71 -1.38
C ALA A 271 28.68 2.76 0.09
N GLU A 272 28.94 3.88 0.78
CA GLU A 272 28.48 4.15 2.15
C GLU A 272 26.96 4.00 2.29
N ARG A 273 26.21 4.51 1.31
CA ARG A 273 24.74 4.50 1.34
C ARG A 273 24.13 3.12 1.12
N LEU A 274 24.76 2.27 0.30
CA LEU A 274 24.14 1.04 -0.19
C LEU A 274 24.72 -0.25 0.40
N ALA A 275 25.95 -0.21 0.93
CA ALA A 275 26.60 -1.32 1.64
C ALA A 275 26.08 -1.43 3.09
N VAL A 276 24.83 -1.87 3.22
CA VAL A 276 24.13 -2.02 4.51
C VAL A 276 24.10 -3.47 5.00
N GLU A 277 23.87 -3.67 6.29
CA GLU A 277 23.77 -5.01 6.89
C GLU A 277 22.72 -5.88 6.17
N GLY A 278 23.13 -7.08 5.74
CA GLY A 278 22.26 -8.03 5.03
C GLY A 278 22.25 -7.89 3.50
N ARG A 279 22.97 -6.92 2.92
CA ARG A 279 23.21 -6.81 1.48
C ARG A 279 24.70 -6.88 1.17
N GLU A 280 25.08 -7.70 0.21
CA GLU A 280 26.42 -7.62 -0.38
C GLU A 280 26.44 -6.60 -1.52
N VAL A 281 27.41 -5.68 -1.46
CA VAL A 281 27.66 -4.72 -2.53
C VAL A 281 29.07 -4.95 -3.05
N TRP A 282 29.20 -5.12 -4.36
CA TRP A 282 30.46 -5.41 -5.02
C TRP A 282 30.75 -4.37 -6.08
N ASN A 283 32.01 -3.96 -6.18
CA ASN A 283 32.53 -3.16 -7.29
C ASN A 283 33.35 -4.08 -8.18
N THR A 284 32.88 -4.31 -9.40
CA THR A 284 33.51 -5.16 -10.41
C THR A 284 34.17 -4.31 -11.48
N TYR A 285 35.29 -4.79 -12.00
CA TYR A 285 36.02 -4.16 -13.08
C TYR A 285 36.45 -5.22 -14.08
N GLY A 286 36.18 -4.96 -15.35
CA GLY A 286 36.74 -5.71 -16.46
C GLY A 286 36.52 -4.92 -17.75
N PRO A 287 37.52 -4.90 -18.65
CA PRO A 287 37.28 -4.52 -20.03
C PRO A 287 36.63 -5.69 -20.78
N THR A 288 35.87 -5.39 -21.84
CA THR A 288 35.28 -6.42 -22.72
C THR A 288 36.32 -7.39 -23.27
N GLU A 289 37.53 -6.89 -23.50
CA GLU A 289 38.70 -7.66 -23.96
C GLU A 289 39.21 -8.73 -22.97
N ALA A 290 38.76 -8.70 -21.72
CA ALA A 290 39.07 -9.66 -20.67
C ALA A 290 37.81 -10.36 -20.12
N THR A 291 36.72 -10.36 -20.89
CA THR A 291 35.45 -11.03 -20.61
C THR A 291 34.74 -10.51 -19.35
N VAL A 292 34.00 -9.40 -19.53
CA VAL A 292 33.06 -8.80 -18.55
C VAL A 292 33.72 -8.30 -17.26
N VAL A 293 34.20 -9.18 -16.39
CA VAL A 293 34.82 -8.86 -15.09
C VAL A 293 36.15 -9.61 -14.98
N ALA A 294 37.21 -8.86 -14.67
CA ALA A 294 38.55 -9.41 -14.42
C ALA A 294 38.93 -9.35 -12.93
N CYS A 295 38.43 -8.34 -12.20
CA CYS A 295 38.66 -8.19 -10.77
C CYS A 295 37.45 -7.57 -10.05
N ALA A 296 37.37 -7.82 -8.75
CA ALA A 296 36.28 -7.35 -7.92
C ALA A 296 36.73 -7.01 -6.49
N ALA A 297 36.08 -6.02 -5.89
CA ALA A 297 36.19 -5.70 -4.48
C ALA A 297 34.80 -5.61 -3.84
N ARG A 298 34.65 -6.24 -2.67
CA ARG A 298 33.47 -6.02 -1.84
C ARG A 298 33.52 -4.62 -1.24
N LEU A 299 32.44 -3.86 -1.42
CA LEU A 299 32.26 -2.55 -0.80
C LEU A 299 31.68 -2.73 0.60
N THR A 300 32.38 -2.19 1.60
CA THR A 300 31.93 -2.18 3.00
C THR A 300 31.32 -0.85 3.42
N GLY A 301 31.43 0.18 2.56
CA GLY A 301 31.14 1.57 2.92
C GLY A 301 32.26 2.24 3.72
N GLU A 302 33.39 1.56 3.97
CA GLU A 302 34.53 2.11 4.71
C GLU A 302 35.82 2.03 3.88
N GLY A 303 36.66 3.07 3.96
CA GLY A 303 37.93 3.13 3.24
C GLY A 303 37.78 3.48 1.75
N PRO A 304 38.86 3.39 0.96
CA PRO A 304 38.82 3.81 -0.44
C PRO A 304 38.10 2.76 -1.32
N VAL A 305 37.35 3.24 -2.32
CA VAL A 305 36.67 2.40 -3.31
C VAL A 305 37.70 1.73 -4.23
N ARG A 306 37.84 0.41 -4.11
CA ARG A 306 38.75 -0.42 -4.91
C ARG A 306 38.04 -1.07 -6.09
N ILE A 307 38.78 -1.35 -7.15
CA ILE A 307 38.36 -2.31 -8.19
C ILE A 307 38.77 -3.74 -7.82
N GLY A 308 39.72 -3.89 -6.89
CA GLY A 308 39.90 -5.12 -6.12
C GLY A 308 40.94 -6.10 -6.63
N LEU A 309 40.69 -7.38 -6.37
CA LEU A 309 41.59 -8.52 -6.64
C LEU A 309 41.04 -9.36 -7.80
N PRO A 310 41.90 -10.09 -8.54
CA PRO A 310 41.45 -10.87 -9.68
C PRO A 310 40.40 -11.94 -9.32
N LEU A 311 39.56 -12.25 -10.29
CA LEU A 311 38.68 -13.43 -10.25
C LEU A 311 39.49 -14.73 -10.43
N ASP A 312 39.00 -15.85 -9.92
CA ASP A 312 39.63 -17.16 -10.12
C ASP A 312 39.88 -17.44 -11.61
N GLY A 313 41.14 -17.66 -12.00
CA GLY A 313 41.56 -17.85 -13.39
C GLY A 313 41.99 -16.58 -14.13
N TRP A 314 41.92 -15.40 -13.50
CA TRP A 314 42.48 -14.14 -14.00
C TRP A 314 43.76 -13.79 -13.24
N GLU A 315 44.67 -13.11 -13.93
CA GLU A 315 45.91 -12.62 -13.33
C GLU A 315 46.10 -11.14 -13.67
N LEU A 316 46.63 -10.36 -12.72
CA LEU A 316 46.84 -8.92 -12.90
C LEU A 316 48.27 -8.53 -12.61
N ALA A 317 48.80 -7.63 -13.45
CA ALA A 317 50.08 -6.95 -13.21
C ALA A 317 49.92 -5.44 -13.38
N VAL A 318 50.65 -4.67 -12.56
CA VAL A 318 50.76 -3.23 -12.73
C VAL A 318 52.17 -2.90 -13.23
N VAL A 319 52.26 -2.27 -14.41
CA VAL A 319 53.53 -2.01 -15.09
C VAL A 319 53.78 -0.52 -15.32
N ASP A 320 55.05 -0.12 -15.34
CA ASP A 320 55.45 1.25 -15.68
C ASP A 320 55.49 1.49 -17.21
N GLU A 321 55.94 2.68 -17.62
CA GLU A 321 56.07 3.07 -19.03
C GLU A 321 57.07 2.21 -19.82
N ARG A 322 57.98 1.51 -19.15
CA ARG A 322 58.95 0.59 -19.75
C ARG A 322 58.41 -0.84 -19.84
N GLY A 323 57.23 -1.09 -19.29
CA GLY A 323 56.62 -2.42 -19.22
C GLY A 323 57.14 -3.28 -18.06
N GLU A 324 57.86 -2.69 -17.10
CA GLU A 324 58.38 -3.39 -15.93
C GLU A 324 57.37 -3.34 -14.78
N VAL A 325 57.28 -4.41 -13.99
CA VAL A 325 56.32 -4.50 -12.88
C VAL A 325 56.71 -3.55 -11.74
N VAL A 326 55.77 -2.70 -11.33
CA VAL A 326 56.00 -1.75 -10.24
C VAL A 326 56.03 -2.45 -8.87
N PRO A 327 56.68 -1.89 -7.83
CA PRO A 327 56.54 -2.40 -6.47
C PRO A 327 55.12 -2.17 -5.92
N MET A 328 54.68 -3.01 -4.98
CA MET A 328 53.44 -2.81 -4.21
C MET A 328 53.43 -1.42 -3.56
N GLY A 329 52.33 -0.68 -3.72
CA GLY A 329 52.17 0.75 -3.41
C GLY A 329 52.41 1.68 -4.61
N GLY A 330 53.03 1.18 -5.68
CA GLY A 330 53.32 1.93 -6.90
C GLY A 330 52.11 2.11 -7.82
N THR A 331 52.21 3.07 -8.73
CA THR A 331 51.20 3.39 -9.74
C THR A 331 51.73 3.07 -11.14
N GLY A 332 50.89 2.47 -11.98
CA GLY A 332 51.23 2.12 -13.35
C GLY A 332 50.00 1.69 -14.16
N GLN A 333 50.23 1.19 -15.38
CA GLN A 333 49.21 0.66 -16.27
C GLN A 333 48.81 -0.76 -15.82
N LEU A 334 47.51 -1.05 -15.82
CA LEU A 334 46.97 -2.38 -15.57
C LEU A 334 47.09 -3.29 -16.80
N VAL A 335 47.70 -4.45 -16.63
CA VAL A 335 47.79 -5.54 -17.61
C VAL A 335 47.09 -6.77 -17.06
N ILE A 336 46.28 -7.42 -17.90
CA ILE A 336 45.40 -8.53 -17.52
C ILE A 336 45.82 -9.78 -18.29
N GLY A 337 46.02 -10.89 -17.57
CA GLY A 337 46.22 -12.24 -18.11
C GLY A 337 45.11 -13.18 -17.62
N GLY A 338 45.15 -14.44 -18.03
CA GLY A 338 44.21 -15.45 -17.56
C GLY A 338 43.32 -16.06 -18.64
N VAL A 339 42.41 -16.94 -18.19
CA VAL A 339 41.48 -17.68 -19.04
C VAL A 339 40.46 -16.78 -19.75
N GLY A 340 40.20 -15.58 -19.22
CA GLY A 340 39.20 -14.63 -19.73
C GLY A 340 39.63 -13.79 -20.93
N LEU A 341 40.83 -13.98 -21.47
CA LEU A 341 41.30 -13.16 -22.59
C LEU A 341 40.49 -13.42 -23.87
N ALA A 342 39.88 -12.35 -24.38
CA ALA A 342 39.17 -12.35 -25.65
C ALA A 342 40.13 -12.07 -26.83
N ARG A 343 39.57 -11.91 -28.03
CA ARG A 343 40.30 -11.43 -29.22
C ARG A 343 39.52 -10.40 -30.01
N TYR A 344 40.21 -9.49 -30.69
CA TYR A 344 39.59 -8.65 -31.70
C TYR A 344 39.37 -9.44 -33.01
N LEU A 345 38.30 -9.12 -33.74
CA LEU A 345 38.11 -9.63 -35.11
C LEU A 345 39.18 -9.12 -36.08
N ASP A 346 39.70 -7.91 -35.83
CA ASP A 346 40.83 -7.34 -36.59
C ASP A 346 42.16 -7.90 -36.03
N PRO A 347 42.89 -8.74 -36.80
CA PRO A 347 44.11 -9.38 -36.34
C PRO A 347 45.26 -8.39 -36.11
N VAL A 348 45.29 -7.25 -36.80
CA VAL A 348 46.34 -6.24 -36.60
C VAL A 348 46.16 -5.58 -35.24
N LYS A 349 44.92 -5.21 -34.93
CA LYS A 349 44.58 -4.63 -33.64
C LYS A 349 44.68 -5.63 -32.49
N ASP A 350 44.38 -6.90 -32.74
CA ASP A 350 44.58 -7.99 -31.80
C ASP A 350 46.05 -8.07 -31.35
N ALA A 351 46.97 -8.14 -32.32
CA ALA A 351 48.40 -8.18 -32.04
C ALA A 351 48.94 -6.90 -31.37
N GLU A 352 48.33 -5.73 -31.65
CA GLU A 352 48.71 -4.46 -31.00
C GLU A 352 48.35 -4.43 -29.51
N LYS A 353 47.14 -4.90 -29.16
CA LYS A 353 46.59 -4.76 -27.80
C LYS A 353 46.90 -5.93 -26.88
N TYR A 354 47.16 -7.10 -27.44
CA TYR A 354 47.53 -8.29 -26.70
C TYR A 354 48.99 -8.65 -26.97
N ALA A 355 49.85 -8.42 -25.98
CA ALA A 355 51.29 -8.64 -26.08
C ALA A 355 51.78 -9.60 -24.99
N PRO A 356 52.89 -10.33 -25.20
CA PRO A 356 53.48 -11.15 -24.16
C PRO A 356 53.86 -10.33 -22.93
N LEU A 357 53.62 -10.88 -21.74
CA LEU A 357 54.12 -10.32 -20.49
C LEU A 357 54.87 -11.42 -19.71
N PRO A 358 56.21 -11.52 -19.88
CA PRO A 358 57.02 -12.55 -19.25
C PRO A 358 56.88 -12.61 -17.72
N ALA A 359 56.58 -11.48 -17.07
CA ALA A 359 56.41 -11.39 -15.63
C ALA A 359 55.20 -12.18 -15.08
N LEU A 360 54.16 -12.39 -15.90
CA LEU A 360 53.03 -13.28 -15.57
C LEU A 360 53.19 -14.67 -16.21
N GLY A 361 54.23 -14.88 -17.04
CA GLY A 361 54.41 -16.14 -17.78
C GLY A 361 53.45 -16.36 -18.96
N TRP A 362 52.75 -15.30 -19.39
CA TRP A 362 51.79 -15.38 -20.50
C TRP A 362 52.41 -14.95 -21.83
N ASP A 363 52.18 -15.77 -22.86
CA ASP A 363 52.49 -15.44 -24.25
C ASP A 363 51.56 -14.34 -24.81
N ARG A 364 50.44 -14.06 -24.12
CA ARG A 364 49.45 -13.07 -24.49
C ARG A 364 48.82 -12.46 -23.23
N ALA A 365 48.90 -11.14 -23.06
CA ALA A 365 48.24 -10.39 -21.99
C ALA A 365 47.66 -9.07 -22.54
N TYR A 366 46.50 -8.66 -22.02
CA TYR A 366 45.78 -7.47 -22.48
C TYR A 366 46.25 -6.21 -21.74
N ARG A 367 46.67 -5.19 -22.49
CA ARG A 367 47.02 -3.86 -21.94
C ARG A 367 45.79 -2.95 -21.93
N SER A 368 45.22 -2.71 -20.75
CA SER A 368 43.93 -2.01 -20.59
C SER A 368 43.95 -0.51 -20.96
N GLY A 369 45.11 0.15 -20.82
CA GLY A 369 45.20 1.61 -20.87
C GLY A 369 44.81 2.32 -19.56
N ASP A 370 44.36 1.57 -18.55
CA ASP A 370 43.89 2.11 -17.28
C ASP A 370 45.05 2.24 -16.27
N LEU A 371 45.09 3.37 -15.57
CA LEU A 371 46.08 3.65 -14.52
C LEU A 371 45.53 3.23 -13.17
N VAL A 372 46.31 2.43 -12.45
CA VAL A 372 45.94 1.90 -11.13
C VAL A 372 47.08 2.07 -10.12
N ARG A 373 46.74 2.11 -8.83
CA ARG A 373 47.69 1.92 -7.74
C ARG A 373 47.56 0.50 -7.20
N ALA A 374 48.69 -0.20 -7.09
CA ALA A 374 48.75 -1.54 -6.54
C ALA A 374 48.78 -1.49 -5.01
N GLU A 375 47.80 -2.07 -4.33
CA GLU A 375 47.81 -2.27 -2.86
C GLU A 375 47.56 -3.74 -2.54
N ALA A 376 48.00 -4.20 -1.37
CA ALA A 376 47.85 -5.60 -0.96
C ALA A 376 46.36 -6.00 -0.82
N GLU A 377 45.54 -5.04 -0.40
CA GLU A 377 44.09 -5.18 -0.24
C GLU A 377 43.32 -5.09 -1.57
N GLY A 378 44.00 -4.82 -2.69
CA GLY A 378 43.42 -4.74 -4.03
C GLY A 378 43.72 -3.44 -4.76
N LEU A 379 43.46 -3.43 -6.07
CA LEU A 379 43.79 -2.30 -6.95
C LEU A 379 42.86 -1.10 -6.74
N LEU A 380 43.44 0.10 -6.79
CA LEU A 380 42.71 1.37 -6.84
C LEU A 380 42.78 1.97 -8.24
N PHE A 381 41.62 2.30 -8.81
CA PHE A 381 41.53 2.94 -10.10
C PHE A 381 41.83 4.44 -9.99
N LEU A 382 42.75 4.94 -10.82
CA LEU A 382 43.19 6.35 -10.82
C LEU A 382 42.71 7.13 -12.05
N GLY A 383 42.18 6.44 -13.06
CA GLY A 383 41.75 7.04 -14.32
C GLY A 383 42.37 6.36 -15.53
N ARG A 384 42.30 7.02 -16.68
CA ARG A 384 42.89 6.58 -17.94
C ARG A 384 44.07 7.45 -18.34
N ALA A 385 44.99 6.88 -19.10
CA ALA A 385 46.07 7.63 -19.73
C ALA A 385 45.63 8.41 -21.00
N ASP A 386 44.41 8.16 -21.51
CA ASP A 386 43.82 8.77 -22.71
C ASP A 386 42.57 9.65 -22.41
N GLU A 387 42.01 10.31 -23.43
CA GLU A 387 40.88 11.27 -23.31
C GLU A 387 39.48 10.60 -23.23
N GLN A 388 39.43 9.31 -22.90
CA GLN A 388 38.21 8.52 -22.89
C GLN A 388 37.41 8.69 -21.58
N ILE A 389 36.10 8.95 -21.69
CA ILE A 389 35.22 9.17 -20.54
C ILE A 389 34.15 8.08 -20.43
N LYS A 390 33.49 8.00 -19.27
CA LYS A 390 32.31 7.14 -19.06
C LYS A 390 31.10 7.97 -18.63
N LEU A 391 29.98 7.84 -19.31
CA LEU A 391 28.71 8.53 -18.99
C LEU A 391 27.55 7.53 -19.05
N GLY A 392 26.81 7.37 -17.95
CA GLY A 392 25.66 6.46 -17.89
C GLY A 392 26.01 5.00 -18.16
N GLY A 393 27.19 4.57 -17.74
CA GLY A 393 27.75 3.23 -17.94
C GLY A 393 28.45 3.02 -19.28
N ARG A 394 28.39 3.98 -20.20
CA ARG A 394 28.91 3.84 -21.56
C ARG A 394 30.30 4.44 -21.68
N ARG A 395 31.19 3.74 -22.37
CA ARG A 395 32.53 4.21 -22.73
C ARG A 395 32.41 5.15 -23.93
N ILE A 396 32.63 6.46 -23.71
CA ILE A 396 32.50 7.51 -24.72
C ILE A 396 33.87 8.08 -25.04
N GLU A 397 34.18 8.16 -26.33
CA GLU A 397 35.32 8.92 -26.82
C GLU A 397 34.84 10.33 -27.15
N LEU A 398 35.24 11.35 -26.39
CA LEU A 398 34.84 12.73 -26.68
C LEU A 398 35.27 13.16 -28.10
N GLY A 399 36.36 12.59 -28.61
CA GLY A 399 36.81 12.80 -29.99
C GLY A 399 35.81 12.33 -31.06
N GLU A 400 35.00 11.31 -30.80
CA GLU A 400 33.93 10.85 -31.72
C GLU A 400 32.82 11.90 -31.81
N VAL A 401 32.45 12.49 -30.66
CA VAL A 401 31.45 13.56 -30.59
C VAL A 401 32.02 14.87 -31.17
N ASP A 402 33.29 15.19 -30.89
CA ASP A 402 33.99 16.35 -31.45
C ASP A 402 34.01 16.27 -32.99
N ALA A 403 34.35 15.10 -33.55
CA ALA A 403 34.38 14.88 -34.99
C ALA A 403 32.99 14.99 -35.62
N ALA A 404 31.96 14.42 -34.98
CA ALA A 404 30.58 14.51 -35.45
C ALA A 404 30.04 15.95 -35.39
N LEU A 405 30.36 16.71 -34.34
CA LEU A 405 30.03 18.13 -34.22
C LEU A 405 30.78 18.98 -35.26
N GLN A 406 32.05 18.67 -35.50
CA GLN A 406 32.88 19.37 -36.49
C GLN A 406 32.43 19.08 -37.93
N ALA A 407 31.80 17.93 -38.17
CA ALA A 407 31.24 17.55 -39.48
C ALA A 407 29.91 18.24 -39.80
N LEU A 408 29.32 19.00 -38.87
CA LEU A 408 28.10 19.76 -39.10
C LEU A 408 28.33 20.93 -40.07
N PRO A 409 27.32 21.28 -40.89
CA PRO A 409 27.40 22.45 -41.77
C PRO A 409 27.66 23.74 -40.97
N ASN A 410 28.48 24.63 -41.53
CA ASN A 410 28.76 25.97 -40.98
C ASN A 410 29.39 25.99 -39.56
N VAL A 411 30.01 24.90 -39.10
CA VAL A 411 30.73 24.85 -37.81
C VAL A 411 32.23 25.12 -38.04
N ALA A 412 32.73 26.23 -37.50
CA ALA A 412 34.14 26.64 -37.59
C ALA A 412 35.03 25.97 -36.53
N GLY A 413 34.44 25.51 -35.42
CA GLY A 413 35.12 24.76 -34.38
C GLY A 413 34.12 24.11 -33.43
N ALA A 414 34.40 22.88 -32.98
CA ALA A 414 33.55 22.17 -32.04
C ALA A 414 34.33 21.50 -30.91
N ALA A 415 33.70 21.40 -29.75
CA ALA A 415 34.18 20.58 -28.64
C ALA A 415 33.01 20.11 -27.76
N ALA A 416 33.03 18.85 -27.37
CA ALA A 416 32.13 18.28 -26.38
C ALA A 416 32.77 18.31 -24.99
N ALA A 417 31.97 18.63 -23.98
CA ALA A 417 32.37 18.55 -22.58
C ALA A 417 31.19 18.09 -21.71
N VAL A 418 31.50 17.39 -20.62
CA VAL A 418 30.51 17.01 -19.61
C VAL A 418 30.31 18.14 -18.61
N ARG A 419 29.06 18.42 -18.23
CA ARG A 419 28.66 19.47 -17.29
C ARG A 419 27.66 18.99 -16.27
N THR A 420 27.71 19.53 -15.06
CA THR A 420 26.81 19.14 -13.96
C THR A 420 25.77 20.23 -13.69
N ASN A 421 24.48 19.90 -13.73
CA ASN A 421 23.40 20.86 -13.44
C ASN A 421 23.27 21.16 -11.93
N LYS A 422 22.40 22.11 -11.55
CA LYS A 422 22.15 22.48 -10.14
C LYS A 422 21.56 21.36 -9.28
N ALA A 423 21.00 20.32 -9.90
CA ALA A 423 20.47 19.13 -9.25
C ALA A 423 21.51 17.99 -9.13
N GLY A 424 22.75 18.18 -9.62
CA GLY A 424 23.84 17.21 -9.52
C GLY A 424 23.93 16.22 -10.69
N THR A 425 23.13 16.36 -11.75
CA THR A 425 23.14 15.46 -12.92
C THR A 425 24.20 15.88 -13.95
N GLN A 426 25.00 14.92 -14.44
CA GLN A 426 25.96 15.12 -15.53
C GLN A 426 25.26 15.10 -16.90
N LEU A 427 25.62 16.03 -17.79
CA LEU A 427 25.07 16.26 -19.12
C LEU A 427 26.21 16.39 -20.12
N LEU A 428 26.08 15.80 -21.31
CA LEU A 428 27.00 16.01 -22.43
C LEU A 428 26.60 17.29 -23.18
N VAL A 429 27.49 18.27 -23.27
CA VAL A 429 27.26 19.56 -23.93
C VAL A 429 28.25 19.73 -25.08
N GLY A 430 27.75 20.02 -26.27
CA GLY A 430 28.49 20.24 -27.50
C GLY A 430 28.55 21.73 -27.79
N TYR A 431 29.74 22.30 -27.69
CA TYR A 431 30.00 23.70 -27.93
C TYR A 431 30.44 23.86 -29.38
N VAL A 432 29.71 24.69 -30.12
CA VAL A 432 29.96 24.95 -31.54
C VAL A 432 30.20 26.43 -31.76
N VAL A 433 31.20 26.75 -32.57
CA VAL A 433 31.46 28.10 -33.07
C VAL A 433 30.88 28.19 -34.46
N SER A 434 29.87 29.02 -34.64
CA SER A 434 29.17 29.18 -35.92
C SER A 434 28.46 30.53 -35.98
N ASP A 435 28.59 31.22 -37.11
CA ASP A 435 27.88 32.48 -37.39
C ASP A 435 26.44 32.25 -37.89
N GLU A 436 26.15 31.04 -38.42
CA GLU A 436 24.84 30.59 -38.91
C GLU A 436 24.61 29.13 -38.50
N PHE A 437 23.98 28.92 -37.34
CA PHE A 437 23.74 27.60 -36.76
C PHE A 437 22.25 27.24 -36.74
N ASP A 438 21.86 26.24 -37.53
CA ASP A 438 20.54 25.61 -37.41
C ASP A 438 20.63 24.45 -36.40
N GLN A 439 20.19 24.71 -35.17
CA GLN A 439 20.25 23.72 -34.09
C GLN A 439 19.37 22.49 -34.37
N ALA A 440 18.25 22.65 -35.09
CA ALA A 440 17.35 21.53 -35.36
C ALA A 440 17.94 20.56 -36.40
N ASP A 441 18.45 21.09 -37.52
CA ASP A 441 19.17 20.30 -38.54
C ASP A 441 20.45 19.69 -37.96
N ALA A 442 21.18 20.43 -37.12
CA ALA A 442 22.35 19.91 -36.41
C ALA A 442 22.03 18.72 -35.49
N VAL A 443 20.97 18.82 -34.67
CA VAL A 443 20.55 17.69 -33.81
C VAL A 443 20.08 16.51 -34.65
N GLU A 444 19.37 16.73 -35.75
CA GLU A 444 18.91 15.64 -36.64
C GLU A 444 20.09 14.89 -37.27
N ARG A 445 21.09 15.61 -37.78
CA ARG A 445 22.32 15.01 -38.33
C ARG A 445 23.13 14.28 -37.28
N LEU A 446 23.23 14.83 -36.07
CA LEU A 446 23.92 14.16 -34.96
C LEU A 446 23.16 12.89 -34.53
N ARG A 447 21.82 12.89 -34.54
CA ARG A 447 21.02 11.69 -34.26
C ARG A 447 21.17 10.61 -35.32
N ALA A 448 21.43 10.98 -36.56
CA ALA A 448 21.75 10.02 -37.63
C ALA A 448 23.17 9.46 -37.49
N ALA A 449 24.15 10.30 -37.12
CA ALA A 449 25.56 9.92 -37.08
C ALA A 449 26.02 9.31 -35.75
N LEU A 450 25.37 9.63 -34.63
CA LEU A 450 25.75 9.20 -33.29
C LEU A 450 24.62 8.41 -32.61
N PRO A 451 24.96 7.45 -31.72
CA PRO A 451 23.98 6.85 -30.81
C PRO A 451 23.23 7.92 -30.01
N ALA A 452 21.95 7.68 -29.71
CA ALA A 452 21.07 8.65 -29.05
C ALA A 452 21.63 9.23 -27.72
N ALA A 453 22.40 8.44 -26.96
CA ALA A 453 23.03 8.89 -25.71
C ALA A 453 24.30 9.74 -25.90
N LEU A 454 24.86 9.78 -27.11
CA LEU A 454 26.05 10.56 -27.47
C LEU A 454 25.66 11.88 -28.17
N VAL A 455 24.38 12.13 -28.42
CA VAL A 455 23.90 13.40 -28.98
C VAL A 455 23.92 14.45 -27.88
N PRO A 456 24.80 15.46 -27.96
CA PRO A 456 24.98 16.43 -26.89
C PRO A 456 23.90 17.53 -26.91
N LEU A 457 23.70 18.19 -25.77
CA LEU A 457 23.04 19.49 -25.73
C LEU A 457 23.91 20.51 -26.47
N LEU A 458 23.38 21.16 -27.50
CA LEU A 458 24.16 22.10 -28.31
C LEU A 458 24.15 23.51 -27.73
N ALA A 459 25.33 24.13 -27.69
CA ALA A 459 25.52 25.51 -27.28
C ALA A 459 26.38 26.24 -28.32
N VAL A 460 25.85 27.31 -28.89
CA VAL A 460 26.62 28.20 -29.77
C VAL A 460 27.46 29.13 -28.89
N VAL A 461 28.76 29.18 -29.17
CA VAL A 461 29.72 30.05 -28.47
C VAL A 461 30.55 30.86 -29.46
N ASP A 462 30.95 32.07 -29.06
CA ASP A 462 31.74 32.95 -29.93
C ASP A 462 33.12 32.37 -30.22
N THR A 463 33.74 31.68 -29.25
CA THR A 463 35.08 31.08 -29.38
C THR A 463 35.23 29.85 -28.47
N LEU A 464 36.13 28.92 -28.85
CA LEU A 464 36.56 27.83 -27.97
C LEU A 464 37.84 28.25 -27.22
N PRO A 465 37.84 28.30 -25.88
CA PRO A 465 39.05 28.54 -25.09
C PRO A 465 40.06 27.41 -25.33
N THR A 466 41.36 27.73 -25.41
CA THR A 466 42.42 26.75 -25.67
C THR A 466 43.51 26.82 -24.59
N LYS A 467 44.14 25.67 -24.31
CA LYS A 467 45.33 25.55 -23.45
C LYS A 467 46.57 26.03 -24.19
N THR A 468 47.67 26.28 -23.48
CA THR A 468 48.99 26.64 -24.06
C THR A 468 49.52 25.63 -25.09
N SER A 469 48.97 24.40 -25.11
CA SER A 469 49.26 23.34 -26.07
C SER A 469 48.46 23.40 -27.38
N GLY A 470 47.53 24.36 -27.52
CA GLY A 470 46.65 24.49 -28.70
C GLY A 470 45.41 23.57 -28.68
N LYS A 471 45.25 22.72 -27.66
CA LYS A 471 44.02 21.92 -27.45
C LYS A 471 42.92 22.73 -26.78
N VAL A 472 41.65 22.39 -27.03
CA VAL A 472 40.50 23.04 -26.36
C VAL A 472 40.56 22.83 -24.85
N ASP A 473 40.38 23.91 -24.11
CA ASP A 473 40.28 23.89 -22.66
C ASP A 473 38.83 23.64 -22.23
N ARG A 474 38.48 22.35 -22.13
CA ARG A 474 37.13 21.91 -21.80
C ARG A 474 36.64 22.35 -20.42
N ASP A 475 37.53 22.76 -19.51
CA ASP A 475 37.15 23.26 -18.18
C ASP A 475 36.74 24.74 -18.23
N ALA A 476 37.23 25.49 -19.22
CA ALA A 476 36.94 26.91 -19.40
C ALA A 476 35.67 27.19 -20.23
N LEU A 477 35.01 26.16 -20.77
CA LEU A 477 33.79 26.32 -21.57
C LEU A 477 32.59 26.77 -20.70
N PRO A 478 31.74 27.70 -21.21
CA PRO A 478 30.74 28.39 -20.41
C PRO A 478 29.65 27.46 -19.86
N TRP A 479 29.35 27.58 -18.56
CA TRP A 479 28.29 26.85 -17.87
C TRP A 479 27.83 27.60 -16.61
N PRO A 480 26.52 27.73 -16.31
CA PRO A 480 25.34 27.27 -17.06
C PRO A 480 25.08 28.07 -18.35
N LEU A 481 24.34 27.49 -19.29
CA LEU A 481 24.02 28.16 -20.55
C LEU A 481 23.05 29.35 -20.32
N PRO A 482 23.27 30.52 -20.97
CA PRO A 482 22.28 31.58 -21.06
C PRO A 482 21.00 31.06 -21.74
N SER A 483 19.83 31.55 -21.33
CA SER A 483 18.50 31.11 -21.76
C SER A 483 18.43 30.76 -23.25
N LEU A 484 18.12 29.49 -23.56
CA LEU A 484 17.90 28.97 -24.91
C LEU A 484 16.57 29.49 -25.47
N ASP A 485 16.49 30.78 -25.76
CA ASP A 485 15.39 31.40 -26.52
C ASP A 485 15.80 31.47 -27.99
N ALA A 486 15.45 30.46 -28.81
CA ALA A 486 14.99 30.62 -30.21
C ALA A 486 14.88 29.31 -31.02
N ALA A 487 13.72 29.19 -31.68
CA ALA A 487 13.50 28.77 -33.08
C ALA A 487 13.78 27.31 -33.51
N GLY A 488 12.69 26.52 -33.58
CA GLY A 488 12.55 25.33 -34.43
C GLY A 488 11.05 25.04 -34.68
N PRO A 489 10.66 24.30 -35.72
CA PRO A 489 9.28 24.19 -36.18
C PRO A 489 8.42 23.43 -35.18
N VAL A 490 7.83 24.18 -34.25
CA VAL A 490 6.91 23.65 -33.25
C VAL A 490 5.75 22.98 -34.01
N VAL A 491 5.61 21.65 -33.86
CA VAL A 491 4.35 20.97 -34.18
C VAL A 491 3.29 21.80 -33.48
N ARG A 492 2.41 22.44 -34.24
CA ARG A 492 1.37 23.28 -33.65
C ARG A 492 0.49 22.39 -32.77
N MET A 493 0.84 22.30 -31.50
CA MET A 493 0.03 21.65 -30.50
C MET A 493 -1.19 22.53 -30.32
N HIS A 494 -2.33 21.89 -30.17
CA HIS A 494 -3.60 22.57 -30.03
C HIS A 494 -4.37 21.97 -28.86
N GLY A 495 -5.28 22.75 -28.28
CA GLY A 495 -6.15 22.26 -27.20
C GLY A 495 -5.41 21.89 -25.92
N THR A 496 -5.56 20.65 -25.49
CA THR A 496 -5.04 20.13 -24.22
C THR A 496 -3.54 19.87 -24.26
N GLN A 497 -3.02 19.47 -25.42
CA GLN A 497 -1.60 19.19 -25.64
C GLN A 497 -0.75 20.45 -25.45
N ALA A 498 -1.12 21.56 -26.10
CA ALA A 498 -0.37 22.83 -25.99
C ALA A 498 -0.31 23.34 -24.54
N TRP A 499 -1.42 23.17 -23.81
CA TRP A 499 -1.50 23.59 -22.43
C TRP A 499 -0.66 22.72 -21.49
N LEU A 500 -0.65 21.40 -21.68
CA LEU A 500 0.26 20.51 -20.94
C LEU A 500 1.73 20.84 -21.25
N ALA A 501 2.06 21.16 -22.50
CA ALA A 501 3.43 21.48 -22.92
C ALA A 501 3.97 22.73 -22.21
N ASP A 502 3.13 23.74 -22.03
CA ASP A 502 3.44 24.94 -21.24
C ASP A 502 3.68 24.63 -19.76
N LEU A 503 2.83 23.78 -19.16
CA LEU A 503 3.00 23.36 -17.77
C LEU A 503 4.29 22.56 -17.58
N TRP A 504 4.67 21.75 -18.56
CA TRP A 504 5.92 20.99 -18.54
C TRP A 504 7.12 21.92 -18.68
N GLY A 505 7.09 22.90 -19.56
CA GLY A 505 8.14 23.91 -19.68
C GLY A 505 8.42 24.64 -18.35
N GLN A 506 7.35 24.98 -17.61
CA GLN A 506 7.47 25.64 -16.30
C GLN A 506 8.04 24.73 -15.20
N LEU A 507 7.70 23.44 -15.22
CA LEU A 507 8.11 22.48 -14.19
C LEU A 507 9.48 21.83 -14.46
N LEU A 508 9.83 21.62 -15.73
CA LEU A 508 10.99 20.83 -16.15
C LEU A 508 12.12 21.70 -16.74
N GLY A 509 11.87 22.98 -17.03
CA GLY A 509 12.86 23.91 -17.58
C GLY A 509 13.13 23.76 -19.08
N SER A 510 12.50 22.78 -19.75
CA SER A 510 12.46 22.63 -21.20
C SER A 510 11.01 22.45 -21.65
N PRO A 511 10.51 23.22 -22.64
CA PRO A 511 9.16 23.05 -23.17
C PRO A 511 9.03 21.72 -23.92
N ALA A 512 7.86 21.07 -23.82
CA ALA A 512 7.56 19.93 -24.68
C ALA A 512 7.32 20.41 -26.12
N THR A 513 7.93 19.73 -27.09
CA THR A 513 7.95 20.10 -28.51
C THR A 513 7.13 19.17 -29.39
N SER A 514 6.78 17.97 -28.91
CA SER A 514 5.91 16.98 -29.57
C SER A 514 4.84 16.39 -28.64
N PRO A 515 3.64 16.02 -29.14
CA PRO A 515 2.67 15.22 -28.40
C PRO A 515 3.17 13.82 -27.99
N ALA A 516 4.27 13.32 -28.55
CA ALA A 516 4.87 12.06 -28.11
C ALA A 516 5.80 12.23 -26.90
N ASP A 517 6.12 13.47 -26.51
CA ASP A 517 7.07 13.75 -25.42
C ASP A 517 6.52 13.19 -24.10
N ASP A 518 7.34 12.49 -23.32
CA ASP A 518 6.94 11.85 -22.07
C ASP A 518 7.35 12.68 -20.85
N PHE A 519 6.45 12.80 -19.86
CA PHE A 519 6.61 13.72 -18.73
C PHE A 519 7.84 13.37 -17.89
N PHE A 520 8.03 12.07 -17.66
CA PHE A 520 9.14 11.55 -16.87
C PHE A 520 10.41 11.51 -17.72
N ALA A 521 10.29 11.18 -19.02
CA ALA A 521 11.41 11.24 -19.97
C ALA A 521 11.93 12.67 -20.21
N SER A 522 11.08 13.68 -20.04
CA SER A 522 11.43 15.10 -20.14
C SER A 522 12.02 15.68 -18.84
N GLY A 523 12.24 14.85 -17.81
CA GLY A 523 12.86 15.25 -16.54
C GLY A 523 11.90 15.41 -15.36
N GLY A 524 10.63 15.00 -15.48
CA GLY A 524 9.66 15.05 -14.37
C GLY A 524 9.90 13.97 -13.31
N GLY A 525 9.75 14.32 -12.03
CA GLY A 525 9.81 13.39 -10.89
C GLY A 525 8.59 13.52 -9.95
N SER A 526 8.47 12.70 -8.90
CA SER A 526 7.25 12.62 -8.04
C SER A 526 6.77 13.96 -7.45
N LEU A 527 7.67 14.89 -7.13
CA LEU A 527 7.29 16.23 -6.67
C LEU A 527 6.74 17.10 -7.82
N ALA A 528 7.39 17.07 -8.98
CA ALA A 528 6.92 17.75 -10.20
C ALA A 528 5.62 17.13 -10.72
N GLY A 529 5.45 15.80 -10.59
CA GLY A 529 4.22 15.07 -10.92
C GLY A 529 3.07 15.45 -9.98
N ALA A 530 3.29 15.53 -8.66
CA ALA A 530 2.28 16.00 -7.72
C ALA A 530 1.87 17.46 -8.01
N GLN A 531 2.83 18.32 -8.35
CA GLN A 531 2.58 19.70 -8.80
C GLN A 531 1.83 19.72 -10.14
N LEU A 532 2.20 18.87 -11.09
CA LEU A 532 1.53 18.73 -12.38
C LEU A 532 0.09 18.26 -12.21
N VAL A 533 -0.21 17.25 -11.37
CA VAL A 533 -1.59 16.82 -11.08
C VAL A 533 -2.41 17.97 -10.53
N SER A 534 -1.85 18.75 -9.60
CA SER A 534 -2.54 19.90 -9.01
C SER A 534 -2.91 20.94 -10.09
N LEU A 535 -2.00 21.21 -11.02
CA LEU A 535 -2.22 22.13 -12.15
C LEU A 535 -3.18 21.52 -13.19
N ILE A 536 -3.08 20.23 -13.46
CA ILE A 536 -3.96 19.51 -14.41
C ILE A 536 -5.41 19.54 -13.95
N ARG A 537 -5.64 19.31 -12.64
CA ARG A 537 -6.98 19.29 -12.03
C ARG A 537 -7.75 20.59 -12.16
N ALA A 538 -7.07 21.71 -12.45
CA ALA A 538 -7.73 22.99 -12.75
C ALA A 538 -8.56 22.94 -14.04
N ARG A 539 -8.13 22.15 -15.04
CA ARG A 539 -8.82 21.98 -16.33
C ARG A 539 -9.48 20.61 -16.49
N PHE A 540 -8.91 19.57 -15.89
CA PHE A 540 -9.42 18.20 -15.94
C PHE A 540 -9.61 17.64 -14.52
N PRO A 541 -10.76 17.95 -13.89
CA PRO A 541 -11.07 17.58 -12.51
C PRO A 541 -10.98 16.07 -12.21
N SER A 542 -11.19 15.22 -13.21
CA SER A 542 -11.16 13.76 -13.04
C SER A 542 -9.75 13.16 -13.06
N CYS A 543 -8.70 13.98 -13.29
CA CYS A 543 -7.31 13.50 -13.28
C CYS A 543 -6.91 13.05 -11.88
N SER A 544 -6.64 11.77 -11.74
CA SER A 544 -6.05 11.14 -10.56
C SER A 544 -4.53 11.23 -10.62
N VAL A 545 -3.86 11.09 -9.47
CA VAL A 545 -2.40 10.95 -9.44
C VAL A 545 -1.98 9.77 -10.31
N SER A 546 -2.73 8.66 -10.25
CA SER A 546 -2.51 7.49 -11.09
C SER A 546 -2.58 7.74 -12.59
N ASP A 547 -3.29 8.77 -13.09
CA ASP A 547 -3.39 9.02 -14.52
C ASP A 547 -2.07 9.51 -15.14
N ILE A 548 -1.29 10.33 -14.43
CA ILE A 548 0.04 10.75 -14.92
C ILE A 548 0.98 9.55 -14.99
N TYR A 549 0.91 8.65 -13.99
CA TYR A 549 1.68 7.41 -13.98
C TYR A 549 1.22 6.40 -15.04
N SER A 550 -0.07 6.40 -15.40
CA SER A 550 -0.63 5.45 -16.38
C SER A 550 -0.55 5.94 -17.82
N TYR A 551 -0.47 7.27 -18.03
CA TYR A 551 -0.44 7.92 -19.34
C TYR A 551 0.62 9.04 -19.36
N PRO A 552 1.92 8.71 -19.35
CA PRO A 552 2.99 9.68 -19.15
C PRO A 552 3.35 10.52 -20.40
N ALA A 553 3.05 10.04 -21.62
CA ALA A 553 3.24 10.80 -22.86
C ALA A 553 2.25 11.97 -22.95
N LEU A 554 2.70 13.17 -23.38
CA LEU A 554 1.94 14.42 -23.39
C LEU A 554 0.63 14.29 -24.18
N GLY A 555 0.68 13.63 -25.32
CA GLY A 555 -0.44 13.35 -26.21
C GLY A 555 -1.35 12.25 -25.67
N ALA A 556 -0.81 11.24 -24.98
CA ALA A 556 -1.60 10.18 -24.35
C ALA A 556 -2.29 10.69 -23.08
N LEU A 557 -1.59 11.49 -22.27
CA LEU A 557 -2.15 12.25 -21.16
C LEU A 557 -3.19 13.21 -21.70
N ALA A 558 -2.89 14.00 -22.73
CA ALA A 558 -3.87 14.88 -23.35
C ALA A 558 -5.09 14.11 -23.85
N ALA A 559 -4.92 12.97 -24.53
CA ALA A 559 -6.02 12.14 -24.99
C ALA A 559 -6.84 11.58 -23.81
N ARG A 560 -6.16 11.15 -22.74
CA ARG A 560 -6.80 10.66 -21.52
C ARG A 560 -7.58 11.76 -20.79
N LEU A 561 -7.02 12.97 -20.77
CA LEU A 561 -7.66 14.17 -20.24
C LEU A 561 -8.80 14.62 -21.16
N ASP A 562 -8.67 14.47 -22.47
CA ASP A 562 -9.71 14.76 -23.45
C ASP A 562 -10.85 13.73 -23.38
N GLU A 563 -10.60 12.47 -23.00
CA GLU A 563 -11.66 11.54 -22.60
C GLU A 563 -12.44 12.06 -21.39
N TYR A 564 -11.76 12.70 -20.43
CA TYR A 564 -12.43 13.40 -19.33
C TYR A 564 -13.15 14.67 -19.77
N ALA A 565 -12.73 15.30 -20.87
CA ALA A 565 -13.34 16.51 -21.43
C ALA A 565 -14.59 16.22 -22.27
N ALA A 566 -14.58 15.08 -22.97
CA ALA A 566 -15.72 14.58 -23.75
C ALA A 566 -16.90 14.20 -22.84
N GLU A 567 -16.61 13.83 -21.60
CA GLU A 567 -17.59 13.80 -20.53
C GLU A 567 -17.67 15.19 -19.89
N THR A 568 -18.51 16.08 -20.43
CA THR A 568 -19.05 17.17 -19.59
C THR A 568 -19.70 16.50 -18.39
N ALA A 569 -18.98 16.46 -17.26
CA ALA A 569 -19.53 16.06 -15.99
C ALA A 569 -20.73 16.98 -15.77
N SER A 570 -21.93 16.46 -15.99
CA SER A 570 -23.14 17.20 -15.68
C SER A 570 -23.06 17.46 -14.19
N VAL A 571 -22.72 18.69 -13.80
CA VAL A 571 -22.62 19.07 -12.40
C VAL A 571 -24.00 18.86 -11.82
N ARG A 572 -24.18 17.73 -11.15
CA ARG A 572 -25.43 17.39 -10.50
C ARG A 572 -25.54 18.35 -9.33
N GLU A 573 -26.38 19.35 -9.46
CA GLU A 573 -26.71 20.20 -8.32
C GLU A 573 -27.36 19.32 -7.24
N VAL A 574 -26.74 19.30 -6.07
CA VAL A 574 -27.18 18.45 -4.95
C VAL A 574 -28.05 19.30 -4.04
N ALA A 575 -29.35 19.03 -4.02
CA ALA A 575 -30.30 19.78 -3.20
C ALA A 575 -30.09 19.49 -1.70
N PRO A 576 -29.98 20.50 -0.81
CA PRO A 576 -29.89 20.29 0.63
C PRO A 576 -31.09 19.52 1.19
N THR A 577 -30.91 18.85 2.33
CA THR A 577 -32.01 18.15 3.01
C THR A 577 -33.18 19.12 3.27
N PRO A 578 -34.42 18.84 2.83
CA PRO A 578 -35.56 19.75 3.00
C PRO A 578 -35.83 20.10 4.46
N ARG A 579 -36.21 21.35 4.74
CA ARG A 579 -36.54 21.80 6.11
C ARG A 579 -37.76 21.07 6.69
N SER A 580 -38.74 20.77 5.85
CA SER A 580 -39.92 19.98 6.25
C SER A 580 -39.52 18.58 6.72
N THR A 581 -38.59 17.93 6.03
CA THR A 581 -38.04 16.63 6.44
C THR A 581 -37.27 16.74 7.74
N GLN A 582 -36.41 17.75 7.90
CA GLN A 582 -35.67 17.98 9.14
C GLN A 582 -36.63 18.15 10.34
N ALA A 583 -37.67 18.97 10.18
CA ALA A 583 -38.69 19.17 11.20
C ALA A 583 -39.45 17.86 11.51
N LEU A 584 -39.83 17.11 10.48
CA LEU A 584 -40.49 15.81 10.66
C LEU A 584 -39.60 14.80 11.38
N GLN A 585 -38.31 14.71 11.05
CA GLN A 585 -37.36 13.83 11.74
C GLN A 585 -37.23 14.20 13.22
N THR A 586 -37.11 15.49 13.55
CA THR A 586 -37.09 15.97 14.93
C THR A 586 -38.38 15.62 15.66
N LEU A 587 -39.55 15.80 15.03
CA LEU A 587 -40.84 15.43 15.63
C LEU A 587 -40.95 13.91 15.84
N LEU A 588 -40.46 13.10 14.90
CA LEU A 588 -40.44 11.64 15.01
C LEU A 588 -39.50 11.13 16.11
N MET A 589 -38.53 11.94 16.56
CA MET A 589 -37.71 11.57 17.74
C MET A 589 -38.57 11.39 18.99
N VAL A 590 -39.67 12.15 19.15
CA VAL A 590 -40.54 12.05 20.33
C VAL A 590 -41.16 10.64 20.46
N PRO A 591 -41.95 10.13 19.50
CA PRO A 591 -42.52 8.78 19.62
C PRO A 591 -41.45 7.67 19.63
N LEU A 592 -40.32 7.87 18.95
CA LEU A 592 -39.19 6.93 18.98
C LEU A 592 -38.55 6.86 20.38
N PHE A 593 -38.36 7.99 21.05
CA PHE A 593 -37.87 8.04 22.43
C PHE A 593 -38.95 7.64 23.44
N THR A 594 -40.23 7.84 23.14
CA THR A 594 -41.33 7.32 23.95
C THR A 594 -41.28 5.79 24.01
N LEU A 595 -40.92 5.10 22.92
CA LEU A 595 -40.66 3.65 22.96
C LEU A 595 -39.52 3.28 23.94
N VAL A 596 -38.46 4.10 23.99
CA VAL A 596 -37.40 3.92 25.00
C VAL A 596 -37.95 4.17 26.40
N GLY A 597 -38.68 5.27 26.59
CA GLY A 597 -39.30 5.65 27.86
C GLY A 597 -40.29 4.63 28.40
N LEU A 598 -41.01 3.90 27.54
CA LEU A 598 -41.84 2.77 27.94
C LEU A 598 -41.01 1.68 28.64
N ARG A 599 -39.79 1.40 28.17
CA ARG A 599 -38.90 0.42 28.83
C ARG A 599 -38.47 0.89 30.21
N TRP A 600 -38.14 2.18 30.35
CA TRP A 600 -37.83 2.80 31.64
C TRP A 600 -39.03 2.77 32.58
N THR A 601 -40.23 3.07 32.07
CA THR A 601 -41.48 3.05 32.83
C THR A 601 -41.79 1.65 33.35
N VAL A 602 -41.63 0.61 32.52
CA VAL A 602 -41.83 -0.79 32.94
C VAL A 602 -40.78 -1.22 33.96
N ALA A 603 -39.51 -0.83 33.77
CA ALA A 603 -38.45 -1.12 34.73
C ALA A 603 -38.71 -0.45 36.08
N LEU A 604 -39.08 0.84 36.07
CA LEU A 604 -39.46 1.59 37.27
C LEU A 604 -40.67 0.95 37.97
N ALA A 605 -41.72 0.60 37.23
CA ALA A 605 -42.89 -0.08 37.77
C ALA A 605 -42.54 -1.40 38.48
N ALA A 606 -41.64 -2.18 37.89
CA ALA A 606 -41.13 -3.41 38.51
C ALA A 606 -40.35 -3.11 39.79
N ILE A 607 -39.46 -2.11 39.78
CA ILE A 607 -38.68 -1.67 40.94
C ILE A 607 -39.63 -1.22 42.06
N ASN A 608 -40.59 -0.34 41.77
CA ASN A 608 -41.54 0.17 42.77
C ASN A 608 -42.39 -0.95 43.38
N ASN A 609 -42.85 -1.91 42.57
CA ASN A 609 -43.56 -3.08 43.08
C ASN A 609 -42.72 -3.94 44.03
N VAL A 610 -41.42 -4.11 43.74
CA VAL A 610 -40.50 -4.84 44.64
C VAL A 610 -40.25 -4.04 45.91
N LEU A 611 -40.02 -2.72 45.80
CA LEU A 611 -39.81 -1.84 46.95
C LEU A 611 -41.05 -1.80 47.86
N ALA A 612 -42.26 -1.86 47.30
CA ALA A 612 -43.49 -1.92 48.08
C ALA A 612 -43.58 -3.17 48.96
N LEU A 613 -42.96 -4.30 48.59
CA LEU A 613 -42.90 -5.51 49.42
C LEU A 613 -42.14 -5.29 50.74
N THR A 614 -41.26 -4.29 50.79
CA THR A 614 -40.50 -3.95 52.00
C THR A 614 -41.28 -3.09 52.99
N GLY A 615 -42.42 -2.51 52.55
CA GLY A 615 -43.20 -1.55 53.34
C GLY A 615 -42.52 -0.21 53.64
N THR A 616 -41.28 -0.02 53.19
CA THR A 616 -40.43 1.13 53.56
C THR A 616 -40.70 2.37 52.69
N TYR A 617 -41.10 2.18 51.44
CA TYR A 617 -41.20 3.26 50.43
C TYR A 617 -42.66 3.54 50.05
N THR A 618 -43.42 4.16 50.95
CA THR A 618 -44.86 4.40 50.77
C THR A 618 -45.18 5.47 49.71
N TRP A 619 -44.21 6.28 49.32
CA TRP A 619 -44.35 7.31 48.30
C TRP A 619 -44.25 6.78 46.86
N ALA A 620 -43.76 5.54 46.66
CA ALA A 620 -43.56 4.97 45.34
C ALA A 620 -44.87 4.37 44.77
N PRO A 621 -45.37 4.82 43.60
CA PRO A 621 -46.59 4.30 43.03
C PRO A 621 -46.36 2.85 42.56
N THR A 622 -47.36 1.99 42.79
CA THR A 622 -47.36 0.58 42.38
C THR A 622 -48.38 0.32 41.27
N ILE A 623 -48.19 -0.77 40.54
CA ILE A 623 -49.14 -1.23 39.51
C ILE A 623 -49.24 -2.75 39.54
N SER A 624 -50.35 -3.33 39.07
CA SER A 624 -50.47 -4.79 38.98
C SER A 624 -49.29 -5.42 38.23
N TRP A 625 -48.75 -6.51 38.77
CA TRP A 625 -47.72 -7.34 38.13
C TRP A 625 -48.14 -7.82 36.73
N ALA A 626 -49.44 -7.92 36.44
CA ALA A 626 -49.92 -8.25 35.10
C ALA A 626 -49.52 -7.18 34.07
N TRP A 627 -49.62 -5.89 34.40
CA TRP A 627 -49.20 -4.80 33.51
C TRP A 627 -47.69 -4.74 33.34
N VAL A 628 -46.92 -5.01 34.42
CA VAL A 628 -45.47 -5.14 34.34
C VAL A 628 -45.08 -6.31 33.42
N ALA A 629 -45.74 -7.47 33.53
CA ALA A 629 -45.50 -8.63 32.69
C ALA A 629 -45.84 -8.36 31.21
N VAL A 630 -46.96 -7.68 30.93
CA VAL A 630 -47.35 -7.27 29.58
C VAL A 630 -46.32 -6.27 29.00
N GLY A 631 -45.96 -5.23 29.75
CA GLY A 631 -44.95 -4.27 29.34
C GLY A 631 -43.60 -4.93 29.08
N TRP A 632 -43.18 -5.84 29.96
CA TRP A 632 -41.95 -6.61 29.80
C TRP A 632 -41.99 -7.45 28.52
N ALA A 633 -43.09 -8.19 28.29
CA ALA A 633 -43.26 -9.02 27.10
C ALA A 633 -43.20 -8.19 25.81
N LEU A 634 -43.77 -6.99 25.80
CA LEU A 634 -43.82 -6.13 24.62
C LEU A 634 -42.52 -5.37 24.33
N VAL A 635 -41.95 -4.68 25.32
CA VAL A 635 -40.86 -3.71 25.08
C VAL A 635 -39.50 -4.10 25.67
N ILE A 636 -39.44 -5.08 26.58
CA ILE A 636 -38.17 -5.55 27.19
C ILE A 636 -37.72 -6.89 26.58
N SER A 637 -38.65 -7.82 26.38
CA SER A 637 -38.34 -9.17 25.91
C SER A 637 -37.77 -9.18 24.49
N PRO A 638 -36.87 -10.12 24.15
CA PRO A 638 -36.34 -10.23 22.79
C PRO A 638 -37.43 -10.39 21.71
N PRO A 639 -38.42 -11.30 21.85
CA PRO A 639 -39.49 -11.44 20.85
C PRO A 639 -40.29 -10.16 20.65
N GLY A 640 -40.63 -9.45 21.72
CA GLY A 640 -41.38 -8.18 21.65
C GLY A 640 -40.60 -7.10 20.91
N ARG A 641 -39.32 -6.92 21.26
CA ARG A 641 -38.44 -5.94 20.60
C ARG A 641 -38.22 -6.25 19.12
N LEU A 642 -38.03 -7.53 18.78
CA LEU A 642 -37.92 -7.97 17.39
C LEU A 642 -39.24 -7.79 16.62
N ALA A 643 -40.39 -8.03 17.26
CA ALA A 643 -41.71 -7.84 16.65
C ALA A 643 -41.99 -6.36 16.37
N ILE A 644 -41.67 -5.47 17.32
CA ILE A 644 -41.79 -4.01 17.14
C ILE A 644 -40.88 -3.54 16.00
N ALA A 645 -39.60 -3.94 16.02
CA ALA A 645 -38.65 -3.56 14.98
C ALA A 645 -39.05 -4.07 13.59
N ALA A 646 -39.31 -5.37 13.45
CA ALA A 646 -39.63 -5.97 12.16
C ALA A 646 -41.03 -5.58 11.67
N GLY A 647 -42.03 -5.59 12.55
CA GLY A 647 -43.40 -5.17 12.21
C GLY A 647 -43.46 -3.71 11.81
N GLY A 648 -42.81 -2.84 12.59
CA GLY A 648 -42.70 -1.41 12.29
C GLY A 648 -41.93 -1.16 10.99
N ALA A 649 -40.80 -1.82 10.76
CA ALA A 649 -40.07 -1.71 9.51
C ALA A 649 -40.89 -2.17 8.30
N ARG A 650 -41.64 -3.27 8.39
CA ARG A 650 -42.52 -3.73 7.30
C ARG A 650 -43.68 -2.78 7.02
N LEU A 651 -44.25 -2.18 8.06
CA LEU A 651 -45.31 -1.20 7.91
C LEU A 651 -44.76 0.08 7.28
N LEU A 652 -43.67 0.61 7.86
CA LEU A 652 -43.00 1.81 7.37
C LEU A 652 -42.44 1.63 5.97
N LEU A 653 -42.03 0.43 5.55
CA LEU A 653 -41.44 0.19 4.22
C LEU A 653 -42.37 -0.57 3.27
N ARG A 654 -43.67 -0.60 3.57
CA ARG A 654 -44.69 -1.14 2.68
C ARG A 654 -44.60 -0.45 1.31
N ASP A 655 -44.58 -1.24 0.25
CA ASP A 655 -44.50 -0.81 -1.15
C ASP A 655 -43.18 -0.14 -1.59
N VAL A 656 -42.15 -0.07 -0.72
CA VAL A 656 -40.82 0.38 -1.13
C VAL A 656 -40.18 -0.65 -2.05
N ARG A 657 -39.72 -0.23 -3.23
CA ARG A 657 -39.07 -1.08 -4.24
C ARG A 657 -37.60 -0.69 -4.41
N PRO A 658 -36.74 -1.58 -4.96
CA PRO A 658 -35.42 -1.18 -5.41
C PRO A 658 -35.51 -0.03 -6.42
N GLY A 659 -34.63 0.96 -6.30
CA GLY A 659 -34.65 2.15 -7.13
C GLY A 659 -33.88 3.31 -6.48
N THR A 660 -33.95 4.46 -7.15
CA THR A 660 -33.36 5.71 -6.66
C THR A 660 -34.48 6.65 -6.24
N TYR A 661 -34.35 7.25 -5.05
CA TYR A 661 -35.36 8.12 -4.45
C TYR A 661 -34.73 9.44 -3.99
N PRO A 662 -35.47 10.55 -3.93
CA PRO A 662 -34.92 11.82 -3.46
C PRO A 662 -34.62 11.80 -1.95
N ARG A 663 -33.50 12.39 -1.56
CA ARG A 663 -33.11 12.64 -0.18
C ARG A 663 -34.16 13.52 0.49
N GLY A 664 -34.66 13.02 1.61
CA GLY A 664 -35.67 13.68 2.42
C GLY A 664 -37.10 13.49 1.88
N GLY A 665 -37.29 12.79 0.76
CA GLY A 665 -38.59 12.35 0.31
C GLY A 665 -39.24 11.33 1.26
N SER A 666 -40.48 10.93 0.93
CA SER A 666 -41.25 9.99 1.75
C SER A 666 -40.53 8.64 1.95
N VAL A 667 -39.97 8.06 0.89
CA VAL A 667 -39.24 6.77 0.98
C VAL A 667 -38.01 6.89 1.87
N HIS A 668 -37.22 7.96 1.71
CA HIS A 668 -36.03 8.18 2.54
C HIS A 668 -36.39 8.35 4.02
N THR A 669 -37.38 9.17 4.32
CA THR A 669 -37.80 9.43 5.70
C THR A 669 -38.36 8.17 6.37
N ARG A 670 -39.12 7.36 5.62
CA ARG A 670 -39.65 6.07 6.10
C ARG A 670 -38.54 5.06 6.34
N LEU A 671 -37.53 5.00 5.48
CA LEU A 671 -36.34 4.16 5.67
C LEU A 671 -35.56 4.57 6.91
N TRP A 672 -35.22 5.85 7.03
CA TRP A 672 -34.57 6.41 8.21
C TRP A 672 -35.37 6.08 9.50
N ALA A 673 -36.67 6.29 9.50
CA ALA A 673 -37.52 6.00 10.66
C ALA A 673 -37.54 4.50 11.01
N ALA A 674 -37.54 3.61 10.01
CA ALA A 674 -37.48 2.17 10.22
C ALA A 674 -36.13 1.74 10.84
N GLU A 675 -35.02 2.35 10.42
CA GLU A 675 -33.70 2.11 10.99
C GLU A 675 -33.60 2.62 12.42
N ARG A 676 -34.03 3.86 12.69
CA ARG A 676 -34.07 4.41 14.05
C ARG A 676 -34.97 3.57 14.96
N LEU A 677 -36.11 3.08 14.46
CA LEU A 677 -36.98 2.18 15.22
C LEU A 677 -36.27 0.86 15.56
N ALA A 678 -35.59 0.24 14.60
CA ALA A 678 -34.84 -1.00 14.84
C ALA A 678 -33.70 -0.82 15.87
N GLU A 679 -33.02 0.32 15.82
CA GLU A 679 -31.95 0.67 16.76
C GLU A 679 -32.48 1.04 18.16
N LEU A 680 -33.52 1.88 18.26
CA LEU A 680 -34.06 2.34 19.56
C LEU A 680 -34.91 1.28 20.25
N SER A 681 -35.62 0.43 19.50
CA SER A 681 -36.14 -0.83 20.04
C SER A 681 -35.00 -1.73 20.50
N GLY A 682 -33.77 -1.54 20.04
CA GLY A 682 -32.55 -2.32 20.26
C GLY A 682 -32.66 -3.80 19.90
N ALA A 683 -33.44 -4.07 18.85
CA ALA A 683 -33.40 -5.33 18.12
C ALA A 683 -31.98 -5.66 17.59
N THR A 684 -31.19 -4.64 17.29
CA THR A 684 -29.79 -4.75 16.84
C THR A 684 -28.89 -5.46 17.86
N ASN A 685 -29.04 -5.15 19.15
CA ASN A 685 -28.26 -5.78 20.24
C ASN A 685 -28.66 -7.25 20.48
N LEU A 686 -29.92 -7.59 20.17
CA LEU A 686 -30.48 -8.93 20.37
C LEU A 686 -30.21 -9.88 19.20
N ALA A 687 -29.82 -9.32 18.04
CA ALA A 687 -29.81 -10.03 16.78
C ALA A 687 -28.96 -11.30 16.85
N GLY A 688 -27.76 -11.29 17.45
CA GLY A 688 -26.96 -12.50 17.80
C GLY A 688 -27.36 -13.82 17.12
N SER A 689 -27.86 -14.79 17.89
CA SER A 689 -28.34 -16.09 17.38
C SER A 689 -29.72 -16.04 16.70
N TRP A 690 -30.47 -14.96 16.92
CA TRP A 690 -31.82 -14.73 16.40
C TRP A 690 -31.81 -14.00 15.06
N VAL A 691 -30.64 -13.66 14.52
CA VAL A 691 -30.47 -12.76 13.39
C VAL A 691 -31.10 -13.33 12.13
N THR A 692 -31.09 -14.65 11.98
CA THR A 692 -31.79 -15.34 10.90
C THR A 692 -33.31 -15.27 11.03
N HIS A 693 -33.85 -15.31 12.26
CA HIS A 693 -35.29 -15.14 12.52
C HIS A 693 -35.70 -13.69 12.29
N TYR A 694 -34.89 -12.74 12.77
CA TYR A 694 -35.09 -11.32 12.54
C TYR A 694 -35.04 -10.97 11.05
N ALA A 695 -34.06 -11.48 10.30
CA ALA A 695 -33.98 -11.30 8.85
C ALA A 695 -35.25 -11.79 8.14
N ARG A 696 -35.75 -12.98 8.50
CA ARG A 696 -37.01 -13.51 7.93
C ARG A 696 -38.22 -12.66 8.33
N ALA A 697 -38.28 -12.21 9.58
CA ALA A 697 -39.33 -11.32 10.07
C ALA A 697 -39.37 -10.01 9.27
N LEU A 698 -38.21 -9.45 8.90
CA LEU A 698 -38.08 -8.29 8.02
C LEU A 698 -38.47 -8.56 6.56
N GLY A 699 -38.61 -9.83 6.16
CA GLY A 699 -38.98 -10.23 4.79
C GLY A 699 -37.81 -10.78 3.94
N ALA A 700 -36.61 -10.91 4.51
CA ALA A 700 -35.47 -11.49 3.81
C ALA A 700 -35.67 -12.99 3.52
N LYS A 701 -35.16 -13.44 2.37
CA LYS A 701 -35.18 -14.84 1.96
C LYS A 701 -33.90 -15.54 2.41
N VAL A 702 -33.94 -16.18 3.58
CA VAL A 702 -32.80 -16.88 4.18
C VAL A 702 -32.96 -18.39 4.07
N ALA A 703 -32.19 -19.02 3.19
CA ALA A 703 -32.21 -20.47 2.96
C ALA A 703 -31.68 -21.29 4.16
N PRO A 704 -31.89 -22.63 4.17
CA PRO A 704 -31.34 -23.49 5.22
C PRO A 704 -29.81 -23.49 5.26
N GLY A 705 -29.25 -23.64 6.47
CA GLY A 705 -27.80 -23.76 6.68
C GLY A 705 -27.02 -22.46 6.52
N VAL A 706 -27.66 -21.30 6.46
CA VAL A 706 -26.97 -20.00 6.44
C VAL A 706 -26.36 -19.69 7.80
N ASP A 707 -25.10 -19.27 7.78
CA ASP A 707 -24.36 -18.77 8.93
C ASP A 707 -24.27 -17.24 8.79
N LEU A 708 -25.15 -16.50 9.50
CA LEU A 708 -25.30 -15.04 9.38
C LEU A 708 -24.85 -14.39 10.68
N HIS A 709 -23.72 -13.67 10.68
CA HIS A 709 -23.19 -12.99 11.87
C HIS A 709 -23.24 -11.45 11.78
N SER A 710 -23.85 -10.92 10.72
CA SER A 710 -24.10 -9.50 10.48
C SER A 710 -25.59 -9.15 10.46
N LEU A 711 -25.92 -7.88 10.72
CA LEU A 711 -27.30 -7.42 10.76
C LEU A 711 -27.93 -7.44 9.35
N PRO A 712 -29.17 -7.94 9.18
CA PRO A 712 -29.88 -7.85 7.91
C PRO A 712 -30.39 -6.43 7.65
N PRO A 713 -30.66 -6.05 6.39
CA PRO A 713 -31.25 -4.75 6.08
C PRO A 713 -32.69 -4.68 6.56
N VAL A 714 -33.09 -3.54 7.15
CA VAL A 714 -34.48 -3.29 7.58
C VAL A 714 -35.48 -3.33 6.42
N THR A 715 -35.01 -3.13 5.19
CA THR A 715 -35.81 -3.23 3.96
C THR A 715 -36.27 -4.66 3.65
N GLY A 716 -35.66 -5.68 4.27
CA GLY A 716 -35.88 -7.08 3.94
C GLY A 716 -35.37 -7.48 2.55
N MET A 717 -34.70 -6.58 1.82
CA MET A 717 -34.23 -6.80 0.43
C MET A 717 -32.95 -7.64 0.36
N LEU A 718 -32.94 -8.79 1.06
CA LEU A 718 -31.80 -9.69 1.16
C LEU A 718 -32.21 -11.11 0.77
N LYS A 719 -31.40 -11.77 -0.05
CA LYS A 719 -31.53 -13.20 -0.38
C LYS A 719 -30.21 -13.92 -0.09
N LEU A 720 -30.23 -14.87 0.84
CA LEU A 720 -29.09 -15.72 1.21
C LEU A 720 -29.33 -17.16 0.75
N GLY A 721 -28.41 -17.69 -0.06
CA GLY A 721 -28.45 -19.05 -0.60
C GLY A 721 -28.13 -20.12 0.44
N LYS A 722 -28.47 -21.38 0.13
CA LYS A 722 -28.21 -22.51 1.04
C LYS A 722 -26.73 -22.54 1.42
N ASN A 723 -26.43 -22.75 2.71
CA ASN A 723 -25.06 -22.94 3.19
C ASN A 723 -24.10 -21.73 3.02
N SER A 724 -24.58 -20.53 2.71
CA SER A 724 -23.73 -19.33 2.64
C SER A 724 -23.30 -18.84 4.04
N ALA A 725 -22.14 -18.20 4.11
CA ALA A 725 -21.57 -17.62 5.33
C ALA A 725 -21.39 -16.10 5.18
N ILE A 726 -21.82 -15.36 6.19
CA ILE A 726 -21.63 -13.90 6.30
C ILE A 726 -20.96 -13.63 7.64
N GLU A 727 -19.72 -13.14 7.58
CA GLU A 727 -18.91 -12.81 8.75
C GLU A 727 -19.41 -11.54 9.47
N PRO A 728 -18.85 -11.19 10.65
CA PRO A 728 -19.22 -9.98 11.38
C PRO A 728 -18.95 -8.67 10.61
N GLU A 729 -19.70 -7.62 10.95
CA GLU A 729 -19.52 -6.27 10.43
C GLU A 729 -19.59 -6.13 8.90
N VAL A 730 -20.21 -7.08 8.21
CA VAL A 730 -20.55 -6.96 6.78
C VAL A 730 -21.73 -6.01 6.64
N ASP A 731 -21.57 -4.95 5.84
CA ASP A 731 -22.66 -4.04 5.54
C ASP A 731 -23.62 -4.67 4.51
N LEU A 732 -24.78 -5.11 5.02
CA LEU A 732 -25.89 -5.68 4.26
C LEU A 732 -27.04 -4.70 4.05
N SER A 733 -26.86 -3.42 4.34
CA SER A 733 -27.96 -2.43 4.38
C SER A 733 -28.64 -2.25 3.01
N GLY A 734 -27.91 -2.50 1.91
CA GLY A 734 -28.45 -2.48 0.55
C GLY A 734 -28.93 -1.11 0.10
N HIS A 735 -28.54 -0.05 0.80
CA HIS A 735 -28.83 1.33 0.44
C HIS A 735 -27.71 2.28 0.88
N TRP A 736 -27.64 3.45 0.26
CA TRP A 736 -26.76 4.55 0.65
C TRP A 736 -27.24 5.85 -0.01
N LEU A 737 -26.80 7.00 0.51
CA LEU A 737 -27.05 8.31 -0.06
C LEU A 737 -25.87 8.78 -0.90
N ASP A 738 -26.15 9.08 -2.16
CA ASP A 738 -25.29 9.79 -3.08
C ASP A 738 -25.85 11.21 -3.28
N GLY A 739 -25.26 12.18 -2.59
CA GLY A 739 -25.73 13.57 -2.58
C GLY A 739 -27.16 13.67 -2.07
N ASP A 740 -28.09 13.98 -2.98
CA ASP A 740 -29.51 14.10 -2.75
C ASP A 740 -30.31 12.90 -3.29
N ARG A 741 -29.64 11.79 -3.62
CA ARG A 741 -30.26 10.56 -4.13
C ARG A 741 -29.99 9.38 -3.19
N LEU A 742 -31.06 8.77 -2.70
CA LEU A 742 -31.05 7.51 -1.97
C LEU A 742 -31.13 6.35 -2.96
N HIS A 743 -30.10 5.50 -3.00
CA HIS A 743 -30.12 4.27 -3.78
C HIS A 743 -30.53 3.10 -2.90
N ILE A 744 -31.54 2.32 -3.31
CA ILE A 744 -31.99 1.11 -2.63
C ILE A 744 -31.92 -0.08 -3.59
N GLY A 745 -31.33 -1.19 -3.16
CA GLY A 745 -31.08 -2.35 -4.00
C GLY A 745 -31.19 -3.68 -3.25
N LYS A 746 -31.46 -4.75 -4.00
CA LYS A 746 -31.52 -6.11 -3.46
C LYS A 746 -30.13 -6.72 -3.42
N ILE A 747 -29.71 -7.24 -2.27
CA ILE A 747 -28.48 -8.01 -2.13
C ILE A 747 -28.79 -9.50 -2.29
N ARG A 748 -27.98 -10.19 -3.10
CA ARG A 748 -28.10 -11.65 -3.32
C ARG A 748 -26.77 -12.32 -3.04
N VAL A 749 -26.77 -13.32 -2.15
CA VAL A 749 -25.60 -14.17 -1.89
C VAL A 749 -25.91 -15.60 -2.28
N GLY A 750 -25.09 -16.17 -3.17
CA GLY A 750 -25.25 -17.50 -3.73
C GLY A 750 -25.05 -18.63 -2.72
N ALA A 751 -25.47 -19.83 -3.09
CA ALA A 751 -25.29 -21.02 -2.23
C ALA A 751 -23.81 -21.32 -2.00
N GLY A 752 -23.44 -21.59 -0.75
CA GLY A 752 -22.06 -21.90 -0.34
C GLY A 752 -21.06 -20.75 -0.48
N ALA A 753 -21.50 -19.53 -0.76
CA ALA A 753 -20.63 -18.36 -0.83
C ALA A 753 -20.24 -17.87 0.59
N ALA A 754 -19.08 -17.24 0.70
CA ALA A 754 -18.58 -16.62 1.93
C ALA A 754 -18.30 -15.13 1.70
N VAL A 755 -18.73 -14.28 2.63
CA VAL A 755 -18.44 -12.84 2.62
C VAL A 755 -17.67 -12.48 3.88
N GLY A 756 -16.43 -12.03 3.70
CA GLY A 756 -15.49 -11.72 4.78
C GLY A 756 -15.85 -10.48 5.58
N ALA A 757 -15.36 -10.41 6.81
CA ALA A 757 -15.69 -9.36 7.78
C ALA A 757 -15.41 -7.94 7.25
N ARG A 758 -16.17 -6.94 7.71
CA ARG A 758 -16.06 -5.52 7.29
C ARG A 758 -16.21 -5.26 5.79
N SER A 759 -16.74 -6.21 5.02
CA SER A 759 -17.04 -5.99 3.59
C SER A 759 -18.32 -5.17 3.40
N THR A 760 -18.36 -4.34 2.37
CA THR A 760 -19.55 -3.54 2.01
C THR A 760 -20.19 -4.08 0.73
N LEU A 761 -21.44 -4.52 0.80
CA LEU A 761 -22.19 -4.98 -0.38
C LEU A 761 -23.11 -3.87 -0.89
N PHE A 762 -22.82 -3.37 -2.09
CA PHE A 762 -23.55 -2.24 -2.67
C PHE A 762 -25.01 -2.60 -2.99
N PRO A 763 -25.91 -1.60 -3.12
CA PRO A 763 -27.26 -1.82 -3.61
C PRO A 763 -27.25 -2.59 -4.94
N GLY A 764 -27.86 -3.78 -4.95
CA GLY A 764 -27.91 -4.63 -6.16
C GLY A 764 -26.81 -5.68 -6.27
N ALA A 765 -25.87 -5.76 -5.32
CA ALA A 765 -24.77 -6.71 -5.32
C ALA A 765 -25.25 -8.18 -5.42
N ARG A 766 -24.57 -8.98 -6.27
CA ARG A 766 -24.87 -10.39 -6.51
C ARG A 766 -23.62 -11.25 -6.36
N ILE A 767 -23.52 -12.00 -5.27
CA ILE A 767 -22.42 -12.94 -5.04
C ILE A 767 -22.79 -14.31 -5.63
N GLY A 768 -21.96 -14.84 -6.53
CA GLY A 768 -22.14 -16.14 -7.17
C GLY A 768 -22.11 -17.31 -6.18
N LYS A 769 -22.48 -18.52 -6.65
CA LYS A 769 -22.41 -19.72 -5.80
C LYS A 769 -20.94 -20.03 -5.48
N ARG A 770 -20.64 -20.48 -4.27
CA ARG A 770 -19.27 -20.85 -3.84
C ARG A 770 -18.21 -19.74 -4.05
N ALA A 771 -18.62 -18.49 -4.23
CA ALA A 771 -17.70 -17.37 -4.34
C ALA A 771 -17.22 -16.94 -2.94
N GLU A 772 -16.03 -16.34 -2.89
CA GLU A 772 -15.38 -15.88 -1.66
C GLU A 772 -15.06 -14.39 -1.81
N ILE A 773 -15.57 -13.56 -0.89
CA ILE A 773 -15.23 -12.15 -0.81
C ILE A 773 -14.26 -11.97 0.36
N ALA A 774 -13.07 -11.43 0.10
CA ALA A 774 -12.09 -11.17 1.14
C ALA A 774 -12.60 -10.10 2.13
N PRO A 775 -12.17 -10.12 3.41
CA PRO A 775 -12.51 -9.09 4.38
C PRO A 775 -12.20 -7.68 3.88
N GLY A 776 -12.98 -6.68 4.29
CA GLY A 776 -12.79 -5.26 3.93
C GLY A 776 -13.07 -4.91 2.46
N SER A 777 -13.70 -5.80 1.68
CA SER A 777 -13.92 -5.56 0.24
C SER A 777 -15.22 -4.80 -0.04
N GLY A 778 -15.24 -3.98 -1.09
CA GLY A 778 -16.41 -3.22 -1.55
C GLY A 778 -16.98 -3.81 -2.84
N VAL A 779 -18.07 -4.57 -2.77
CA VAL A 779 -18.57 -5.31 -3.94
C VAL A 779 -19.61 -4.50 -4.70
N VAL A 780 -19.26 -4.14 -5.93
CA VAL A 780 -20.15 -3.53 -6.93
C VAL A 780 -20.60 -4.60 -7.93
N GLY A 781 -21.89 -4.61 -8.28
CA GLY A 781 -22.39 -5.48 -9.34
C GLY A 781 -22.39 -6.97 -8.98
N SER A 782 -21.87 -7.83 -9.87
CA SER A 782 -21.97 -9.29 -9.73
C SER A 782 -20.62 -10.00 -9.71
N VAL A 783 -20.46 -10.90 -8.74
CA VAL A 783 -19.30 -11.78 -8.61
C VAL A 783 -19.64 -13.16 -9.19
N PRO A 784 -18.86 -13.70 -10.14
CA PRO A 784 -19.11 -15.02 -10.72
C PRO A 784 -18.98 -16.18 -9.71
N THR A 785 -19.51 -17.34 -10.09
CA THR A 785 -19.48 -18.56 -9.26
C THR A 785 -18.05 -19.09 -9.09
N GLY A 786 -17.66 -19.47 -7.86
CA GLY A 786 -16.38 -20.11 -7.56
C GLY A 786 -15.14 -19.22 -7.66
N GLN A 787 -15.31 -17.89 -7.70
CA GLN A 787 -14.21 -16.94 -7.75
C GLN A 787 -13.94 -16.32 -6.37
N ARG A 788 -12.70 -15.90 -6.16
CA ARG A 788 -12.28 -15.11 -5.01
C ARG A 788 -12.09 -13.66 -5.44
N TRP A 789 -12.71 -12.72 -4.73
CA TRP A 789 -12.64 -11.30 -5.03
C TRP A 789 -12.20 -10.50 -3.81
N SER A 790 -11.38 -9.47 -4.01
CA SER A 790 -10.83 -8.62 -2.96
C SER A 790 -10.71 -7.15 -3.41
N GLY A 791 -10.66 -6.22 -2.47
CA GLY A 791 -10.42 -4.80 -2.72
C GLY A 791 -11.66 -3.92 -2.80
N VAL A 792 -11.47 -2.62 -3.06
CA VAL A 792 -12.53 -1.62 -3.25
C VAL A 792 -12.25 -0.84 -4.55
N PRO A 793 -13.08 -0.95 -5.60
CA PRO A 793 -14.09 -1.99 -5.77
C PRO A 793 -13.46 -3.39 -5.76
N ALA A 794 -14.22 -4.40 -5.38
CA ALA A 794 -13.74 -5.76 -5.37
C ALA A 794 -13.43 -6.22 -6.80
N MET A 795 -12.24 -6.78 -7.01
CA MET A 795 -11.77 -7.35 -8.28
C MET A 795 -11.40 -8.82 -8.09
N LYS A 796 -11.25 -9.55 -9.20
CA LYS A 796 -10.89 -10.98 -9.18
C LYS A 796 -9.45 -11.16 -8.66
N ASP A 797 -9.34 -11.80 -7.49
CA ASP A 797 -8.09 -12.14 -6.78
C ASP A 797 -7.63 -13.59 -7.07
N GLY A 798 -8.45 -14.37 -7.79
CA GLY A 798 -8.15 -15.75 -8.16
C GLY A 798 -9.34 -16.70 -8.06
N ARG A 799 -9.07 -18.01 -7.98
CA ARG A 799 -10.10 -19.03 -7.72
C ARG A 799 -10.45 -19.07 -6.23
N SER A 800 -11.71 -19.35 -5.89
CA SER A 800 -12.12 -19.56 -4.50
C SER A 800 -11.27 -20.67 -3.87
N SER A 801 -10.58 -20.38 -2.78
CA SER A 801 -9.69 -21.37 -2.17
C SER A 801 -10.52 -22.32 -1.31
N HIS A 802 -10.52 -23.61 -1.62
CA HIS A 802 -11.12 -24.64 -0.76
C HIS A 802 -10.24 -24.89 0.49
N ARG A 803 -10.06 -23.85 1.32
CA ARG A 803 -9.33 -23.94 2.60
C ARG A 803 -10.16 -24.61 3.70
N TRP A 804 -11.46 -24.76 3.48
CA TRP A 804 -12.39 -25.37 4.42
C TRP A 804 -12.35 -26.90 4.33
N PRO A 805 -12.52 -27.63 5.46
CA PRO A 805 -12.67 -29.08 5.42
C PRO A 805 -13.78 -29.53 4.46
N LYS A 806 -13.52 -30.61 3.70
CA LYS A 806 -14.39 -31.07 2.58
C LYS A 806 -15.83 -31.40 3.00
N ALA A 807 -16.00 -31.97 4.19
CA ALA A 807 -17.32 -32.32 4.73
C ALA A 807 -17.90 -31.17 5.57
N ARG A 808 -19.16 -30.81 5.30
CA ARG A 808 -19.90 -29.86 6.15
C ARG A 808 -20.33 -30.57 7.45
N PRO A 809 -20.07 -29.99 8.64
CA PRO A 809 -20.44 -30.63 9.89
C PRO A 809 -21.97 -30.59 10.10
N PRO A 810 -22.54 -31.58 10.81
CA PRO A 810 -23.97 -31.60 11.12
C PRO A 810 -24.34 -30.46 12.07
N ARG A 811 -25.57 -29.95 11.96
CA ARG A 811 -26.06 -28.90 12.88
C ARG A 811 -26.45 -29.52 14.20
N SER A 812 -25.98 -28.94 15.30
CA SER A 812 -26.39 -29.31 16.65
C SER A 812 -27.53 -28.43 17.15
N ARG A 813 -28.68 -29.04 17.50
CA ARG A 813 -29.80 -28.34 18.15
C ARG A 813 -29.40 -27.79 19.52
N ARG A 814 -28.61 -28.56 20.28
CA ARG A 814 -28.09 -28.15 21.60
C ARG A 814 -27.28 -26.86 21.51
N TRP A 815 -26.34 -26.78 20.56
CA TRP A 815 -25.54 -25.56 20.40
C TRP A 815 -26.37 -24.40 19.86
N SER A 816 -27.31 -24.65 18.94
CA SER A 816 -28.23 -23.61 18.48
C SER A 816 -29.03 -22.99 19.64
N LEU A 817 -29.49 -23.81 20.59
CA LEU A 817 -30.12 -23.34 21.82
C LEU A 817 -29.12 -22.56 22.71
N ALA A 818 -27.88 -23.03 22.85
CA ALA A 818 -26.85 -22.33 23.62
C ALA A 818 -26.59 -20.91 23.10
N TYR A 819 -26.43 -20.72 21.79
CA TYR A 819 -26.34 -19.39 21.17
C TYR A 819 -27.57 -18.51 21.50
N GLY A 820 -28.77 -19.11 21.48
CA GLY A 820 -30.04 -18.49 21.90
C GLY A 820 -30.02 -17.97 23.33
N VAL A 821 -29.71 -18.85 24.28
CA VAL A 821 -29.62 -18.55 25.71
C VAL A 821 -28.52 -17.52 25.99
N THR A 822 -27.36 -17.64 25.32
CA THR A 822 -26.28 -16.66 25.47
C THR A 822 -26.67 -15.28 24.95
N SER A 823 -27.38 -15.18 23.82
CA SER A 823 -27.87 -13.89 23.33
C SER A 823 -28.81 -13.22 24.35
N PHE A 824 -29.64 -14.00 25.03
CA PHE A 824 -30.48 -13.52 26.14
C PHE A 824 -29.64 -13.07 27.34
N GLY A 825 -28.68 -13.90 27.77
CA GLY A 825 -27.78 -13.58 28.88
C GLY A 825 -26.95 -12.31 28.63
N LEU A 826 -26.41 -12.15 27.41
CA LEU A 826 -25.71 -10.93 27.00
C LEU A 826 -26.63 -9.71 27.05
N SER A 827 -27.89 -9.84 26.67
CA SER A 827 -28.85 -8.74 26.73
C SER A 827 -29.23 -8.33 28.16
N ALA A 828 -29.13 -9.26 29.11
CA ALA A 828 -29.34 -9.00 30.54
C ALA A 828 -28.08 -8.52 31.26
N LEU A 829 -26.90 -8.58 30.61
CA LEU A 829 -25.61 -8.32 31.25
C LEU A 829 -25.54 -6.94 31.92
N SER A 830 -26.00 -5.89 31.24
CA SER A 830 -26.01 -4.53 31.78
C SER A 830 -26.89 -4.41 33.03
N ALA A 831 -28.03 -5.10 33.06
CA ALA A 831 -28.92 -5.09 34.23
C ALA A 831 -28.31 -5.89 35.39
N VAL A 832 -27.75 -7.07 35.13
CA VAL A 832 -27.11 -7.92 36.15
C VAL A 832 -25.91 -7.22 36.78
N THR A 833 -25.07 -6.58 35.98
CA THR A 833 -23.88 -5.86 36.47
C THR A 833 -24.23 -4.57 37.22
N ALA A 834 -25.43 -4.02 37.02
CA ALA A 834 -25.95 -2.88 37.79
C ALA A 834 -26.48 -3.28 39.18
N LEU A 835 -26.77 -4.56 39.45
CA LEU A 835 -27.37 -4.99 40.72
C LEU A 835 -26.57 -4.55 41.97
N PRO A 836 -25.23 -4.71 42.05
CA PRO A 836 -24.49 -4.28 43.24
C PRO A 836 -24.60 -2.78 43.49
N ALA A 837 -24.58 -1.96 42.42
CA ALA A 837 -24.77 -0.52 42.53
C ALA A 837 -26.20 -0.18 42.97
N LEU A 838 -27.22 -0.84 42.42
CA LEU A 838 -28.61 -0.65 42.80
C LEU A 838 -28.89 -1.04 44.25
N LEU A 839 -28.32 -2.15 44.73
CA LEU A 839 -28.44 -2.59 46.12
C LEU A 839 -27.78 -1.60 47.08
N LEU A 840 -26.61 -1.06 46.70
CA LEU A 840 -25.93 -0.04 47.48
C LEU A 840 -26.78 1.22 47.59
N VAL A 841 -27.31 1.72 46.47
CA VAL A 841 -28.21 2.89 46.45
C VAL A 841 -29.44 2.60 47.32
N GLY A 842 -30.09 1.44 47.15
CA GLY A 842 -31.26 1.02 47.93
C GLY A 842 -31.01 0.92 49.43
N TYR A 843 -29.81 0.54 49.85
CA TYR A 843 -29.41 0.52 51.26
C TYR A 843 -29.44 1.94 51.86
N PHE A 844 -28.84 2.92 51.19
CA PHE A 844 -28.85 4.31 51.68
C PHE A 844 -30.25 4.93 51.64
N LEU A 845 -31.05 4.59 50.62
CA LEU A 845 -32.42 5.08 50.48
C LEU A 845 -33.37 4.61 51.60
N SER A 846 -33.06 3.51 52.30
CA SER A 846 -33.92 2.94 53.35
C SER A 846 -34.18 3.87 54.54
N SER A 847 -33.34 4.90 54.69
CA SER A 847 -33.44 5.91 55.75
C SER A 847 -34.23 7.16 55.36
N THR A 848 -34.71 7.24 54.11
CA THR A 848 -35.32 8.45 53.55
C THR A 848 -36.83 8.49 53.76
N THR A 849 -37.39 9.68 53.95
CA THR A 849 -38.80 9.86 54.34
C THR A 849 -39.69 10.37 53.20
N GLY A 850 -39.11 10.77 52.06
CA GLY A 850 -39.84 11.25 50.89
C GLY A 850 -38.98 11.35 49.62
N PRO A 851 -39.60 11.63 48.46
CA PRO A 851 -38.94 11.54 47.15
C PRO A 851 -37.81 12.57 46.94
N ALA A 852 -37.90 13.77 47.52
CA ALA A 852 -36.85 14.77 47.41
C ALA A 852 -35.58 14.39 48.21
N ASP A 853 -35.78 13.85 49.42
CA ASP A 853 -34.71 13.34 50.29
C ASP A 853 -34.06 12.08 49.69
N ALA A 854 -34.88 11.19 49.11
CA ALA A 854 -34.43 10.04 48.34
C ALA A 854 -33.57 10.45 47.14
N LEU A 855 -33.97 11.46 46.36
CA LEU A 855 -33.17 11.96 45.24
C LEU A 855 -31.83 12.53 45.71
N GLY A 856 -31.83 13.37 46.75
CA GLY A 856 -30.59 13.94 47.32
C GLY A 856 -29.63 12.85 47.78
N THR A 857 -30.13 11.85 48.50
CA THR A 857 -29.34 10.70 48.97
C THR A 857 -28.83 9.86 47.80
N ALA A 858 -29.67 9.55 46.80
CA ALA A 858 -29.25 8.80 45.61
C ALA A 858 -28.11 9.50 44.87
N LEU A 859 -28.19 10.82 44.68
CA LEU A 859 -27.12 11.61 44.04
C LEU A 859 -25.81 11.58 44.83
N LEU A 860 -25.85 11.64 46.17
CA LEU A 860 -24.66 11.52 47.02
C LEU A 860 -23.99 10.14 46.92
N THR A 861 -24.76 9.09 46.62
CA THR A 861 -24.23 7.72 46.47
C THR A 861 -23.65 7.43 45.08
N VAL A 862 -23.88 8.29 44.08
CA VAL A 862 -23.42 8.10 42.69
C VAL A 862 -21.93 7.72 42.59
N PRO A 863 -20.98 8.36 43.30
CA PRO A 863 -19.58 7.99 43.17
C PRO A 863 -19.28 6.53 43.56
N VAL A 864 -19.85 6.08 44.68
CA VAL A 864 -19.62 4.70 45.17
C VAL A 864 -20.40 3.69 44.33
N ALA A 865 -21.62 4.03 43.93
CA ALA A 865 -22.43 3.21 43.02
C ALA A 865 -21.75 3.03 41.64
N THR A 866 -21.11 4.08 41.12
CA THR A 866 -20.31 4.03 39.88
C THR A 866 -19.17 3.04 40.00
N LEU A 867 -18.39 3.12 41.08
CA LEU A 867 -17.29 2.19 41.33
C LEU A 867 -17.79 0.74 41.46
N ALA A 868 -18.89 0.53 42.18
CA ALA A 868 -19.49 -0.79 42.35
C ALA A 868 -19.96 -1.38 41.00
N TRP A 869 -20.62 -0.58 40.16
CA TRP A 869 -21.04 -1.00 38.83
C TRP A 869 -19.86 -1.32 37.92
N MET A 870 -18.87 -0.42 37.82
CA MET A 870 -17.70 -0.64 36.97
C MET A 870 -16.91 -1.87 37.41
N ALA A 871 -16.71 -2.06 38.71
CA ALA A 871 -16.03 -3.24 39.25
C ALA A 871 -16.81 -4.52 38.96
N SER A 872 -18.14 -4.51 39.16
CA SER A 872 -18.99 -5.66 38.83
C SER A 872 -18.96 -5.99 37.35
N TYR A 873 -19.11 -4.99 36.47
CA TYR A 873 -19.08 -5.17 35.02
C TYR A 873 -17.73 -5.72 34.57
N ALA A 874 -16.62 -5.10 35.00
CA ALA A 874 -15.28 -5.57 34.69
C ALA A 874 -15.05 -7.00 35.20
N LEU A 875 -15.46 -7.32 36.42
CA LEU A 875 -15.31 -8.68 36.97
C LEU A 875 -16.10 -9.71 36.16
N VAL A 876 -17.36 -9.43 35.82
CA VAL A 876 -18.20 -10.36 35.04
C VAL A 876 -17.61 -10.57 33.64
N VAL A 877 -17.16 -9.52 32.95
CA VAL A 877 -16.49 -9.64 31.66
C VAL A 877 -15.20 -10.47 31.80
N LEU A 878 -14.36 -10.15 32.78
CA LEU A 878 -13.10 -10.83 33.03
C LEU A 878 -13.30 -12.33 33.26
N VAL A 879 -14.17 -12.69 34.20
CA VAL A 879 -14.49 -14.08 34.53
C VAL A 879 -15.07 -14.79 33.30
N SER A 880 -16.03 -14.16 32.61
CA SER A 880 -16.67 -14.76 31.44
C SER A 880 -15.68 -15.03 30.31
N VAL A 881 -14.86 -14.05 29.95
CA VAL A 881 -13.85 -14.20 28.89
C VAL A 881 -12.82 -15.26 29.27
N ARG A 882 -12.36 -15.29 30.53
CA ARG A 882 -11.40 -16.30 31.00
C ARG A 882 -11.99 -17.71 30.97
N LEU A 883 -13.23 -17.89 31.42
CA LEU A 883 -13.93 -19.17 31.34
C LEU A 883 -14.15 -19.61 29.88
N LEU A 884 -14.57 -18.70 29.00
CA LEU A 884 -14.75 -18.97 27.57
C LEU A 884 -13.43 -19.32 26.88
N SER A 885 -12.29 -18.84 27.40
CA SER A 885 -10.96 -19.16 26.86
C SER A 885 -10.51 -20.61 27.16
N ILE A 886 -11.11 -21.28 28.16
CA ILE A 886 -10.75 -22.66 28.54
C ILE A 886 -11.12 -23.62 27.40
N GLY A 887 -10.10 -24.31 26.88
CA GLY A 887 -10.26 -25.25 25.76
C GLY A 887 -10.33 -24.60 24.36
N LEU A 888 -10.29 -23.27 24.25
CA LEU A 888 -10.20 -22.59 22.95
C LEU A 888 -8.84 -22.93 22.28
N ARG A 889 -8.86 -23.47 21.06
CA ARG A 889 -7.68 -23.95 20.31
C ARG A 889 -7.76 -23.50 18.86
N GLU A 890 -6.61 -23.20 18.27
CA GLU A 890 -6.50 -22.91 16.83
C GLU A 890 -7.00 -24.07 15.98
N GLY A 891 -7.62 -23.75 14.84
CA GLY A 891 -8.09 -24.72 13.85
C GLY A 891 -9.50 -24.44 13.32
N TYR A 892 -10.05 -25.45 12.66
CA TYR A 892 -11.40 -25.43 12.09
C TYR A 892 -12.38 -26.11 13.04
N HIS A 893 -13.43 -25.38 13.43
CA HIS A 893 -14.43 -25.85 14.38
C HIS A 893 -15.83 -25.77 13.77
N PRO A 894 -16.73 -26.73 14.01
CA PRO A 894 -18.11 -26.60 13.55
C PRO A 894 -18.76 -25.33 14.12
N VAL A 895 -19.44 -24.54 13.28
CA VAL A 895 -20.13 -23.31 13.70
C VAL A 895 -21.10 -23.58 14.87
N HIS A 896 -21.80 -24.73 14.82
CA HIS A 896 -22.66 -25.22 15.88
C HIS A 896 -21.94 -26.17 16.85
N GLY A 897 -20.77 -25.75 17.32
CA GLY A 897 -19.93 -26.46 18.28
C GLY A 897 -19.47 -25.56 19.42
N ARG A 898 -18.91 -26.18 20.47
CA ARG A 898 -18.45 -25.48 21.69
C ARG A 898 -17.46 -24.36 21.41
N ILE A 899 -16.41 -24.65 20.64
CA ILE A 899 -15.30 -23.72 20.43
C ILE A 899 -15.75 -22.52 19.59
N ALA A 900 -16.56 -22.75 18.56
CA ALA A 900 -17.17 -21.68 17.77
C ALA A 900 -18.07 -20.77 18.62
N TRP A 901 -18.91 -21.36 19.48
CA TRP A 901 -19.73 -20.61 20.43
C TRP A 901 -18.90 -19.80 21.42
N GLN A 902 -17.79 -20.36 21.92
CA GLN A 902 -16.85 -19.64 22.80
C GLN A 902 -16.22 -18.43 22.10
N ALA A 903 -15.74 -18.60 20.86
CA ALA A 903 -15.15 -17.52 20.08
C ALA A 903 -16.17 -16.40 19.80
N TRP A 904 -17.35 -16.75 19.28
CA TRP A 904 -18.44 -15.81 19.02
C TRP A 904 -18.87 -15.06 20.28
N THR A 905 -19.05 -15.76 21.40
CA THR A 905 -19.47 -15.13 22.68
C THR A 905 -18.39 -14.19 23.20
N THR A 906 -17.12 -14.59 23.10
CA THR A 906 -15.98 -13.76 23.52
C THR A 906 -15.93 -12.46 22.73
N GLU A 907 -16.05 -12.52 21.40
CA GLU A 907 -16.03 -11.33 20.54
C GLU A 907 -17.21 -10.39 20.85
N ARG A 908 -18.40 -10.93 21.13
CA ARG A 908 -19.56 -10.13 21.57
C ARG A 908 -19.34 -9.46 22.92
N LEU A 909 -18.79 -10.19 23.90
CA LEU A 909 -18.44 -9.63 25.21
C LEU A 909 -17.39 -8.52 25.08
N MET A 910 -16.37 -8.73 24.25
CA MET A 910 -15.32 -7.73 23.99
C MET A 910 -15.92 -6.46 23.38
N ASN A 911 -16.79 -6.59 22.37
CA ASN A 911 -17.43 -5.42 21.76
C ASN A 911 -18.37 -4.68 22.74
N MET A 912 -19.09 -5.41 23.60
CA MET A 912 -19.91 -4.79 24.66
C MET A 912 -19.06 -4.11 25.74
N ALA A 913 -17.95 -4.73 26.14
CA ALA A 913 -17.03 -4.18 27.13
C ALA A 913 -16.33 -2.92 26.61
N ARG A 914 -15.98 -2.88 25.32
CA ARG A 914 -15.41 -1.70 24.65
C ARG A 914 -16.28 -0.45 24.84
N GLY A 915 -17.61 -0.58 24.75
CA GLY A 915 -18.54 0.52 25.02
C GLY A 915 -18.81 0.74 26.52
N GLY A 916 -19.19 -0.31 27.26
CA GLY A 916 -19.58 -0.18 28.68
C GLY A 916 -18.43 0.15 29.63
N LEU A 917 -17.19 -0.20 29.26
CA LEU A 917 -15.97 0.06 30.01
C LEU A 917 -15.00 0.92 29.20
N PHE A 918 -15.50 1.82 28.36
CA PHE A 918 -14.69 2.72 27.53
C PHE A 918 -13.53 3.39 28.30
N PRO A 919 -13.70 3.89 29.55
CA PRO A 919 -12.58 4.45 30.32
C PRO A 919 -11.38 3.49 30.50
N LEU A 920 -11.62 2.17 30.54
CA LEU A 920 -10.58 1.15 30.63
C LEU A 920 -9.95 0.81 29.27
N TYR A 921 -10.63 1.08 28.15
CA TYR A 921 -10.19 0.73 26.79
C TYR A 921 -9.43 1.86 26.07
N ALA A 922 -9.43 3.07 26.62
CA ALA A 922 -8.71 4.20 26.04
C ALA A 922 -7.54 4.71 26.91
N SER A 923 -7.06 3.95 27.90
CA SER A 923 -6.18 4.45 28.99
C SER A 923 -4.83 3.74 29.07
N LEU A 924 -3.91 4.26 29.89
CA LEU A 924 -2.69 3.54 30.29
C LEU A 924 -2.97 2.19 30.95
N PHE A 925 -4.18 1.97 31.48
CA PHE A 925 -4.58 0.69 32.07
C PHE A 925 -5.01 -0.34 31.01
N THR A 926 -5.29 0.07 29.77
CA THR A 926 -5.79 -0.81 28.71
C THR A 926 -4.88 -2.04 28.47
N PRO A 927 -3.55 -1.93 28.37
CA PRO A 927 -2.68 -3.10 28.26
C PRO A 927 -2.78 -4.07 29.46
N VAL A 928 -2.99 -3.57 30.67
CA VAL A 928 -3.17 -4.38 31.88
C VAL A 928 -4.49 -5.13 31.83
N TRP A 929 -5.57 -4.43 31.50
CA TRP A 929 -6.90 -5.00 31.32
C TRP A 929 -6.90 -6.12 30.26
N LEU A 930 -6.30 -5.87 29.10
CA LEU A 930 -6.24 -6.85 28.02
C LEU A 930 -5.39 -8.08 28.40
N ARG A 931 -4.31 -7.92 29.19
CA ARG A 931 -3.58 -9.06 29.78
C ARG A 931 -4.44 -9.88 30.73
N ALA A 932 -5.22 -9.22 31.59
CA ALA A 932 -6.11 -9.91 32.52
C ALA A 932 -7.14 -10.78 31.76
N LEU A 933 -7.65 -10.28 30.63
CA LEU A 933 -8.55 -11.02 29.73
C LEU A 933 -7.89 -12.21 29.01
N GLY A 934 -6.56 -12.33 29.07
CA GLY A 934 -5.80 -13.46 28.55
C GLY A 934 -5.01 -13.18 27.27
N MET A 935 -4.88 -11.92 26.87
CA MET A 935 -4.01 -11.52 25.77
C MET A 935 -2.54 -11.44 26.18
N LYS A 936 -1.62 -11.78 25.28
CA LYS A 936 -0.18 -11.59 25.50
C LYS A 936 0.21 -10.17 25.07
N VAL A 937 0.37 -9.25 26.01
CA VAL A 937 0.70 -7.83 25.71
C VAL A 937 2.04 -7.45 26.31
N GLY A 938 2.94 -6.95 25.46
CA GLY A 938 4.28 -6.47 25.82
C GLY A 938 4.31 -5.21 26.70
N ARG A 939 5.51 -4.69 26.94
CA ARG A 939 5.76 -3.45 27.69
C ARG A 939 5.56 -2.23 26.79
N HIS A 940 5.15 -1.10 27.38
CA HIS A 940 4.96 0.19 26.68
C HIS A 940 4.04 0.12 25.45
N VAL A 941 3.12 -0.85 25.41
CA VAL A 941 2.08 -0.92 24.38
C VAL A 941 1.08 0.19 24.63
N GLU A 942 0.70 0.89 23.57
CA GLU A 942 -0.46 1.77 23.54
C GLU A 942 -1.54 1.05 22.73
N ALA A 943 -2.72 0.91 23.30
CA ALA A 943 -3.83 0.24 22.65
C ALA A 943 -5.11 0.98 23.01
N SER A 944 -5.94 1.23 22.01
CA SER A 944 -7.26 1.82 22.21
C SER A 944 -8.35 0.76 22.06
N THR A 945 -9.48 1.11 21.44
CA THR A 945 -10.72 0.33 21.32
C THR A 945 -10.58 -0.96 20.46
N VAL A 946 -9.73 -1.91 20.89
CA VAL A 946 -9.43 -3.19 20.21
C VAL A 946 -10.55 -4.22 20.40
N VAL A 947 -11.01 -4.81 19.30
CA VAL A 947 -11.85 -6.01 19.29
C VAL A 947 -11.01 -7.20 18.88
N ALA A 948 -10.87 -8.19 19.79
CA ALA A 948 -10.03 -9.34 19.56
C ALA A 948 -10.50 -10.60 20.28
N LEU A 949 -9.99 -11.76 19.87
CA LEU A 949 -10.00 -12.98 20.69
C LEU A 949 -8.75 -12.97 21.60
N PRO A 950 -8.86 -12.66 22.91
CA PRO A 950 -7.68 -12.37 23.73
C PRO A 950 -6.68 -13.53 23.74
N LYS A 951 -7.14 -14.77 23.91
CA LYS A 951 -6.29 -15.97 23.93
C LYS A 951 -5.54 -16.22 22.61
N MET A 952 -6.04 -15.70 21.50
CA MET A 952 -5.44 -15.85 20.16
C MET A 952 -4.61 -14.63 19.76
N THR A 953 -4.45 -13.64 20.62
CA THR A 953 -3.82 -12.37 20.26
C THR A 953 -2.52 -12.15 21.03
N THR A 954 -1.48 -11.75 20.29
CA THR A 954 -0.18 -11.35 20.86
C THR A 954 0.20 -9.97 20.35
N VAL A 955 0.62 -9.07 21.24
CA VAL A 955 1.05 -7.72 20.95
C VAL A 955 2.45 -7.50 21.52
N GLY A 956 3.41 -7.19 20.66
CA GLY A 956 4.82 -7.00 21.01
C GLY A 956 5.09 -5.68 21.74
N ASP A 957 6.28 -5.56 22.34
CA ASP A 957 6.70 -4.38 23.09
C ASP A 957 6.65 -3.10 22.23
N GLY A 958 6.14 -2.01 22.79
CA GLY A 958 6.08 -0.70 22.13
C GLY A 958 5.09 -0.61 20.96
N ALA A 959 4.29 -1.64 20.68
CA ALA A 959 3.29 -1.60 19.62
C ALA A 959 2.21 -0.54 19.90
N PHE A 960 1.57 -0.07 18.84
CA PHE A 960 0.47 0.90 18.87
C PHE A 960 -0.73 0.33 18.12
N LEU A 961 -1.86 0.12 18.83
CA LEU A 961 -3.12 -0.31 18.24
C LEU A 961 -4.12 0.84 18.38
N ALA A 962 -4.53 1.40 17.24
CA ALA A 962 -5.41 2.55 17.20
C ALA A 962 -6.89 2.16 17.38
N ASP A 963 -7.79 3.11 17.14
CA ASP A 963 -9.22 2.93 17.38
C ASP A 963 -9.88 1.93 16.43
N ASP A 964 -10.88 1.23 16.95
CA ASP A 964 -11.70 0.29 16.19
C ASP A 964 -10.89 -0.79 15.44
N THR A 965 -9.76 -1.22 16.02
CA THR A 965 -8.92 -2.26 15.41
C THR A 965 -9.47 -3.66 15.67
N MET A 966 -9.41 -4.52 14.65
CA MET A 966 -9.88 -5.92 14.74
C MET A 966 -8.72 -6.90 14.60
N VAL A 967 -8.47 -7.70 15.64
CA VAL A 967 -7.31 -8.62 15.70
C VAL A 967 -7.74 -10.05 16.06
N ALA A 968 -7.32 -11.04 15.26
CA ALA A 968 -7.65 -12.45 15.48
C ALA A 968 -9.16 -12.78 15.53
N SER A 969 -10.05 -11.94 14.99
CA SER A 969 -11.48 -12.27 14.82
C SER A 969 -11.65 -13.49 13.90
N TYR A 970 -12.74 -14.25 13.99
CA TYR A 970 -12.86 -15.54 13.28
C TYR A 970 -13.32 -15.43 11.82
N GLU A 971 -12.95 -16.44 11.01
CA GLU A 971 -13.42 -16.60 9.62
C GLU A 971 -14.55 -17.65 9.54
N LEU A 972 -15.49 -17.51 8.59
CA LEU A 972 -16.61 -18.43 8.39
C LEU A 972 -16.66 -19.01 6.97
N GLY A 973 -16.88 -20.32 6.85
CA GLY A 973 -17.15 -20.94 5.56
C GLY A 973 -17.48 -22.43 5.65
N GLY A 974 -18.38 -22.90 4.77
CA GLY A 974 -18.71 -24.32 4.67
C GLY A 974 -19.36 -24.93 5.94
N GLY A 975 -19.87 -24.13 6.87
CA GLY A 975 -20.36 -24.59 8.19
C GLY A 975 -19.26 -24.74 9.25
N TRP A 976 -18.05 -24.30 8.93
CA TRP A 976 -16.90 -24.22 9.82
C TRP A 976 -16.63 -22.76 10.20
N LEU A 977 -16.11 -22.60 11.41
CA LEU A 977 -15.53 -21.38 11.95
C LEU A 977 -14.04 -21.64 12.15
N ARG A 978 -13.19 -20.79 11.59
CA ARG A 978 -11.74 -20.87 11.75
C ARG A 978 -11.26 -19.80 12.72
N ILE A 979 -10.48 -20.22 13.71
CA ILE A 979 -9.71 -19.33 14.58
C ILE A 979 -8.24 -19.72 14.51
N ALA A 980 -7.36 -18.72 14.54
CA ALA A 980 -5.92 -18.90 14.55
C ALA A 980 -5.28 -17.72 15.28
N ALA A 981 -4.06 -17.92 15.79
CA ALA A 981 -3.35 -16.85 16.46
C ALA A 981 -3.03 -15.68 15.50
N ALA A 982 -3.13 -14.45 15.99
CA ALA A 982 -2.64 -13.27 15.30
C ALA A 982 -1.63 -12.52 16.16
N ARG A 983 -0.64 -11.90 15.51
CA ARG A 983 0.46 -11.21 16.19
C ARG A 983 0.64 -9.79 15.67
N ILE A 984 0.80 -8.84 16.58
CA ILE A 984 1.27 -7.48 16.30
C ILE A 984 2.73 -7.40 16.78
N GLY A 985 3.66 -7.10 15.88
CA GLY A 985 5.10 -7.09 16.16
C GLY A 985 5.54 -6.03 17.17
N LYS A 986 6.82 -6.08 17.58
CA LYS A 986 7.42 -5.05 18.44
C LYS A 986 7.48 -3.71 17.69
N ARG A 987 7.08 -2.61 18.34
CA ARG A 987 6.98 -1.26 17.76
C ARG A 987 6.17 -1.23 16.44
N ALA A 988 5.27 -2.19 16.25
CA ALA A 988 4.38 -2.21 15.10
C ALA A 988 3.20 -1.27 15.32
N PHE A 989 2.61 -0.79 14.22
CA PHE A 989 1.47 0.13 14.23
C PHE A 989 0.30 -0.51 13.49
N LEU A 990 -0.87 -0.54 14.11
CA LEU A 990 -2.15 -0.90 13.46
C LEU A 990 -3.08 0.30 13.55
N GLY A 991 -3.32 0.96 12.42
CA GLY A 991 -4.09 2.19 12.32
C GLY A 991 -5.60 2.02 12.48
N ASN A 992 -6.32 3.14 12.48
CA ASN A 992 -7.76 3.18 12.74
C ASN A 992 -8.54 2.26 11.79
N SER A 993 -9.47 1.49 12.36
CA SER A 993 -10.24 0.48 11.63
C SER A 993 -9.39 -0.61 10.93
N GLY A 994 -8.09 -0.70 11.25
CA GLY A 994 -7.17 -1.68 10.70
C GLY A 994 -7.45 -3.11 11.20
N MET A 995 -7.17 -4.10 10.35
CA MET A 995 -7.49 -5.51 10.62
C MET A 995 -6.27 -6.42 10.52
N THR A 996 -6.08 -7.28 11.52
CA THR A 996 -5.15 -8.42 11.46
C THR A 996 -5.95 -9.72 11.60
N ALA A 997 -6.23 -10.36 10.46
CA ALA A 997 -7.03 -11.59 10.38
C ALA A 997 -6.35 -12.82 11.05
N PRO A 998 -7.07 -13.93 11.29
CA PRO A 998 -6.49 -15.15 11.85
C PRO A 998 -5.29 -15.67 11.09
N GLY A 999 -4.21 -16.00 11.81
CA GLY A 999 -2.97 -16.51 11.21
C GLY A 999 -2.18 -15.43 10.46
N ARG A 1000 -2.45 -14.15 10.72
CA ARG A 1000 -1.65 -13.03 10.21
C ARG A 1000 -0.77 -12.44 11.30
N SER A 1001 0.37 -11.88 10.89
CA SER A 1001 1.22 -11.11 11.77
C SER A 1001 1.53 -9.76 11.14
N VAL A 1002 1.32 -8.67 11.89
CA VAL A 1002 2.02 -7.42 11.60
C VAL A 1002 3.46 -7.62 12.08
N PRO A 1003 4.47 -7.40 11.24
CA PRO A 1003 5.86 -7.71 11.56
C PRO A 1003 6.44 -6.64 12.50
N ASN A 1004 7.63 -6.88 13.06
CA ASN A 1004 8.28 -5.90 13.93
C ASN A 1004 8.53 -4.60 13.15
N ARG A 1005 8.26 -3.45 13.79
CA ARG A 1005 8.31 -2.12 13.17
C ARG A 1005 7.44 -1.99 11.90
N GLY A 1006 6.51 -2.93 11.66
CA GLY A 1006 5.59 -2.85 10.53
C GLY A 1006 4.42 -1.93 10.84
N LEU A 1007 3.87 -1.28 9.81
CA LEU A 1007 2.68 -0.45 9.91
C LEU A 1007 1.58 -1.03 9.02
N VAL A 1008 0.35 -1.12 9.53
CA VAL A 1008 -0.85 -1.33 8.73
C VAL A 1008 -1.71 -0.09 8.94
N GLY A 1009 -1.98 0.64 7.86
CA GLY A 1009 -2.62 1.94 7.89
C GLY A 1009 -4.11 1.89 8.15
N VAL A 1010 -4.76 3.05 8.02
CA VAL A 1010 -6.19 3.23 8.26
C VAL A 1010 -7.00 2.44 7.23
N LEU A 1011 -8.12 1.84 7.66
CA LEU A 1011 -9.01 1.03 6.81
C LEU A 1011 -8.29 -0.06 6.00
N SER A 1012 -7.21 -0.63 6.54
CA SER A 1012 -6.33 -1.56 5.82
C SER A 1012 -6.30 -2.94 6.49
N SER A 1013 -5.93 -3.96 5.72
CA SER A 1013 -5.75 -5.32 6.24
C SER A 1013 -4.29 -5.76 6.20
N THR A 1014 -3.87 -6.57 7.18
CA THR A 1014 -2.52 -7.13 7.21
C THR A 1014 -2.32 -8.14 6.07
N PRO A 1015 -1.30 -7.97 5.20
CA PRO A 1015 -1.04 -8.91 4.11
C PRO A 1015 -0.53 -10.27 4.62
N LYS A 1016 -0.58 -11.27 3.74
CA LYS A 1016 -0.15 -12.66 4.03
C LYS A 1016 1.31 -12.77 4.45
N ARG A 1017 2.19 -12.09 3.71
CA ARG A 1017 3.64 -12.12 3.85
C ARG A 1017 4.10 -10.68 4.13
N ALA A 1018 3.92 -10.24 5.37
CA ALA A 1018 4.33 -8.90 5.78
C ALA A 1018 5.80 -8.90 6.22
N LYS A 1019 6.65 -8.06 5.63
CA LYS A 1019 8.10 -7.97 5.94
C LYS A 1019 8.37 -6.96 7.07
N ALA A 1020 9.36 -7.19 7.93
CA ALA A 1020 9.70 -6.26 9.01
C ALA A 1020 10.03 -4.85 8.47
N GLY A 1021 9.68 -3.81 9.24
CA GLY A 1021 9.91 -2.41 8.84
C GLY A 1021 8.98 -1.86 7.75
N SER A 1022 8.26 -2.70 7.01
CA SER A 1022 7.38 -2.25 5.93
C SER A 1022 6.04 -1.67 6.43
N SER A 1023 5.55 -0.66 5.71
CA SER A 1023 4.23 -0.08 5.92
C SER A 1023 3.27 -0.60 4.85
N TYR A 1024 2.01 -0.81 5.20
CA TYR A 1024 0.96 -1.27 4.29
C TYR A 1024 -0.27 -0.40 4.42
N LEU A 1025 -0.91 -0.03 3.32
CA LEU A 1025 -2.13 0.75 3.28
C LEU A 1025 -3.06 0.26 2.16
N GLY A 1026 -4.37 0.33 2.37
CA GLY A 1026 -5.36 0.08 1.34
C GLY A 1026 -5.92 -1.33 1.32
N MET A 1027 -6.86 -1.54 0.39
CA MET A 1027 -7.52 -2.81 0.10
C MET A 1027 -7.59 -3.00 -1.42
N PRO A 1028 -6.74 -3.87 -2.03
CA PRO A 1028 -5.75 -4.74 -1.37
C PRO A 1028 -4.59 -3.95 -0.71
N PRO A 1029 -3.88 -4.51 0.27
CA PRO A 1029 -2.80 -3.79 0.97
C PRO A 1029 -1.62 -3.51 0.05
N ILE A 1030 -1.27 -2.24 -0.11
CA ILE A 1030 -0.14 -1.72 -0.89
C ILE A 1030 1.00 -1.37 0.08
N LYS A 1031 2.24 -1.78 -0.24
CA LYS A 1031 3.43 -1.43 0.56
C LYS A 1031 3.71 0.08 0.39
N LEU A 1032 3.87 0.81 1.48
CA LEU A 1032 4.28 2.22 1.47
C LEU A 1032 5.75 2.34 1.93
N PRO A 1033 6.54 3.23 1.29
CA PRO A 1033 7.86 3.57 1.77
C PRO A 1033 7.74 4.22 3.16
N ARG A 1034 8.67 3.88 4.05
CA ARG A 1034 8.70 4.42 5.41
C ARG A 1034 10.00 5.17 5.64
N THR A 1035 9.91 6.48 5.77
CA THR A 1035 10.94 7.28 6.43
C THR A 1035 10.69 7.23 7.94
N VAL A 1036 11.62 6.66 8.70
CA VAL A 1036 11.58 6.75 10.17
C VAL A 1036 12.09 8.14 10.53
N GLU A 1037 11.20 9.04 10.93
CA GLU A 1037 11.61 10.36 11.41
C GLU A 1037 12.18 10.26 12.83
N ALA A 1038 13.38 10.80 13.04
CA ALA A 1038 14.01 10.86 14.35
C ALA A 1038 13.31 11.92 15.24
N GLY A 1039 12.44 11.47 16.13
CA GLY A 1039 11.78 12.31 17.14
C GLY A 1039 12.39 12.18 18.54
N ASP A 1040 12.00 13.08 19.45
CA ASP A 1040 12.35 13.01 20.88
C ASP A 1040 11.72 11.77 21.54
N ASP A 1041 12.50 10.69 21.65
CA ASP A 1041 12.13 9.42 22.29
C ASP A 1041 11.55 9.59 23.70
N SER A 1042 11.93 10.65 24.43
CA SER A 1042 11.49 10.90 25.81
C SER A 1042 10.03 11.37 25.92
N ARG A 1043 9.39 11.73 24.79
CA ARG A 1043 7.98 12.15 24.74
C ARG A 1043 7.12 11.28 23.81
N THR A 1044 7.68 10.21 23.25
CA THR A 1044 6.99 9.27 22.36
C THR A 1044 7.05 7.84 22.92
N PHE A 1045 8.24 7.26 23.07
CA PHE A 1045 8.44 5.85 23.43
C PHE A 1045 8.87 5.63 24.89
N ALA A 1046 9.64 6.54 25.48
CA ALA A 1046 10.26 6.39 26.80
C ALA A 1046 9.97 7.59 27.72
N PRO A 1047 8.70 7.82 28.10
CA PRO A 1047 8.32 8.95 28.95
C PRO A 1047 8.97 8.89 30.34
N PRO A 1048 9.44 10.03 30.88
CA PRO A 1048 9.88 10.09 32.27
C PRO A 1048 8.70 9.84 33.22
N ARG A 1049 8.98 9.23 34.39
CA ARG A 1049 7.96 8.86 35.39
C ARG A 1049 7.00 10.01 35.77
N ARG A 1050 7.49 11.25 35.80
CA ARG A 1050 6.65 12.44 36.06
C ARG A 1050 5.50 12.62 35.06
N LEU A 1051 5.74 12.35 33.77
CA LEU A 1051 4.70 12.43 32.72
C LEU A 1051 3.73 11.25 32.81
N VAL A 1052 4.23 10.07 33.19
CA VAL A 1052 3.40 8.90 33.47
C VAL A 1052 2.42 9.17 34.61
N VAL A 1053 2.90 9.73 35.73
CA VAL A 1053 2.04 10.12 36.86
C VAL A 1053 1.07 11.23 36.45
N ALA A 1054 1.52 12.25 35.73
CA ALA A 1054 0.64 13.33 35.27
C ALA A 1054 -0.48 12.84 34.35
N ARG A 1055 -0.17 11.99 33.36
CA ARG A 1055 -1.18 11.34 32.49
C ARG A 1055 -2.14 10.50 33.33
N ALA A 1056 -1.63 9.67 34.25
CA ALA A 1056 -2.47 8.85 35.11
C ALA A 1056 -3.44 9.66 35.96
N LEU A 1057 -3.02 10.82 36.50
CA LEU A 1057 -3.91 11.73 37.24
C LEU A 1057 -5.05 12.28 36.36
N VAL A 1058 -4.78 12.64 35.11
CA VAL A 1058 -5.81 13.06 34.15
C VAL A 1058 -6.73 11.90 33.78
N GLU A 1059 -6.17 10.71 33.56
CA GLU A 1059 -6.94 9.51 33.23
C GLU A 1059 -7.85 9.05 34.39
N LEU A 1060 -7.47 9.28 35.65
CA LEU A 1060 -8.35 9.01 36.81
C LEU A 1060 -9.64 9.85 36.74
N CYS A 1061 -9.59 11.05 36.14
CA CYS A 1061 -10.79 11.87 35.95
C CYS A 1061 -11.77 11.27 34.92
N ARG A 1062 -11.43 10.22 34.18
CA ARG A 1062 -12.35 9.55 33.24
C ARG A 1062 -13.49 8.80 33.92
N ILE A 1063 -13.43 8.64 35.24
CA ILE A 1063 -14.59 8.17 36.00
C ILE A 1063 -15.69 9.23 36.11
N VAL A 1064 -15.35 10.53 36.01
CA VAL A 1064 -16.30 11.64 36.12
C VAL A 1064 -17.41 11.56 35.07
N PRO A 1065 -17.16 11.34 33.76
CA PRO A 1065 -18.25 11.18 32.79
C PRO A 1065 -19.12 9.94 33.07
N VAL A 1066 -18.57 8.87 33.66
CA VAL A 1066 -19.37 7.71 34.10
C VAL A 1066 -20.28 8.11 35.26
N MET A 1067 -19.76 8.83 36.26
CA MET A 1067 -20.53 9.37 37.38
C MET A 1067 -21.63 10.33 36.89
N ALA A 1068 -21.32 11.20 35.93
CA ALA A 1068 -22.29 12.11 35.32
C ALA A 1068 -23.40 11.34 34.59
N SER A 1069 -23.06 10.26 33.88
CA SER A 1069 -24.03 9.40 33.20
C SER A 1069 -24.93 8.68 34.19
N LEU A 1070 -24.38 8.18 35.31
CA LEU A 1070 -25.16 7.56 36.38
C LEU A 1070 -26.04 8.58 37.13
N ALA A 1071 -25.51 9.77 37.43
CA ALA A 1071 -26.29 10.86 38.03
C ALA A 1071 -27.47 11.25 37.12
N LEU A 1072 -27.25 11.31 35.81
CA LEU A 1072 -28.30 11.56 34.85
C LEU A 1072 -29.34 10.43 34.81
N ALA A 1073 -28.93 9.17 34.97
CA ALA A 1073 -29.85 8.04 35.13
C ALA A 1073 -30.70 8.16 36.40
N VAL A 1074 -30.10 8.58 37.53
CA VAL A 1074 -30.82 8.84 38.79
C VAL A 1074 -31.83 9.98 38.61
N LEU A 1075 -31.43 11.09 37.97
CA LEU A 1075 -32.31 12.23 37.67
C LEU A 1075 -33.45 11.82 36.72
N ALA A 1076 -33.16 11.01 35.71
CA ALA A 1076 -34.16 10.49 34.80
C ALA A 1076 -35.16 9.59 35.53
N LEU A 1077 -34.70 8.66 36.38
CA LEU A 1077 -35.58 7.82 37.20
C LEU A 1077 -36.46 8.65 38.11
N ALA A 1078 -35.92 9.66 38.77
CA ALA A 1078 -36.71 10.59 39.59
C ALA A 1078 -37.74 11.37 38.76
N GLY A 1079 -37.40 11.75 37.53
CA GLY A 1079 -38.35 12.36 36.59
C GLY A 1079 -39.46 11.40 36.17
N PHE A 1080 -39.15 10.13 35.92
CA PHE A 1080 -40.15 9.09 35.64
C PHE A 1080 -41.05 8.85 36.86
N GLU A 1081 -40.48 8.86 38.05
CA GLU A 1081 -41.21 8.72 39.32
C GLU A 1081 -42.19 9.89 39.53
N PHE A 1082 -41.73 11.12 39.29
CA PHE A 1082 -42.58 12.32 39.33
C PHE A 1082 -43.75 12.24 38.34
N LEU A 1083 -43.51 11.74 37.12
CA LEU A 1083 -44.59 11.50 36.16
C LEU A 1083 -45.52 10.37 36.62
N ALA A 1084 -44.96 9.28 37.16
CA ALA A 1084 -45.71 8.12 37.63
C ALA A 1084 -46.60 8.43 38.85
N ALA A 1085 -46.28 9.46 39.64
CA ALA A 1085 -47.14 9.97 40.71
C ALA A 1085 -48.52 10.44 40.19
N ASN A 1086 -48.61 10.83 38.91
CA ASN A 1086 -49.86 11.14 38.21
C ASN A 1086 -50.45 9.93 37.45
N GLY A 1087 -49.88 8.74 37.67
CA GLY A 1087 -50.18 7.48 37.02
C GLY A 1087 -49.11 7.04 36.01
N PHE A 1088 -48.87 5.73 35.91
CA PHE A 1088 -47.89 5.16 34.97
C PHE A 1088 -48.17 5.47 33.49
N TRP A 1089 -49.40 5.85 33.13
CA TRP A 1089 -49.71 6.32 31.79
C TRP A 1089 -49.03 7.68 31.47
N ALA A 1090 -48.89 8.57 32.46
CA ALA A 1090 -48.22 9.84 32.31
C ALA A 1090 -46.71 9.64 32.14
N ALA A 1091 -46.10 8.71 32.90
CA ALA A 1091 -44.72 8.28 32.70
C ALA A 1091 -44.50 7.65 31.32
N ALA A 1092 -45.43 6.80 30.87
CA ALA A 1092 -45.39 6.17 29.56
C ALA A 1092 -45.43 7.18 28.40
N LEU A 1093 -46.29 8.20 28.47
CA LEU A 1093 -46.42 9.23 27.42
C LEU A 1093 -45.32 10.30 27.49
N GLY A 1094 -45.02 10.80 28.70
CA GLY A 1094 -44.05 11.87 28.93
C GLY A 1094 -42.59 11.41 28.92
N GLY A 1095 -42.34 10.11 29.10
CA GLY A 1095 -40.99 9.53 29.21
C GLY A 1095 -40.08 9.80 28.02
N GLY A 1096 -40.63 9.87 26.81
CA GLY A 1096 -39.85 10.21 25.61
C GLY A 1096 -39.27 11.63 25.66
N VAL A 1097 -40.07 12.60 26.07
CA VAL A 1097 -39.65 14.01 26.23
C VAL A 1097 -38.63 14.14 27.36
N LEU A 1098 -38.85 13.42 28.47
CA LEU A 1098 -37.91 13.38 29.59
C LEU A 1098 -36.53 12.86 29.17
N LEU A 1099 -36.49 11.74 28.44
CA LEU A 1099 -35.22 11.16 27.96
C LEU A 1099 -34.53 12.03 26.91
N LEU A 1100 -35.28 12.67 26.01
CA LEU A 1100 -34.71 13.65 25.08
C LEU A 1100 -34.09 14.83 25.84
N THR A 1101 -34.76 15.32 26.89
CA THR A 1101 -34.26 16.40 27.74
C THR A 1101 -32.97 15.99 28.46
N ALA A 1102 -32.96 14.79 29.05
CA ALA A 1102 -31.76 14.22 29.65
C ALA A 1102 -30.60 14.11 28.63
N GLY A 1103 -30.91 13.67 27.40
CA GLY A 1103 -29.96 13.62 26.30
C GLY A 1103 -29.37 14.98 25.91
N VAL A 1104 -30.20 16.04 25.90
CA VAL A 1104 -29.72 17.42 25.66
C VAL A 1104 -28.79 17.88 26.79
N VAL A 1105 -29.14 17.58 28.04
CA VAL A 1105 -28.27 17.87 29.20
C VAL A 1105 -26.94 17.13 29.09
N ALA A 1106 -26.96 15.84 28.73
CA ALA A 1106 -25.76 15.03 28.50
C ALA A 1106 -24.82 15.68 27.46
N CYS A 1107 -25.40 16.13 26.34
CA CYS A 1107 -24.67 16.83 25.29
C CYS A 1107 -24.10 18.17 25.79
N ALA A 1108 -24.88 18.95 26.55
CA ALA A 1108 -24.42 20.23 27.09
C ALA A 1108 -23.22 20.04 28.03
N VAL A 1109 -23.24 19.02 28.90
CA VAL A 1109 -22.11 18.70 29.78
C VAL A 1109 -20.87 18.31 28.97
N ALA A 1110 -21.02 17.49 27.93
CA ALA A 1110 -19.91 17.10 27.06
C ALA A 1110 -19.32 18.30 26.29
N VAL A 1111 -20.17 19.22 25.81
CA VAL A 1111 -19.73 20.48 25.18
C VAL A 1111 -18.96 21.35 26.16
N VAL A 1112 -19.46 21.53 27.39
CA VAL A 1112 -18.75 22.27 28.45
C VAL A 1112 -17.41 21.61 28.76
N ALA A 1113 -17.35 20.27 28.84
CA ALA A 1113 -16.12 19.53 29.05
C ALA A 1113 -15.13 19.77 27.90
N LYS A 1114 -15.54 19.68 26.63
CA LYS A 1114 -14.69 19.97 25.47
C LYS A 1114 -14.10 21.39 25.53
N TRP A 1115 -14.93 22.40 25.76
CA TRP A 1115 -14.47 23.80 25.74
C TRP A 1115 -13.60 24.16 26.95
N SER A 1116 -13.87 23.59 28.12
CA SER A 1116 -13.07 23.83 29.34
C SER A 1116 -11.76 23.03 29.34
N LEU A 1117 -11.79 21.77 28.92
CA LEU A 1117 -10.63 20.89 28.93
C LEU A 1117 -9.74 21.05 27.71
N VAL A 1118 -10.21 21.49 26.55
CA VAL A 1118 -9.38 21.55 25.33
C VAL A 1118 -9.42 22.92 24.68
N GLY A 1119 -10.59 23.53 24.62
CA GLY A 1119 -10.80 24.79 23.91
C GLY A 1119 -10.97 24.56 22.41
N LYS A 1120 -10.37 25.41 21.59
CA LYS A 1120 -10.45 25.33 20.13
C LYS A 1120 -9.28 24.51 19.56
N PHE A 1121 -9.58 23.49 18.75
CA PHE A 1121 -8.53 22.74 18.04
C PHE A 1121 -7.81 23.61 17.00
N ARG A 1122 -6.52 23.36 16.81
CA ARG A 1122 -5.66 24.04 15.81
C ARG A 1122 -4.80 22.99 15.11
N ALA A 1123 -4.65 23.09 13.80
CA ALA A 1123 -3.77 22.23 13.00
C ALA A 1123 -2.31 22.41 13.46
N ARG A 1124 -1.83 21.44 14.26
CA ARG A 1124 -0.50 21.40 14.88
C ARG A 1124 -0.16 19.96 15.22
N GLU A 1125 1.12 19.71 15.45
CA GLU A 1125 1.63 18.42 15.90
C GLU A 1125 1.82 18.40 17.41
N TYR A 1126 1.46 17.30 18.04
CA TYR A 1126 1.65 17.07 19.47
C TYR A 1126 2.26 15.69 19.70
N PRO A 1127 3.32 15.55 20.51
CA PRO A 1127 3.78 14.23 20.92
C PRO A 1127 2.71 13.57 21.80
N LEU A 1128 2.63 12.24 21.77
CA LEU A 1128 1.67 11.44 22.54
C LEU A 1128 1.70 11.79 24.04
N TRP A 1129 2.88 12.01 24.61
CA TRP A 1129 3.04 12.38 26.01
C TRP A 1129 2.95 13.89 26.25
N SER A 1130 1.89 14.51 25.75
CA SER A 1130 1.57 15.92 25.98
C SER A 1130 0.24 16.10 26.70
N ALA A 1131 0.15 17.14 27.54
CA ALA A 1131 -1.06 17.44 28.30
C ALA A 1131 -2.28 17.69 27.40
N PHE A 1132 -2.06 18.19 26.18
CA PHE A 1132 -3.11 18.38 25.19
C PHE A 1132 -3.79 17.05 24.82
N VAL A 1133 -3.01 16.02 24.46
CA VAL A 1133 -3.55 14.70 24.07
C VAL A 1133 -4.37 14.09 25.20
N TRP A 1134 -3.87 14.10 26.43
CA TRP A 1134 -4.58 13.47 27.56
C TRP A 1134 -5.87 14.20 27.95
N ARG A 1135 -5.84 15.54 27.88
CA ARG A 1135 -7.04 16.37 28.09
C ARG A 1135 -8.07 16.16 26.98
N ASN A 1136 -7.60 15.98 25.74
CA ASN A 1136 -8.45 15.67 24.61
C ASN A 1136 -9.14 14.31 24.78
N GLU A 1137 -8.39 13.26 25.11
CA GLU A 1137 -8.95 11.93 25.38
C GLU A 1137 -9.92 11.93 26.58
N LEU A 1138 -9.67 12.75 27.61
CA LEU A 1138 -10.62 12.93 28.71
C LEU A 1138 -11.91 13.61 28.23
N ALA A 1139 -11.82 14.66 27.41
CA ALA A 1139 -12.99 15.31 26.83
C ALA A 1139 -13.78 14.35 25.93
N ASP A 1140 -13.09 13.55 25.11
CA ASP A 1140 -13.70 12.51 24.28
C ASP A 1140 -14.43 11.44 25.11
N THR A 1141 -13.92 11.12 26.31
CA THR A 1141 -14.62 10.22 27.24
C THR A 1141 -16.00 10.77 27.64
N PHE A 1142 -16.19 12.10 27.75
CA PHE A 1142 -17.53 12.68 27.96
C PHE A 1142 -18.42 12.50 26.74
N VAL A 1143 -17.87 12.51 25.54
CA VAL A 1143 -18.64 12.22 24.33
C VAL A 1143 -19.08 10.76 24.34
N GLU A 1144 -18.15 9.83 24.49
CA GLU A 1144 -18.38 8.39 24.35
C GLU A 1144 -19.21 7.77 25.50
N VAL A 1145 -19.08 8.27 26.73
CA VAL A 1145 -19.77 7.69 27.90
C VAL A 1145 -21.06 8.44 28.25
N LEU A 1146 -21.18 9.71 27.88
CA LEU A 1146 -22.30 10.57 28.27
C LEU A 1146 -23.12 11.03 27.05
N ALA A 1147 -22.54 11.74 26.08
CA ALA A 1147 -23.33 12.28 24.97
C ALA A 1147 -23.86 11.20 23.99
N VAL A 1148 -23.01 10.25 23.59
CA VAL A 1148 -23.32 9.20 22.61
C VAL A 1148 -24.42 8.25 23.10
N PRO A 1149 -24.35 7.66 24.32
CA PRO A 1149 -25.36 6.72 24.77
C PRO A 1149 -26.73 7.37 25.04
N TRP A 1150 -26.74 8.65 25.43
CA TRP A 1150 -27.97 9.34 25.83
C TRP A 1150 -28.69 10.04 24.66
N LEU A 1151 -27.97 10.54 23.65
CA LEU A 1151 -28.61 11.23 22.52
C LEU A 1151 -27.88 11.05 21.20
N VAL A 1152 -26.57 11.33 21.15
CA VAL A 1152 -25.83 11.53 19.89
C VAL A 1152 -25.88 10.28 19.00
N GLY A 1153 -25.74 9.08 19.57
CA GLY A 1153 -25.83 7.83 18.81
C GLY A 1153 -27.20 7.56 18.21
N SER A 1154 -28.27 8.15 18.77
CA SER A 1154 -29.65 7.93 18.32
C SER A 1154 -30.13 8.93 17.25
N VAL A 1155 -29.42 10.05 17.07
CA VAL A 1155 -29.87 11.18 16.24
C VAL A 1155 -29.16 11.28 14.89
N SER A 1156 -28.48 10.21 14.44
CA SER A 1156 -27.87 10.14 13.10
C SER A 1156 -28.89 10.47 11.99
N GLY A 1157 -28.44 11.27 11.02
CA GLY A 1157 -29.27 11.73 9.90
C GLY A 1157 -30.33 12.78 10.27
N THR A 1158 -30.25 13.41 11.44
CA THR A 1158 -31.20 14.45 11.88
C THR A 1158 -30.54 15.82 12.00
N PRO A 1159 -31.31 16.93 12.04
CA PRO A 1159 -30.74 18.25 12.35
C PRO A 1159 -30.10 18.35 13.75
N LEU A 1160 -30.46 17.47 14.69
CA LEU A 1160 -29.84 17.45 16.03
C LEU A 1160 -28.37 17.02 15.96
N MET A 1161 -28.01 16.12 15.04
CA MET A 1161 -26.60 15.76 14.78
C MET A 1161 -25.82 16.97 14.29
N ALA A 1162 -26.37 17.74 13.34
CA ALA A 1162 -25.71 18.96 12.86
C ALA A 1162 -25.55 20.02 13.96
N LEU A 1163 -26.54 20.16 14.84
CA LEU A 1163 -26.47 21.07 16.00
C LEU A 1163 -25.38 20.62 16.99
N TRP A 1164 -25.32 19.32 17.30
CA TRP A 1164 -24.28 18.72 18.13
C TRP A 1164 -22.88 19.03 17.58
N GLN A 1165 -22.66 18.75 16.29
CA GLN A 1165 -21.34 18.97 15.67
C GLN A 1165 -20.93 20.45 15.69
N ARG A 1166 -21.88 21.38 15.48
CA ARG A 1166 -21.61 22.82 15.62
C ARG A 1166 -21.26 23.21 17.06
N ALA A 1167 -21.94 22.65 18.05
CA ALA A 1167 -21.65 22.90 19.46
C ALA A 1167 -20.25 22.41 19.87
N MET A 1168 -19.78 21.32 19.24
CA MET A 1168 -18.42 20.81 19.40
C MET A 1168 -17.36 21.63 18.65
N GLY A 1169 -17.76 22.47 17.68
CA GLY A 1169 -16.88 23.42 16.98
C GLY A 1169 -16.87 23.29 15.45
N ALA A 1170 -17.50 22.26 14.89
CA ALA A 1170 -17.50 22.03 13.44
C ALA A 1170 -18.30 23.08 12.67
N ARG A 1171 -17.83 23.40 11.47
CA ARG A 1171 -18.56 24.28 10.54
C ARG A 1171 -19.48 23.43 9.68
N VAL A 1172 -20.75 23.32 10.09
CA VAL A 1172 -21.76 22.53 9.37
C VAL A 1172 -22.77 23.44 8.67
N GLY A 1173 -22.86 23.36 7.35
CA GLY A 1173 -23.74 24.14 6.49
C GLY A 1173 -25.22 23.77 6.59
N ARG A 1174 -26.06 24.45 5.81
CA ARG A 1174 -27.51 24.20 5.78
C ARG A 1174 -27.82 22.87 5.08
N GLY A 1175 -28.72 22.08 5.67
CA GLY A 1175 -29.26 20.86 5.05
C GLY A 1175 -28.24 19.75 4.80
N VAL A 1176 -27.10 19.78 5.50
CA VAL A 1176 -26.14 18.67 5.57
C VAL A 1176 -26.82 17.42 6.11
N TRP A 1177 -26.54 16.28 5.50
CA TRP A 1177 -26.91 14.97 6.01
C TRP A 1177 -25.68 14.32 6.64
N CYS A 1178 -25.75 13.97 7.93
CA CYS A 1178 -24.63 13.39 8.66
C CYS A 1178 -25.11 12.23 9.52
N GLU A 1179 -24.63 11.02 9.21
CA GLU A 1179 -24.98 9.78 9.92
C GLU A 1179 -23.94 9.32 10.93
N THR A 1180 -22.81 10.03 11.04
CA THR A 1180 -21.71 9.71 11.94
C THR A 1180 -21.48 10.85 12.94
N TYR A 1181 -21.11 10.49 14.17
CA TYR A 1181 -20.64 11.47 15.16
C TYR A 1181 -19.11 11.55 15.22
N TRP A 1182 -18.39 10.64 14.54
CA TRP A 1182 -16.93 10.55 14.53
C TRP A 1182 -16.27 11.66 13.70
N LEU A 1183 -16.30 12.87 14.27
CA LEU A 1183 -15.58 14.07 13.86
C LEU A 1183 -14.68 14.47 15.04
N PRO A 1184 -13.50 13.84 15.22
CA PRO A 1184 -12.74 13.90 16.48
C PRO A 1184 -12.39 15.33 16.89
N GLU A 1185 -11.61 16.04 16.05
CA GLU A 1185 -11.29 17.44 16.27
C GLU A 1185 -12.26 18.32 15.50
N ALA A 1186 -13.51 18.38 15.97
CA ALA A 1186 -14.63 19.03 15.27
C ALA A 1186 -14.31 20.43 14.70
N ASP A 1187 -13.52 21.28 15.38
CA ASP A 1187 -13.15 22.62 14.87
C ASP A 1187 -12.36 22.60 13.54
N LEU A 1188 -11.71 21.47 13.24
CA LEU A 1188 -10.96 21.21 12.01
C LEU A 1188 -11.83 20.57 10.91
N VAL A 1189 -13.13 20.40 11.15
CA VAL A 1189 -14.07 19.85 10.16
C VAL A 1189 -14.96 20.96 9.60
N ARG A 1190 -15.02 21.02 8.26
CA ARG A 1190 -15.95 21.86 7.52
C ARG A 1190 -16.82 21.00 6.59
N LEU A 1191 -18.13 21.01 6.81
CA LEU A 1191 -19.13 20.39 5.97
C LEU A 1191 -20.01 21.49 5.38
N ASP A 1192 -19.89 21.80 4.10
CA ASP A 1192 -20.65 22.88 3.46
C ASP A 1192 -22.09 22.45 3.11
N GLN A 1193 -22.88 23.41 2.62
CA GLN A 1193 -24.31 23.23 2.37
C GLN A 1193 -24.62 21.96 1.56
N GLY A 1194 -25.57 21.17 2.05
CA GLY A 1194 -26.06 19.99 1.35
C GLY A 1194 -25.12 18.79 1.30
N ALA A 1195 -23.91 18.86 1.88
CA ALA A 1195 -22.99 17.73 1.96
C ALA A 1195 -23.61 16.49 2.65
N THR A 1196 -23.12 15.31 2.30
CA THR A 1196 -23.60 14.02 2.78
C THR A 1196 -22.44 13.20 3.35
N VAL A 1197 -22.51 12.88 4.65
CA VAL A 1197 -21.61 11.94 5.33
C VAL A 1197 -22.44 10.74 5.78
N ASN A 1198 -22.25 9.59 5.14
CA ASN A 1198 -23.03 8.38 5.39
C ASN A 1198 -22.61 7.66 6.70
N ARG A 1199 -23.33 6.60 7.07
CA ARG A 1199 -23.02 5.72 8.20
C ARG A 1199 -21.60 5.13 8.14
N GLY A 1200 -21.03 4.88 9.31
CA GLY A 1200 -19.73 4.23 9.44
C GLY A 1200 -18.55 5.04 8.89
N CYS A 1201 -18.77 6.28 8.47
CA CYS A 1201 -17.69 7.14 8.00
C CYS A 1201 -16.88 7.70 9.16
N VAL A 1202 -15.58 7.88 8.93
CA VAL A 1202 -14.68 8.60 9.84
C VAL A 1202 -14.14 9.83 9.11
N VAL A 1203 -14.42 11.03 9.63
CA VAL A 1203 -13.82 12.27 9.14
C VAL A 1203 -12.58 12.52 9.98
N GLN A 1204 -11.48 11.88 9.61
CA GLN A 1204 -10.29 11.77 10.43
C GLN A 1204 -9.42 13.03 10.28
N THR A 1205 -9.44 13.87 11.31
CA THR A 1205 -8.70 15.13 11.40
C THR A 1205 -7.28 14.98 11.94
N HIS A 1206 -6.91 13.79 12.41
CA HIS A 1206 -5.55 13.52 12.87
C HIS A 1206 -5.01 12.15 12.45
N LEU A 1207 -3.69 12.00 12.45
CA LEU A 1207 -3.00 10.71 12.33
C LEU A 1207 -1.92 10.58 13.38
N PHE A 1208 -1.73 9.38 13.90
CA PHE A 1208 -0.56 9.03 14.68
C PHE A 1208 0.51 8.47 13.76
N HIS A 1209 1.63 9.18 13.66
CA HIS A 1209 2.84 8.69 13.00
C HIS A 1209 3.96 8.70 14.03
N ASP A 1210 4.58 7.54 14.30
CA ASP A 1210 5.59 7.37 15.34
C ASP A 1210 5.24 8.02 16.70
N ARG A 1211 3.96 7.88 17.09
CA ARG A 1211 3.37 8.43 18.34
C ARG A 1211 3.40 9.96 18.42
N ILE A 1212 3.39 10.63 17.27
CA ILE A 1212 3.11 12.06 17.15
C ILE A 1212 1.72 12.20 16.54
N LEU A 1213 0.83 12.91 17.26
CA LEU A 1213 -0.49 13.30 16.80
C LEU A 1213 -0.34 14.47 15.84
N ARG A 1214 -0.52 14.24 14.54
CA ARG A 1214 -0.54 15.29 13.50
C ARG A 1214 -1.98 15.61 13.15
N MET A 1215 -2.40 16.86 13.33
CA MET A 1215 -3.77 17.29 13.05
C MET A 1215 -3.83 18.30 11.92
N ASP A 1216 -4.84 18.17 11.06
CA ASP A 1216 -5.06 19.07 9.94
C ASP A 1216 -6.56 19.17 9.59
N GLN A 1217 -6.94 20.18 8.81
CA GLN A 1217 -8.33 20.44 8.44
C GLN A 1217 -8.84 19.42 7.42
N VAL A 1218 -10.12 19.04 7.53
CA VAL A 1218 -10.84 18.27 6.52
C VAL A 1218 -12.06 19.05 6.05
N THR A 1219 -12.22 19.17 4.73
CA THR A 1219 -13.32 19.95 4.13
C THR A 1219 -14.13 19.10 3.16
N LEU A 1220 -15.45 19.07 3.34
CA LEU A 1220 -16.42 18.58 2.36
C LEU A 1220 -17.21 19.79 1.84
N CYS A 1221 -16.99 20.14 0.57
CA CYS A 1221 -17.61 21.28 -0.08
C CYS A 1221 -19.12 21.05 -0.34
N ALA A 1222 -19.78 22.08 -0.88
CA ALA A 1222 -21.24 22.08 -1.06
C ALA A 1222 -21.70 20.87 -1.89
N GLY A 1223 -22.63 20.08 -1.37
CA GLY A 1223 -23.16 18.89 -2.05
C GLY A 1223 -22.20 17.70 -2.16
N ALA A 1224 -21.00 17.76 -1.55
CA ALA A 1224 -20.05 16.65 -1.54
C ALA A 1224 -20.61 15.42 -0.80
N THR A 1225 -20.21 14.21 -1.21
CA THR A 1225 -20.64 12.95 -0.60
C THR A 1225 -19.45 12.10 -0.20
N LEU A 1226 -19.48 11.61 1.04
CA LEU A 1226 -18.66 10.50 1.53
C LEU A 1226 -19.58 9.28 1.76
N GLY A 1227 -19.37 8.22 0.98
CA GLY A 1227 -20.15 6.99 1.02
C GLY A 1227 -19.91 6.15 2.28
N PRO A 1228 -20.82 5.20 2.62
CA PRO A 1228 -20.76 4.40 3.84
C PRO A 1228 -19.39 3.75 4.05
N HIS A 1229 -18.93 3.71 5.30
CA HIS A 1229 -17.63 3.14 5.67
C HIS A 1229 -16.42 3.82 4.98
N GLY A 1230 -16.60 5.03 4.46
CA GLY A 1230 -15.52 5.83 3.89
C GLY A 1230 -14.73 6.57 4.97
N ILE A 1231 -13.42 6.69 4.77
CA ILE A 1231 -12.54 7.46 5.66
C ILE A 1231 -11.85 8.56 4.88
N VAL A 1232 -11.82 9.76 5.45
CA VAL A 1232 -11.06 10.91 4.91
C VAL A 1232 -9.95 11.24 5.88
N LEU A 1233 -8.72 11.31 5.38
CA LEU A 1233 -7.53 11.63 6.17
C LEU A 1233 -7.31 13.15 6.30
N PRO A 1234 -6.40 13.60 7.19
CA PRO A 1234 -6.20 15.03 7.47
C PRO A 1234 -5.65 15.81 6.26
N GLY A 1235 -6.01 17.09 6.14
CA GLY A 1235 -5.51 17.98 5.10
C GLY A 1235 -6.26 17.85 3.77
N SER A 1236 -7.30 17.01 3.72
CA SER A 1236 -7.98 16.64 2.48
C SER A 1236 -9.26 17.44 2.26
N THR A 1237 -9.57 17.70 0.98
CA THR A 1237 -10.77 18.40 0.56
C THR A 1237 -11.56 17.55 -0.43
N ILE A 1238 -12.87 17.42 -0.24
CA ILE A 1238 -13.79 16.84 -1.23
C ILE A 1238 -14.58 17.99 -1.87
N GLY A 1239 -14.39 18.18 -3.17
CA GLY A 1239 -14.95 19.25 -3.98
C GLY A 1239 -16.49 19.27 -4.03
N ALA A 1240 -17.04 20.38 -4.49
CA ALA A 1240 -18.48 20.58 -4.51
C ALA A 1240 -19.15 19.59 -5.45
N HIS A 1241 -20.30 19.03 -5.06
CA HIS A 1241 -21.07 18.05 -5.86
C HIS A 1241 -20.32 16.76 -6.20
N THR A 1242 -19.20 16.51 -5.54
CA THR A 1242 -18.36 15.32 -5.75
C THR A 1242 -18.86 14.14 -4.94
N THR A 1243 -18.75 12.94 -5.51
CA THR A 1243 -19.16 11.69 -4.83
C THR A 1243 -17.97 10.78 -4.62
N VAL A 1244 -17.62 10.51 -3.37
CA VAL A 1244 -16.74 9.41 -2.95
C VAL A 1244 -17.60 8.22 -2.55
N GLY A 1245 -17.42 7.09 -3.22
CA GLY A 1245 -18.24 5.88 -3.04
C GLY A 1245 -17.99 5.14 -1.71
N PRO A 1246 -18.85 4.17 -1.36
CA PRO A 1246 -18.71 3.37 -0.15
C PRO A 1246 -17.37 2.64 -0.01
N ALA A 1247 -16.93 2.43 1.23
CA ALA A 1247 -15.68 1.75 1.63
C ALA A 1247 -14.38 2.41 1.10
N SER A 1248 -14.45 3.68 0.71
CA SER A 1248 -13.32 4.38 0.11
C SER A 1248 -12.42 5.08 1.13
N LEU A 1249 -11.14 5.28 0.77
CA LEU A 1249 -10.17 6.03 1.57
C LEU A 1249 -9.65 7.23 0.77
N VAL A 1250 -9.94 8.45 1.25
CA VAL A 1250 -9.34 9.69 0.73
C VAL A 1250 -8.03 9.95 1.45
N MET A 1251 -6.94 10.07 0.68
CA MET A 1251 -5.59 10.14 1.21
C MET A 1251 -5.29 11.49 1.86
N ARG A 1252 -4.27 11.52 2.73
CA ARG A 1252 -3.85 12.75 3.43
C ARG A 1252 -3.43 13.82 2.43
N GLY A 1253 -3.91 15.05 2.61
CA GLY A 1253 -3.55 16.18 1.74
C GLY A 1253 -4.17 16.13 0.34
N GLU A 1254 -5.09 15.20 0.09
CA GLU A 1254 -5.71 15.02 -1.22
C GLU A 1254 -6.85 16.02 -1.45
N ASP A 1255 -6.79 16.78 -2.55
CA ASP A 1255 -7.88 17.65 -3.00
C ASP A 1255 -8.64 17.00 -4.16
N VAL A 1256 -9.83 16.49 -3.86
CA VAL A 1256 -10.71 15.76 -4.78
C VAL A 1256 -11.59 16.78 -5.54
N PRO A 1257 -11.45 16.93 -6.86
CA PRO A 1257 -12.07 18.05 -7.57
C PRO A 1257 -13.60 18.05 -7.59
N SER A 1258 -14.22 19.22 -7.78
CA SER A 1258 -15.69 19.40 -7.79
C SER A 1258 -16.37 18.69 -8.97
N GLY A 1259 -17.58 18.17 -8.76
CA GLY A 1259 -18.45 17.58 -9.78
C GLY A 1259 -18.01 16.19 -10.27
N THR A 1260 -17.07 15.55 -9.57
CA THR A 1260 -16.47 14.27 -9.99
C THR A 1260 -16.97 13.08 -9.16
N ARG A 1261 -16.66 11.86 -9.59
CA ARG A 1261 -17.01 10.62 -8.87
C ARG A 1261 -15.78 9.76 -8.64
N TRP A 1262 -15.64 9.21 -7.44
CA TRP A 1262 -14.47 8.47 -6.98
C TRP A 1262 -14.87 7.23 -6.19
N LEU A 1263 -14.07 6.17 -6.27
CA LEU A 1263 -14.25 4.92 -5.55
C LEU A 1263 -12.89 4.26 -5.36
N GLY A 1264 -12.60 3.83 -4.15
CA GLY A 1264 -11.45 2.96 -3.88
C GLY A 1264 -10.77 3.20 -2.54
N ASN A 1265 -9.93 2.26 -2.14
CA ASN A 1265 -9.14 2.35 -0.92
C ASN A 1265 -7.66 2.05 -1.24
N PRO A 1266 -6.88 3.05 -1.71
CA PRO A 1266 -7.22 4.48 -1.87
C PRO A 1266 -8.12 4.81 -3.09
N ILE A 1267 -8.73 6.01 -3.09
CA ILE A 1267 -9.69 6.43 -4.13
C ILE A 1267 -9.09 6.55 -5.53
N SER A 1268 -9.89 6.17 -6.54
CA SER A 1268 -9.62 6.36 -7.98
C SER A 1268 -10.87 6.87 -8.69
N ALA A 1269 -10.74 7.41 -9.91
CA ALA A 1269 -11.88 7.93 -10.68
C ALA A 1269 -12.92 6.82 -10.93
N TRP A 1270 -14.17 7.09 -10.54
CA TRP A 1270 -15.27 6.12 -10.62
C TRP A 1270 -16.21 6.44 -11.78
N ARG A 1271 -16.04 5.70 -12.86
CA ARG A 1271 -16.92 5.73 -14.04
C ARG A 1271 -18.27 5.08 -13.73
#